data_AF-A0A1Q6WZQ7-F1
#
_entry.id   AF-A0A1Q6WZQ7-F1
#
_cell.length_a   1.000
_cell.length_b   1.000
_cell.length_c   1.000
_cell.angle_alpha   90.00
_cell.angle_beta   90.00
_cell.angle_gamma   90.00
#
_symmetry.space_group_name_H-M   'P 1'
#
loop_
_entity.id
_entity.type
_entity.pdbx_description
1 polymer ?
#
loop_
_entity_poly.entity_id
_entity_poly.type
_entity_poly.pdbx_seq_one_letter_code
_entity_poly.pdbx_strand_id
1 'polypeptide(L)'
;PLGVFACVTGVSGSGKSTLVHDVLYRNLLRAKAQTTDQEPGACKSVIGAHRVREVVMVDQAPLARTPRSTAILYLGLFDRVRELFAAQPEAMAQGLTASAFSFNSGNGRCERCSGTGFEKIEMQFLSDLFVRCAECEGKRFQPHILKVRLHDKSIHDVLELTVSEAIQFFAQLGDERGLQISHGLKVLDEVGLGYLRLGQPLNTLSGGESQRLKLVGHLREAENAQRSVSDAQNSTGEAIGNLFIFDEPTTGLHFDDVAMLLQLFQRLVDNGHSIVVIEHNLEVIKCADWIIDLGPEAGDAGGELVAVGTPEQIAETENSHTGQFLRHVLSKSRKALPIIATQLLSTHEFHRGERLDQVAGEGLQKIAYDFERSGAYAQDDSIEFARAAEAAPRFRASSRNGAIHVHGAREHNLKNIDVKIPREQLVVITGLSGSGKSTLAFDILFAEGQRRFLDSMSPYARQFVEQLEKPDVDLVSGLPPTVAIEQRVTRGGGKSTVATVTEIYHFLRLLFAKTGTQFCPDCDLPVAKQSAASIVKQIEGAAKRGPLKVLAPLVKARKGFHTDVARWADRQGFDTLYVDGRLVPVSHFRKLERFKEHTIDVVVGAIDRKRITKARDVVRRALEIGRGTARLLDSKNRLSVMSTEMSCPSCGRAFEELDPRLFSFNSPHGACEECGGFGEIWDQDVQTGASADGESVLENELAAERESEWIEEDEARECPRCHGSRINAVARHVRVQGHTIDQFTNLSASEAMRRIDRLKFTDTHQAIAAGLVPEIQQRLRFMEKVGLGYLALGRSAKTLSGGESQRIRLAAQLGSNLRGVLYVLDEPTIGLHPRDNLRLLETLTALRNKGNSLVVVEHDDETMRHADHIIDLGPSAGIHGGEVVTTGALRDIEKNPNSETARCLSTPLCHPIRGSRRSLRDVENWIEVHGARANNLKEIDVRFPVGRLSVITGISGSGKSTLMHDVIWPAVREQLNQRKRAGNGDLFKLISGAQEIEAVYEVDQSPIGKTSRSTPGTYVKVFDEIRNLYAQLPVSRVRGYSASRFSFNAEGGRCETCKGQGVIKLEMNFLPSSYVPCEDCRGRRYNPQTLEVCYNGKSIGDVMEMTIEEAAQFFSAHPKIARPLSLLVDTGLGYLKLGQPSPTLSGGEAQRLKLVTQLKRGVSRAADERIRKMRKPGSTLYLLEEPTIGLHMADIELLLKVLHRLVDEGNTVIVIEHNVSVIAEADYIVDLGPEAGDAGGEVVACGTPERVAKNRVSRTAPFLRKVLNTSLAKKVLSF
;
A
#
# COMPACT_ATOMS: atom_id res chain seq x y z
N PRO A 1 -13.91 -22.29 -39.62
CA PRO A 1 -15.01 -22.19 -40.62
C PRO A 1 -15.61 -20.79 -40.56
N LEU A 2 -16.17 -20.27 -41.66
CA LEU A 2 -16.83 -18.96 -41.70
C LEU A 2 -18.35 -19.14 -41.71
N GLY A 3 -19.09 -18.20 -41.13
CA GLY A 3 -20.55 -18.22 -41.01
C GLY A 3 -21.07 -19.15 -39.93
N VAL A 4 -20.26 -19.45 -38.91
CA VAL A 4 -20.59 -20.37 -37.81
C VAL A 4 -20.07 -19.83 -36.48
N PHE A 5 -20.56 -20.40 -35.38
CA PHE A 5 -20.03 -20.21 -34.04
C PHE A 5 -18.89 -21.21 -33.77
N ALA A 6 -17.66 -20.72 -33.80
CA ALA A 6 -16.46 -21.49 -33.48
C ALA A 6 -15.96 -21.22 -32.05
N CYS A 7 -15.59 -22.27 -31.31
CA CYS A 7 -15.02 -22.18 -29.97
C CYS A 7 -13.55 -22.64 -29.96
N VAL A 8 -12.67 -21.88 -29.32
CA VAL A 8 -11.27 -22.24 -29.08
C VAL A 8 -11.13 -22.59 -27.60
N THR A 9 -10.63 -23.79 -27.31
CA THR A 9 -10.57 -24.33 -25.96
C THR A 9 -9.30 -25.17 -25.75
N GLY A 10 -9.10 -25.68 -24.54
CA GLY A 10 -7.87 -26.34 -24.11
C GLY A 10 -7.32 -25.81 -22.79
N VAL A 11 -6.32 -26.47 -22.19
CA VAL A 11 -5.81 -26.12 -20.84
C VAL A 11 -5.26 -24.68 -20.75
N SER A 12 -5.32 -24.05 -19.57
CA SER A 12 -4.78 -22.68 -19.41
C SER A 12 -3.29 -22.65 -19.73
N GLY A 13 -2.84 -21.70 -20.55
CA GLY A 13 -1.46 -21.66 -21.05
C GLY A 13 -1.17 -22.53 -22.29
N SER A 14 -2.17 -23.16 -22.91
CA SER A 14 -1.99 -23.95 -24.15
C SER A 14 -1.83 -23.12 -25.44
N GLY A 15 -1.82 -21.79 -25.35
CA GLY A 15 -1.65 -20.89 -26.50
C GLY A 15 -2.94 -20.39 -27.17
N LYS A 16 -4.12 -20.57 -26.54
CA LYS A 16 -5.42 -20.08 -27.07
C LYS A 16 -5.43 -18.58 -27.40
N SER A 17 -5.07 -17.75 -26.42
CA SER A 17 -5.05 -16.30 -26.60
C SER A 17 -3.99 -15.88 -27.61
N THR A 18 -2.82 -16.53 -27.62
CA THR A 18 -1.78 -16.32 -28.64
C THR A 18 -2.29 -16.63 -30.05
N LEU A 19 -3.01 -17.76 -30.24
CA LEU A 19 -3.60 -18.12 -31.53
C LEU A 19 -4.65 -17.11 -31.99
N VAL A 20 -5.54 -16.68 -31.10
CA VAL A 20 -6.69 -15.83 -31.45
C VAL A 20 -6.31 -14.34 -31.53
N HIS A 21 -5.59 -13.81 -30.56
CA HIS A 21 -5.19 -12.40 -30.50
C HIS A 21 -3.97 -12.10 -31.37
N ASP A 22 -2.83 -12.75 -31.09
CA ASP A 22 -1.57 -12.40 -31.73
C ASP A 22 -1.51 -12.89 -33.18
N VAL A 23 -1.96 -14.13 -33.43
CA VAL A 23 -1.88 -14.76 -34.75
C VAL A 23 -3.10 -14.42 -35.60
N LEU A 24 -4.33 -14.73 -35.18
CA LEU A 24 -5.52 -14.56 -36.03
C LEU A 24 -5.95 -13.09 -36.16
N TYR A 25 -6.25 -12.42 -35.05
CA TYR A 25 -6.81 -11.07 -35.04
C TYR A 25 -5.86 -10.04 -35.68
N ARG A 26 -4.61 -9.94 -35.20
CA ARG A 26 -3.64 -8.95 -35.73
C ARG A 26 -3.27 -9.16 -37.19
N ASN A 27 -3.11 -10.42 -37.65
CA ASN A 27 -2.82 -10.66 -39.06
C ASN A 27 -4.03 -10.34 -39.95
N LEU A 28 -5.27 -10.53 -39.47
CA LEU A 28 -6.47 -10.11 -40.21
C LEU A 28 -6.60 -8.58 -40.26
N LEU A 29 -6.33 -7.86 -39.17
CA LEU A 29 -6.30 -6.38 -39.18
C LEU A 29 -5.27 -5.85 -40.18
N ARG A 30 -4.06 -6.44 -40.21
CA ARG A 30 -3.02 -6.10 -41.18
C ARG A 30 -3.45 -6.38 -42.61
N ALA A 31 -4.09 -7.52 -42.87
CA ALA A 31 -4.64 -7.84 -44.19
C ALA A 31 -5.77 -6.88 -44.63
N LYS A 32 -6.43 -6.22 -43.68
CA LYS A 32 -7.46 -5.19 -43.90
C LYS A 32 -6.93 -3.76 -43.90
N ALA A 33 -5.60 -3.57 -43.86
CA ALA A 33 -4.94 -2.26 -43.79
C ALA A 33 -5.37 -1.40 -42.59
N GLN A 34 -5.78 -2.04 -41.48
CA GLN A 34 -6.09 -1.36 -40.21
C GLN A 34 -4.83 -1.31 -39.33
N THR A 35 -4.66 -0.21 -38.60
CA THR A 35 -3.48 0.05 -37.73
C THR A 35 -3.55 -0.73 -36.42
N THR A 36 -2.42 -1.34 -36.02
CA THR A 36 -2.27 -2.03 -34.73
C THR A 36 -1.05 -1.50 -33.99
N ASP A 37 -1.16 -1.31 -32.67
CA ASP A 37 -0.07 -0.79 -31.80
C ASP A 37 1.04 -1.83 -31.53
N GLN A 38 0.81 -3.09 -31.91
CA GLN A 38 1.71 -4.23 -31.67
C GLN A 38 1.92 -5.02 -32.97
N GLU A 39 3.09 -5.65 -33.12
CA GLU A 39 3.39 -6.48 -34.29
C GLU A 39 2.52 -7.76 -34.32
N PRO A 40 2.04 -8.21 -35.50
CA PRO A 40 1.33 -9.48 -35.63
C PRO A 40 2.22 -10.68 -35.32
N GLY A 41 1.65 -11.69 -34.67
CA GLY A 41 2.33 -12.96 -34.42
C GLY A 41 2.75 -13.66 -35.73
N ALA A 42 3.85 -14.41 -35.67
CA ALA A 42 4.41 -15.09 -36.83
C ALA A 42 3.42 -16.14 -37.41
N CYS A 43 3.06 -16.00 -38.68
CA CYS A 43 2.31 -17.01 -39.42
C CYS A 43 2.83 -17.12 -40.86
N LYS A 44 2.65 -18.28 -41.49
CA LYS A 44 3.08 -18.50 -42.88
C LYS A 44 2.17 -17.77 -43.88
N SER A 45 0.86 -17.82 -43.67
CA SER A 45 -0.15 -17.09 -44.44
C SER A 45 -1.50 -17.12 -43.72
N VAL A 46 -2.35 -16.13 -43.98
CA VAL A 46 -3.77 -16.11 -43.57
C VAL A 46 -4.63 -16.10 -44.84
N ILE A 47 -5.39 -17.16 -45.06
CA ILE A 47 -6.23 -17.36 -46.25
C ILE A 47 -7.69 -17.14 -45.87
N GLY A 48 -8.45 -16.46 -46.73
CA GLY A 48 -9.87 -16.17 -46.50
C GLY A 48 -10.18 -14.81 -45.86
N ALA A 49 -9.16 -13.97 -45.61
CA ALA A 49 -9.33 -12.61 -45.08
C ALA A 49 -10.21 -11.70 -45.99
N HIS A 50 -10.21 -11.93 -47.31
CA HIS A 50 -11.07 -11.23 -48.26
C HIS A 50 -12.56 -11.53 -48.03
N ARG A 51 -12.88 -12.70 -47.45
CA ARG A 51 -14.25 -13.17 -47.21
C ARG A 51 -14.88 -12.63 -45.94
N VAL A 52 -14.14 -11.95 -45.08
CA VAL A 52 -14.64 -11.34 -43.85
C VAL A 52 -14.79 -9.85 -44.10
N ARG A 53 -15.94 -9.23 -43.81
CA ARG A 53 -16.11 -7.78 -44.03
C ARG A 53 -15.22 -6.95 -43.10
N GLU A 54 -15.37 -7.15 -41.79
CA GLU A 54 -14.65 -6.47 -40.72
C GLU A 54 -14.36 -7.45 -39.57
N VAL A 55 -13.30 -7.21 -38.80
CA VAL A 55 -12.95 -8.02 -37.63
C VAL A 55 -13.13 -7.19 -36.37
N VAL A 56 -14.02 -7.64 -35.49
CA VAL A 56 -14.43 -6.94 -34.27
C VAL A 56 -14.02 -7.78 -33.07
N MET A 57 -13.18 -7.21 -32.19
CA MET A 57 -12.83 -7.81 -30.90
C MET A 57 -13.76 -7.28 -29.82
N VAL A 58 -14.44 -8.16 -29.09
CA VAL A 58 -15.37 -7.80 -28.01
C VAL A 58 -14.80 -8.30 -26.67
N ASP A 59 -14.07 -7.42 -26.00
CA ASP A 59 -13.41 -7.69 -24.72
C ASP A 59 -14.23 -7.20 -23.50
N GLN A 60 -13.82 -7.60 -22.30
CA GLN A 60 -14.43 -7.17 -21.03
C GLN A 60 -13.96 -5.78 -20.56
N ALA A 61 -13.12 -5.08 -21.32
CA ALA A 61 -12.58 -3.80 -20.91
C ALA A 61 -13.71 -2.75 -20.70
N PRO A 62 -13.62 -1.88 -19.67
CA PRO A 62 -14.64 -0.87 -19.44
C PRO A 62 -14.84 0.04 -20.66
N LEU A 63 -16.09 0.18 -21.10
CA LEU A 63 -16.48 1.04 -22.24
C LEU A 63 -16.08 2.52 -22.06
N ALA A 64 -16.08 2.98 -20.81
CA ALA A 64 -15.70 4.34 -20.47
C ALA A 64 -15.07 4.39 -19.08
N ARG A 65 -14.03 5.21 -18.94
CA ARG A 65 -13.37 5.48 -17.65
C ARG A 65 -14.04 6.61 -16.85
N THR A 66 -15.05 7.27 -17.41
CA THR A 66 -15.69 8.45 -16.80
C THR A 66 -17.13 8.15 -16.37
N PRO A 67 -17.60 8.71 -15.24
CA PRO A 67 -18.98 8.56 -14.80
C PRO A 67 -19.99 9.36 -15.65
N ARG A 68 -19.50 10.10 -16.66
CA ARG A 68 -20.33 10.91 -17.56
C ARG A 68 -20.92 10.09 -18.71
N SER A 69 -20.29 8.98 -19.07
CA SER A 69 -20.81 8.06 -20.07
C SER A 69 -21.96 7.28 -19.44
N THR A 70 -23.11 7.25 -20.09
CA THR A 70 -24.33 6.52 -19.64
C THR A 70 -24.91 5.72 -20.79
N ALA A 71 -25.78 4.74 -20.51
CA ALA A 71 -26.40 3.90 -21.54
C ALA A 71 -27.12 4.73 -22.61
N ILE A 72 -27.86 5.77 -22.21
CA ILE A 72 -28.61 6.62 -23.16
C ILE A 72 -27.69 7.50 -24.04
N LEU A 73 -26.54 7.91 -23.52
CA LEU A 73 -25.52 8.63 -24.29
C LEU A 73 -24.81 7.70 -25.27
N TYR A 74 -24.50 6.47 -24.86
CA TYR A 74 -23.87 5.47 -25.72
C TYR A 74 -24.75 5.15 -26.94
N LEU A 75 -26.06 5.10 -26.75
CA LEU A 75 -27.01 4.92 -27.85
C LEU A 75 -27.24 6.16 -28.72
N GLY A 76 -26.71 7.33 -28.34
CA GLY A 76 -26.97 8.61 -29.01
C GLY A 76 -28.42 9.10 -28.87
N LEU A 77 -29.17 8.60 -27.88
CA LEU A 77 -30.59 8.93 -27.71
C LEU A 77 -30.81 10.13 -26.77
N PHE A 78 -29.80 10.53 -26.00
CA PHE A 78 -29.94 11.58 -25.00
C PHE A 78 -30.33 12.93 -25.60
N ASP A 79 -29.84 13.25 -26.80
CA ASP A 79 -30.13 14.52 -27.48
C ASP A 79 -31.63 14.68 -27.77
N ARG A 80 -32.29 13.58 -28.15
CA ARG A 80 -33.75 13.55 -28.37
C ARG A 80 -34.53 13.77 -27.08
N VAL A 81 -34.07 13.21 -25.97
CA VAL A 81 -34.67 13.47 -24.65
C VAL A 81 -34.54 14.94 -24.28
N ARG A 82 -33.37 15.56 -24.52
CA ARG A 82 -33.15 16.99 -24.24
C ARG A 82 -34.06 17.89 -25.08
N GLU A 83 -34.29 17.53 -26.35
CA GLU A 83 -35.22 18.23 -27.24
C GLU A 83 -36.66 18.19 -26.72
N LEU A 84 -37.12 17.06 -26.16
CA LEU A 84 -38.47 16.92 -25.58
C LEU A 84 -38.69 17.82 -24.36
N PHE A 85 -37.67 17.97 -23.50
CA PHE A 85 -37.73 18.88 -22.34
C PHE A 85 -37.65 20.36 -22.75
N ALA A 86 -36.84 20.69 -23.75
CA ALA A 86 -36.77 22.05 -24.28
C ALA A 86 -38.07 22.50 -24.97
N ALA A 87 -38.86 21.56 -25.49
CA ALA A 87 -40.16 21.83 -26.12
C ALA A 87 -41.30 22.05 -25.11
N GLN A 88 -41.06 21.92 -23.80
CA GLN A 88 -42.10 22.15 -22.79
C GLN A 88 -42.45 23.65 -22.66
N PRO A 89 -43.73 24.03 -22.47
CA PRO A 89 -44.14 25.42 -22.35
C PRO A 89 -43.38 26.19 -21.25
N GLU A 90 -43.08 25.50 -20.15
CA GLU A 90 -42.33 26.01 -19.00
C GLU A 90 -40.87 26.32 -19.33
N ALA A 91 -40.23 25.48 -20.16
CA ALA A 91 -38.86 25.66 -20.63
C ALA A 91 -38.79 26.81 -21.64
N MET A 92 -39.75 26.87 -22.58
CA MET A 92 -39.83 27.94 -23.58
C MET A 92 -40.04 29.31 -22.94
N ALA A 93 -40.91 29.41 -21.92
CA ALA A 93 -41.14 30.65 -21.17
C ALA A 93 -39.89 31.16 -20.43
N GLN A 94 -38.98 30.26 -20.05
CA GLN A 94 -37.72 30.57 -19.37
C GLN A 94 -36.53 30.74 -20.34
N GLY A 95 -36.75 30.60 -21.65
CA GLY A 95 -35.69 30.68 -22.66
C GLY A 95 -34.70 29.51 -22.60
N LEU A 96 -35.08 28.37 -22.01
CA LEU A 96 -34.22 27.21 -21.88
C LEU A 96 -34.18 26.42 -23.19
N THR A 97 -32.97 26.20 -23.72
CA THR A 97 -32.74 25.37 -24.91
C THR A 97 -32.34 23.95 -24.51
N ALA A 98 -32.26 23.02 -25.47
CA ALA A 98 -31.81 21.64 -25.22
C ALA A 98 -30.43 21.55 -24.55
N SER A 99 -29.59 22.60 -24.67
CA SER A 99 -28.31 22.67 -23.96
C SER A 99 -28.45 22.78 -22.44
N ALA A 100 -29.52 23.42 -21.93
CA ALA A 100 -29.78 23.54 -20.49
C ALA A 100 -30.11 22.17 -19.84
N PHE A 101 -30.60 21.22 -20.63
CA PHE A 101 -30.98 19.87 -20.20
C PHE A 101 -29.85 18.85 -20.35
N SER A 102 -28.61 19.29 -20.56
CA SER A 102 -27.44 18.41 -20.63
C SER A 102 -26.66 18.44 -19.32
N PHE A 103 -26.32 17.26 -18.79
CA PHE A 103 -25.41 17.14 -17.64
C PHE A 103 -23.93 17.17 -18.07
N ASN A 104 -23.64 17.00 -19.35
CA ASN A 104 -22.27 17.06 -19.89
C ASN A 104 -21.85 18.48 -20.27
N SER A 105 -22.80 19.31 -20.67
CA SER A 105 -22.58 20.65 -21.24
C SER A 105 -23.77 21.56 -20.95
N GLY A 106 -23.57 22.88 -20.97
CA GLY A 106 -24.65 23.85 -20.77
C GLY A 106 -24.85 24.32 -19.34
N ASN A 107 -25.67 25.37 -19.19
CA ASN A 107 -25.79 26.16 -17.96
C ASN A 107 -26.74 25.55 -16.91
N GLY A 108 -27.38 24.42 -17.22
CA GLY A 108 -28.34 23.77 -16.34
C GLY A 108 -27.78 22.65 -15.48
N ARG A 109 -26.51 22.27 -15.65
CA ARG A 109 -25.84 21.26 -14.81
C ARG A 109 -25.48 21.82 -13.43
N CYS A 110 -25.44 20.95 -12.44
CA CYS A 110 -24.95 21.31 -11.10
C CYS A 110 -23.51 21.85 -11.17
N GLU A 111 -23.28 23.01 -10.54
CA GLU A 111 -22.00 23.71 -10.61
C GLU A 111 -20.93 23.00 -9.79
N ARG A 112 -21.27 22.51 -8.59
CA ARG A 112 -20.33 21.81 -7.69
C ARG A 112 -19.75 20.53 -8.27
N CYS A 113 -20.58 19.65 -8.83
CA CYS A 113 -20.12 18.38 -9.41
C CYS A 113 -19.88 18.45 -10.92
N SER A 114 -20.13 19.60 -11.56
CA SER A 114 -20.07 19.76 -13.02
C SER A 114 -20.85 18.65 -13.78
N GLY A 115 -22.05 18.34 -13.28
CA GLY A 115 -22.99 17.37 -13.85
C GLY A 115 -22.64 15.88 -13.71
N THR A 116 -21.63 15.53 -12.90
CA THR A 116 -21.28 14.12 -12.61
C THR A 116 -22.25 13.46 -11.64
N GLY A 117 -22.90 14.23 -10.76
CA GLY A 117 -23.78 13.72 -9.70
C GLY A 117 -23.04 13.18 -8.47
N PHE A 118 -21.75 12.91 -8.60
CA PHE A 118 -20.91 12.33 -7.55
C PHE A 118 -19.62 13.13 -7.40
N GLU A 119 -19.13 13.21 -6.17
CA GLU A 119 -17.78 13.69 -5.86
C GLU A 119 -16.87 12.49 -5.70
N LYS A 120 -15.77 12.50 -6.46
CA LYS A 120 -14.72 11.50 -6.35
C LYS A 120 -13.93 11.80 -5.09
N ILE A 121 -14.03 10.94 -4.09
CA ILE A 121 -13.14 10.93 -2.93
C ILE A 121 -12.06 9.92 -3.25
N GLU A 122 -10.86 10.43 -3.54
CA GLU A 122 -9.72 9.56 -3.77
C GLU A 122 -9.35 8.87 -2.47
N MET A 123 -9.43 7.54 -2.51
CA MET A 123 -9.07 6.68 -1.40
C MET A 123 -7.64 6.23 -1.65
N GLN A 124 -6.71 6.65 -0.81
CA GLN A 124 -5.27 6.40 -1.02
C GLN A 124 -4.89 4.91 -1.14
N PHE A 125 -5.76 3.98 -0.72
CA PHE A 125 -5.49 2.53 -0.67
C PHE A 125 -6.67 1.64 -1.12
N LEU A 126 -7.72 2.22 -1.70
CA LEU A 126 -8.90 1.51 -2.21
C LEU A 126 -9.37 2.17 -3.52
N SER A 127 -10.28 1.53 -4.24
CA SER A 127 -10.96 2.18 -5.35
C SER A 127 -11.62 3.48 -4.88
N ASP A 128 -11.50 4.53 -5.69
CA ASP A 128 -12.03 5.86 -5.39
C ASP A 128 -13.51 5.79 -4.96
N LEU A 129 -13.83 6.41 -3.84
CA LEU A 129 -15.18 6.40 -3.30
C LEU A 129 -15.98 7.55 -3.95
N PHE A 130 -16.96 7.21 -4.76
CA PHE A 130 -17.87 8.18 -5.35
C PHE A 130 -19.03 8.46 -4.39
N VAL A 131 -19.00 9.61 -3.70
CA VAL A 131 -20.10 10.03 -2.83
C VAL A 131 -21.08 10.91 -3.60
N ARG A 132 -22.36 10.87 -3.25
CA ARG A 132 -23.36 11.77 -3.87
C ARG A 132 -22.96 13.22 -3.64
N CYS A 133 -23.00 14.03 -4.69
CA CYS A 133 -22.72 15.46 -4.58
C CYS A 133 -23.66 16.10 -3.57
N ALA A 134 -23.13 16.85 -2.60
CA ALA A 134 -23.97 17.41 -1.54
C ALA A 134 -24.85 18.59 -2.00
N GLU A 135 -24.62 19.15 -3.19
CA GLU A 135 -25.47 20.22 -3.74
C GLU A 135 -26.66 19.67 -4.53
N CYS A 136 -26.44 18.72 -5.44
CA CYS A 136 -27.51 18.15 -6.27
C CYS A 136 -28.03 16.80 -5.76
N GLU A 137 -27.45 16.21 -4.71
CA GLU A 137 -27.82 14.92 -4.13
C GLU A 137 -27.79 13.75 -5.14
N GLY A 138 -26.97 13.83 -6.19
CA GLY A 138 -26.95 12.86 -7.28
C GLY A 138 -27.84 13.22 -8.49
N LYS A 139 -28.61 14.31 -8.41
CA LYS A 139 -29.57 14.72 -9.47
C LYS A 139 -28.93 15.36 -10.70
N ARG A 140 -27.64 15.73 -10.64
CA ARG A 140 -26.81 16.25 -11.75
C ARG A 140 -27.20 17.63 -12.32
N PHE A 141 -28.41 18.12 -12.06
CA PHE A 141 -28.94 19.38 -12.60
C PHE A 141 -29.19 20.42 -11.51
N GLN A 142 -29.29 21.69 -11.90
CA GLN A 142 -29.69 22.78 -11.02
C GLN A 142 -31.20 22.71 -10.68
N PRO A 143 -31.61 23.23 -9.51
CA PRO A 143 -33.01 23.17 -9.08
C PRO A 143 -34.03 23.78 -10.05
N HIS A 144 -33.65 24.78 -10.84
CA HIS A 144 -34.57 25.42 -11.80
C HIS A 144 -34.83 24.55 -13.05
N ILE A 145 -33.88 23.70 -13.45
CA ILE A 145 -34.04 22.75 -14.55
C ILE A 145 -34.97 21.61 -14.15
N LEU A 146 -34.86 21.12 -12.91
CA LEU A 146 -35.70 20.04 -12.37
C LEU A 146 -37.19 20.43 -12.23
N LYS A 147 -37.53 21.71 -12.36
CA LYS A 147 -38.92 22.18 -12.34
C LYS A 147 -39.66 21.92 -13.64
N VAL A 148 -38.95 21.79 -14.77
CA VAL A 148 -39.56 21.49 -16.06
C VAL A 148 -39.90 20.00 -16.09
N ARG A 149 -41.18 19.69 -16.35
CA ARG A 149 -41.68 18.31 -16.34
C ARG A 149 -42.21 17.87 -17.69
N LEU A 150 -41.92 16.62 -18.04
CA LEU A 150 -42.50 15.90 -19.18
C LEU A 150 -43.36 14.77 -18.60
N HIS A 151 -44.69 14.84 -18.75
CA HIS A 151 -45.64 13.88 -18.16
C HIS A 151 -45.33 13.57 -16.67
N ASP A 152 -45.33 14.62 -15.85
CA ASP A 152 -45.04 14.59 -14.40
C ASP A 152 -43.63 14.15 -13.96
N LYS A 153 -42.72 13.86 -14.90
CA LYS A 153 -41.33 13.51 -14.62
C LYS A 153 -40.36 14.63 -15.00
N SER A 154 -39.41 14.95 -14.12
CA SER A 154 -38.27 15.80 -14.44
C SER A 154 -37.24 15.03 -15.28
N ILE A 155 -36.27 15.73 -15.85
CA ILE A 155 -35.19 15.08 -16.61
C ILE A 155 -34.36 14.11 -15.76
N HIS A 156 -34.24 14.35 -14.45
CA HIS A 156 -33.61 13.41 -13.54
C HIS A 156 -34.46 12.15 -13.36
N ASP A 157 -35.78 12.31 -13.19
CA ASP A 157 -36.70 11.18 -13.01
C ASP A 157 -36.73 10.28 -14.25
N VAL A 158 -36.57 10.85 -15.45
CA VAL A 158 -36.44 10.08 -16.70
C VAL A 158 -35.12 9.31 -16.75
N LEU A 159 -34.02 9.89 -16.24
CA LEU A 159 -32.72 9.20 -16.17
C LEU A 159 -32.67 8.09 -15.10
N GLU A 160 -33.58 8.11 -14.12
CA GLU A 160 -33.73 7.07 -13.09
C GLU A 160 -34.53 5.86 -13.58
N LEU A 161 -35.30 5.98 -14.67
CA LEU A 161 -36.06 4.86 -15.25
C LEU A 161 -35.10 3.76 -15.72
N THR A 162 -35.50 2.51 -15.47
CA THR A 162 -34.89 1.35 -16.14
C THR A 162 -35.17 1.40 -17.63
N VAL A 163 -34.37 0.71 -18.45
CA VAL A 163 -34.58 0.62 -19.90
C VAL A 163 -35.99 0.12 -20.21
N SER A 164 -36.46 -0.94 -19.54
CA SER A 164 -37.79 -1.51 -19.76
C SER A 164 -38.91 -0.52 -19.41
N GLU A 165 -38.78 0.23 -18.30
CA GLU A 165 -39.74 1.30 -17.92
C GLU A 165 -39.70 2.48 -18.90
N ALA A 166 -38.51 2.85 -19.36
CA ALA A 166 -38.33 3.94 -20.31
C ALA A 166 -38.97 3.64 -21.67
N ILE A 167 -38.85 2.39 -22.16
CA ILE A 167 -39.52 1.94 -23.39
C ILE A 167 -41.03 2.18 -23.30
N GLN A 168 -41.65 1.82 -22.17
CA GLN A 168 -43.07 2.03 -21.92
C GLN A 168 -43.40 3.52 -21.80
N PHE A 169 -42.61 4.28 -21.03
CA PHE A 169 -42.81 5.72 -20.83
C PHE A 169 -42.77 6.50 -22.16
N PHE A 170 -41.75 6.28 -22.99
CA PHE A 170 -41.63 6.98 -24.28
C PHE A 170 -42.65 6.50 -25.31
N ALA A 171 -43.10 5.25 -25.25
CA ALA A 171 -44.18 4.76 -26.11
C ALA A 171 -45.54 5.41 -25.77
N GLN A 172 -45.78 5.73 -24.49
CA GLN A 172 -47.02 6.37 -24.03
C GLN A 172 -47.14 7.85 -24.43
N LEU A 173 -46.03 8.52 -24.79
CA LEU A 173 -46.06 9.91 -25.26
C LEU A 173 -46.83 10.08 -26.57
N GLY A 174 -46.90 9.02 -27.40
CA GLY A 174 -47.66 9.03 -28.65
C GLY A 174 -47.11 9.95 -29.76
N ASP A 175 -45.97 10.60 -29.54
CA ASP A 175 -45.31 11.45 -30.54
C ASP A 175 -44.18 10.70 -31.28
N GLU A 176 -43.84 11.15 -32.49
CA GLU A 176 -42.86 10.49 -33.37
C GLU A 176 -41.47 10.41 -32.71
N ARG A 177 -41.11 11.40 -31.88
CA ARG A 177 -39.83 11.46 -31.16
C ARG A 177 -39.75 10.44 -30.03
N GLY A 178 -40.83 10.25 -29.27
CA GLY A 178 -40.94 9.24 -28.21
C GLY A 178 -40.87 7.82 -28.78
N LEU A 179 -41.53 7.56 -29.92
CA LEU A 179 -41.46 6.26 -30.60
C LEU A 179 -40.04 5.93 -31.09
N GLN A 180 -39.29 6.91 -31.59
CA GLN A 180 -37.87 6.73 -31.97
C GLN A 180 -36.99 6.38 -30.78
N ILE A 181 -37.18 7.03 -29.63
CA ILE A 181 -36.44 6.73 -28.40
C ILE A 181 -36.79 5.34 -27.89
N SER A 182 -38.09 5.00 -27.85
CA SER A 182 -38.58 3.68 -27.44
C SER A 182 -37.99 2.56 -28.31
N HIS A 183 -38.00 2.71 -29.64
CA HIS A 183 -37.39 1.73 -30.55
C HIS A 183 -35.87 1.62 -30.34
N GLY A 184 -35.18 2.73 -30.10
CA GLY A 184 -33.73 2.73 -29.85
C GLY A 184 -33.34 2.02 -28.54
N LEU A 185 -34.21 2.03 -27.54
CA LEU A 185 -33.98 1.40 -26.24
C LEU A 185 -34.28 -0.11 -26.23
N LYS A 186 -35.16 -0.62 -27.12
CA LYS A 186 -35.52 -2.05 -27.19
C LYS A 186 -34.31 -2.97 -27.34
N VAL A 187 -33.29 -2.55 -28.09
CA VAL A 187 -32.08 -3.35 -28.32
C VAL A 187 -31.34 -3.63 -27.01
N LEU A 188 -31.38 -2.72 -26.02
CA LEU A 188 -30.80 -2.96 -24.69
C LEU A 188 -31.58 -4.02 -23.90
N ASP A 189 -32.91 -4.00 -23.99
CA ASP A 189 -33.79 -4.97 -23.33
C ASP A 189 -33.58 -6.37 -23.92
N GLU A 190 -33.45 -6.47 -25.24
CA GLU A 190 -33.21 -7.71 -25.98
C GLU A 190 -31.86 -8.38 -25.64
N VAL A 191 -30.83 -7.61 -25.29
CA VAL A 191 -29.54 -8.16 -24.82
C VAL A 191 -29.53 -8.42 -23.31
N GLY A 192 -30.67 -8.36 -22.63
CA GLY A 192 -30.79 -8.62 -21.20
C GLY A 192 -30.36 -7.46 -20.30
N LEU A 193 -30.23 -6.24 -20.84
CA LEU A 193 -29.88 -5.02 -20.09
C LEU A 193 -31.10 -4.15 -19.73
N GLY A 194 -32.30 -4.74 -19.74
CA GLY A 194 -33.57 -4.07 -19.41
C GLY A 194 -33.61 -3.40 -18.04
N TYR A 195 -32.90 -3.97 -17.07
CA TYR A 195 -32.83 -3.46 -15.69
C TYR A 195 -31.91 -2.25 -15.51
N LEU A 196 -31.04 -1.93 -16.48
CA LEU A 196 -30.13 -0.79 -16.37
C LEU A 196 -30.91 0.53 -16.36
N ARG A 197 -30.49 1.49 -15.54
CA ARG A 197 -31.08 2.84 -15.57
C ARG A 197 -30.49 3.65 -16.71
N LEU A 198 -31.30 4.48 -17.38
CA LEU A 198 -30.84 5.31 -18.52
C LEU A 198 -29.64 6.19 -18.15
N GLY A 199 -29.63 6.75 -16.95
CA GLY A 199 -28.59 7.62 -16.40
C GLY A 199 -27.46 6.89 -15.67
N GLN A 200 -27.45 5.55 -15.63
CA GLN A 200 -26.43 4.77 -14.94
C GLN A 200 -25.06 4.96 -15.61
N PRO A 201 -24.00 5.28 -14.84
CA PRO A 201 -22.66 5.44 -15.38
C PRO A 201 -22.08 4.12 -15.95
N LEU A 202 -21.48 4.16 -17.14
CA LEU A 202 -20.95 2.95 -17.81
C LEU A 202 -19.75 2.34 -17.08
N ASN A 203 -19.00 3.13 -16.31
CA ASN A 203 -17.89 2.63 -15.49
C ASN A 203 -18.36 1.81 -14.27
N THR A 204 -19.67 1.73 -14.02
CA THR A 204 -20.26 0.89 -12.96
C THR A 204 -20.75 -0.47 -13.48
N LEU A 205 -20.65 -0.71 -14.79
CA LEU A 205 -21.06 -1.97 -15.40
C LEU A 205 -20.06 -3.08 -15.09
N SER A 206 -20.57 -4.28 -14.88
CA SER A 206 -19.78 -5.51 -14.86
C SER A 206 -19.15 -5.79 -16.24
N GLY A 207 -18.16 -6.69 -16.27
CA GLY A 207 -17.53 -7.11 -17.53
C GLY A 207 -18.55 -7.66 -18.54
N GLY A 208 -19.47 -8.51 -18.08
CA GLY A 208 -20.55 -9.06 -18.90
C GLY A 208 -21.56 -8.02 -19.38
N GLU A 209 -21.93 -7.05 -18.54
CA GLU A 209 -22.77 -5.91 -18.96
C GLU A 209 -22.07 -5.04 -20.01
N SER A 210 -20.77 -4.79 -19.85
CA SER A 210 -19.97 -4.01 -20.80
C SER A 210 -19.85 -4.70 -22.17
N GLN A 211 -19.67 -6.02 -22.18
CA GLN A 211 -19.68 -6.82 -23.41
C GLN A 211 -21.04 -6.77 -24.11
N ARG A 212 -22.14 -6.98 -23.39
CA ARG A 212 -23.51 -6.91 -23.96
C ARG A 212 -23.83 -5.53 -24.50
N LEU A 213 -23.36 -4.47 -23.85
CA LEU A 213 -23.53 -3.10 -24.34
C LEU A 213 -22.69 -2.82 -25.60
N LYS A 214 -21.46 -3.36 -25.72
CA LYS A 214 -20.66 -3.28 -26.96
C LYS A 214 -21.36 -3.98 -28.14
N LEU A 215 -22.02 -5.11 -27.88
CA LEU A 215 -22.78 -5.84 -28.91
C LEU A 215 -23.94 -5.03 -29.47
N VAL A 216 -24.60 -4.23 -28.63
CA VAL A 216 -25.72 -3.35 -29.05
C VAL A 216 -25.27 -2.34 -30.11
N GLY A 217 -24.05 -1.82 -30.02
CA GLY A 217 -23.47 -0.94 -31.05
C GLY A 217 -23.42 -1.62 -32.42
N HIS A 218 -22.89 -2.83 -32.46
CA HIS A 218 -22.72 -3.60 -33.70
C HIS A 218 -24.03 -4.19 -34.26
N LEU A 219 -24.95 -4.62 -33.39
CA LEU A 219 -26.29 -5.06 -33.81
C LEU A 219 -27.05 -3.93 -34.52
N ARG A 220 -26.92 -2.68 -34.02
CA ARG A 220 -27.55 -1.50 -34.66
C ARG A 220 -26.90 -1.14 -35.99
N GLU A 221 -25.58 -1.27 -36.12
CA GLU A 221 -24.88 -1.09 -37.40
C GLU A 221 -25.31 -2.13 -38.43
N ALA A 222 -25.51 -3.38 -38.02
CA ALA A 222 -26.00 -4.46 -38.87
C ALA A 222 -27.46 -4.23 -39.33
N GLU A 223 -28.35 -3.82 -38.43
CA GLU A 223 -29.75 -3.48 -38.74
C GLU A 223 -29.86 -2.27 -39.69
N ASN A 224 -29.00 -1.25 -39.51
CA ASN A 224 -28.92 -0.10 -40.40
C ASN A 224 -28.38 -0.47 -41.79
N ALA A 225 -27.40 -1.37 -41.86
CA ALA A 225 -26.86 -1.87 -43.11
C ALA A 225 -27.89 -2.67 -43.92
N GLN A 226 -28.79 -3.42 -43.27
CA GLN A 226 -29.88 -4.13 -43.93
C GLN A 226 -30.97 -3.18 -44.49
N ARG A 227 -31.21 -2.03 -43.86
CA ARG A 227 -32.15 -1.00 -44.38
C ARG A 227 -31.63 -0.22 -45.58
N SER A 228 -30.31 -0.15 -45.76
CA SER A 228 -29.66 0.50 -46.91
C SER A 228 -29.48 -0.40 -48.15
N VAL A 229 -29.96 -1.65 -48.12
CA VAL A 229 -29.91 -2.57 -49.27
C VAL A 229 -31.31 -2.74 -49.87
N SER A 230 -31.86 -1.63 -50.37
CA SER A 230 -32.88 -1.64 -51.42
C SER A 230 -32.38 -1.03 -52.74
N ASP A 231 -31.09 -0.67 -52.83
CA ASP A 231 -30.46 -0.09 -54.03
C ASP A 231 -29.01 -0.57 -54.18
N ALA A 232 -28.81 -1.85 -54.53
CA ALA A 232 -27.61 -2.35 -55.21
C ALA A 232 -27.76 -3.85 -55.55
N GLN A 233 -28.46 -4.14 -56.64
CA GLN A 233 -28.19 -5.37 -57.38
C GLN A 233 -26.85 -5.20 -58.13
N ASN A 234 -26.04 -6.26 -58.13
CA ASN A 234 -24.77 -6.45 -58.84
C ASN A 234 -23.49 -6.00 -58.12
N SER A 235 -22.92 -6.91 -57.33
CA SER A 235 -21.51 -7.27 -57.49
C SER A 235 -21.26 -8.71 -57.05
N THR A 236 -20.47 -9.39 -57.86
CA THR A 236 -20.09 -10.80 -57.78
C THR A 236 -19.09 -11.05 -56.65
N GLY A 237 -19.36 -12.05 -55.80
CA GLY A 237 -18.34 -12.78 -55.05
C GLY A 237 -17.97 -12.27 -53.64
N GLU A 238 -18.31 -13.10 -52.65
CA GLU A 238 -17.42 -13.47 -51.53
C GLU A 238 -17.13 -12.48 -50.38
N ALA A 239 -18.16 -11.93 -49.72
CA ALA A 239 -18.00 -11.48 -48.32
C ALA A 239 -19.11 -12.06 -47.43
N ILE A 240 -18.71 -12.92 -46.49
CA ILE A 240 -19.48 -13.32 -45.31
C ILE A 240 -19.40 -12.13 -44.34
N GLY A 241 -20.39 -11.97 -43.45
CA GLY A 241 -20.48 -10.83 -42.54
C GLY A 241 -19.25 -10.63 -41.64
N ASN A 242 -19.32 -9.67 -40.73
CA ASN A 242 -18.23 -9.40 -39.77
C ASN A 242 -17.82 -10.67 -38.98
N LEU A 243 -16.53 -10.75 -38.63
CA LEU A 243 -15.98 -11.73 -37.70
C LEU A 243 -15.92 -11.11 -36.30
N PHE A 244 -16.68 -11.68 -35.37
CA PHE A 244 -16.64 -11.30 -33.96
C PHE A 244 -15.74 -12.25 -33.18
N ILE A 245 -14.82 -11.69 -32.40
CA ILE A 245 -13.93 -12.45 -31.53
C ILE A 245 -14.27 -12.10 -30.09
N PHE A 246 -14.53 -13.13 -29.28
CA PHE A 246 -14.83 -13.02 -27.86
C PHE A 246 -13.80 -13.77 -27.04
N ASP A 247 -13.34 -13.15 -25.96
CA ASP A 247 -12.42 -13.77 -25.01
C ASP A 247 -13.15 -13.97 -23.67
N GLU A 248 -13.32 -15.24 -23.29
CA GLU A 248 -14.00 -15.71 -22.08
C GLU A 248 -15.28 -14.94 -21.73
N PRO A 249 -16.28 -14.89 -22.64
CA PRO A 249 -17.45 -14.05 -22.45
C PRO A 249 -18.40 -14.54 -21.35
N THR A 250 -18.18 -15.75 -20.79
CA THR A 250 -19.00 -16.26 -19.69
C THR A 250 -18.40 -16.07 -18.29
N THR A 251 -17.19 -15.52 -18.18
CA THR A 251 -16.54 -15.30 -16.88
C THR A 251 -17.38 -14.37 -16.00
N GLY A 252 -17.91 -14.92 -14.90
CA GLY A 252 -18.73 -14.19 -13.93
C GLY A 252 -20.21 -14.03 -14.27
N LEU A 253 -20.72 -14.70 -15.32
CA LEU A 253 -22.14 -14.68 -15.68
C LEU A 253 -22.96 -15.77 -14.94
N HIS A 254 -24.22 -15.46 -14.63
CA HIS A 254 -25.19 -16.47 -14.16
C HIS A 254 -25.60 -17.39 -15.33
N PHE A 255 -26.11 -18.59 -15.05
CA PHE A 255 -26.50 -19.55 -16.10
C PHE A 255 -27.58 -18.99 -17.06
N ASP A 256 -28.52 -18.20 -16.53
CA ASP A 256 -29.55 -17.54 -17.36
C ASP A 256 -28.95 -16.48 -18.29
N ASP A 257 -27.89 -15.78 -17.85
CA ASP A 257 -27.15 -14.81 -18.66
C ASP A 257 -26.35 -15.49 -19.77
N VAL A 258 -25.79 -16.68 -19.50
CA VAL A 258 -25.11 -17.51 -20.51
C VAL A 258 -26.10 -17.95 -21.59
N ALA A 259 -27.34 -18.30 -21.23
CA ALA A 259 -28.38 -18.65 -22.19
C ALA A 259 -28.76 -17.48 -23.11
N MET A 260 -28.91 -16.27 -22.58
CA MET A 260 -29.15 -15.06 -23.38
C MET A 260 -27.97 -14.76 -24.32
N LEU A 261 -26.74 -14.90 -23.84
CA LEU A 261 -25.54 -14.70 -24.65
C LEU A 261 -25.47 -15.68 -25.83
N LEU A 262 -25.81 -16.96 -25.61
CA LEU A 262 -25.86 -17.96 -26.67
C LEU A 262 -26.94 -17.66 -27.72
N GLN A 263 -28.10 -17.13 -27.31
CA GLN A 263 -29.12 -16.65 -28.25
C GLN A 263 -28.62 -15.48 -29.11
N LEU A 264 -27.84 -14.57 -28.52
CA LEU A 264 -27.21 -13.47 -29.27
C LEU A 264 -26.15 -13.95 -30.25
N PHE A 265 -25.30 -14.92 -29.85
CA PHE A 265 -24.33 -15.54 -30.76
C PHE A 265 -25.04 -16.20 -31.94
N GLN A 266 -26.11 -16.95 -31.68
CA GLN A 266 -26.89 -17.56 -32.75
C GLN A 266 -27.49 -16.51 -33.68
N ARG A 267 -28.10 -15.43 -33.14
CA ARG A 267 -28.67 -14.34 -33.94
C ARG A 267 -27.62 -13.65 -34.82
N LEU A 268 -26.39 -13.48 -34.34
CA LEU A 268 -25.30 -12.93 -35.13
C LEU A 268 -24.90 -13.88 -36.27
N VAL A 269 -24.76 -15.18 -35.98
CA VAL A 269 -24.46 -16.21 -36.99
C VAL A 269 -25.56 -16.30 -38.04
N ASP A 270 -26.84 -16.29 -37.63
CA ASP A 270 -28.01 -16.32 -38.52
C ASP A 270 -28.07 -15.09 -39.45
N ASN A 271 -27.55 -13.94 -38.99
CA ASN A 271 -27.38 -12.73 -39.81
C ASN A 271 -26.17 -12.79 -40.76
N GLY A 272 -25.50 -13.94 -40.85
CA GLY A 272 -24.37 -14.19 -41.75
C GLY A 272 -23.01 -13.78 -41.19
N HIS A 273 -22.90 -13.50 -39.89
CA HIS A 273 -21.62 -13.20 -39.22
C HIS A 273 -20.88 -14.49 -38.84
N SER A 274 -19.57 -14.37 -38.59
CA SER A 274 -18.76 -15.46 -38.02
C SER A 274 -18.38 -15.12 -36.58
N ILE A 275 -18.38 -16.11 -35.70
CA ILE A 275 -18.01 -15.91 -34.30
C ILE A 275 -16.87 -16.85 -33.92
N VAL A 276 -15.86 -16.30 -33.24
CA VAL A 276 -14.79 -17.07 -32.58
C VAL A 276 -14.80 -16.72 -31.10
N VAL A 277 -14.99 -17.72 -30.24
CA VAL A 277 -15.02 -17.54 -28.78
C VAL A 277 -13.91 -18.36 -28.14
N ILE A 278 -13.10 -17.74 -27.28
CA ILE A 278 -12.21 -18.46 -26.36
C ILE A 278 -13.03 -18.79 -25.11
N GLU A 279 -13.19 -20.07 -24.78
CA GLU A 279 -14.03 -20.45 -23.63
C GLU A 279 -13.62 -21.80 -23.01
N HIS A 280 -13.91 -21.91 -21.72
CA HIS A 280 -13.71 -23.09 -20.89
C HIS A 280 -15.02 -23.65 -20.33
N ASN A 281 -16.11 -22.88 -20.40
CA ASN A 281 -17.44 -23.29 -19.97
C ASN A 281 -18.05 -24.33 -20.93
N LEU A 282 -18.27 -25.54 -20.42
CA LEU A 282 -18.85 -26.67 -21.18
C LEU A 282 -20.25 -26.37 -21.74
N GLU A 283 -21.02 -25.47 -21.12
CA GLU A 283 -22.35 -25.08 -21.61
C GLU A 283 -22.30 -24.24 -22.90
N VAL A 284 -21.20 -23.51 -23.11
CA VAL A 284 -20.93 -22.76 -24.34
C VAL A 284 -20.23 -23.64 -25.36
N ILE A 285 -19.22 -24.40 -24.94
CA ILE A 285 -18.44 -25.27 -25.81
C ILE A 285 -19.34 -26.31 -26.51
N LYS A 286 -20.33 -26.88 -25.81
CA LYS A 286 -21.26 -27.86 -26.40
C LYS A 286 -22.21 -27.26 -27.45
N CYS A 287 -22.42 -25.95 -27.44
CA CYS A 287 -23.30 -25.23 -28.36
C CYS A 287 -22.54 -24.68 -29.57
N ALA A 288 -21.21 -24.84 -29.62
CA ALA A 288 -20.41 -24.41 -30.75
C ALA A 288 -20.62 -25.34 -31.96
N ASP A 289 -20.68 -24.75 -33.16
CA ASP A 289 -20.72 -25.50 -34.41
C ASP A 289 -19.37 -26.16 -34.72
N TRP A 290 -18.29 -25.57 -34.21
CA TRP A 290 -16.92 -26.01 -34.47
C TRP A 290 -16.00 -25.72 -33.29
N ILE A 291 -15.18 -26.69 -32.90
CA ILE A 291 -14.23 -26.56 -31.79
C ILE A 291 -12.80 -26.69 -32.31
N ILE A 292 -11.91 -25.88 -31.76
CA ILE A 292 -10.46 -25.95 -31.91
C ILE A 292 -9.87 -26.19 -30.52
N ASP A 293 -9.36 -27.40 -30.28
CA ASP A 293 -8.77 -27.80 -29.00
C ASP A 293 -7.23 -27.71 -29.04
N LEU A 294 -6.65 -26.92 -28.14
CA LEU A 294 -5.21 -26.67 -28.04
C LEU A 294 -4.62 -27.28 -26.76
N GLY A 295 -3.47 -27.92 -26.88
CA GLY A 295 -2.82 -28.63 -25.77
C GLY A 295 -1.60 -29.40 -26.28
N PRO A 296 -1.32 -30.60 -25.76
CA PRO A 296 -2.06 -31.30 -24.69
C PRO A 296 -1.92 -30.60 -23.33
N GLU A 297 -0.81 -29.91 -23.07
CA GLU A 297 -0.50 -29.28 -21.78
C GLU A 297 -0.32 -27.75 -21.90
N ALA A 298 0.08 -27.10 -20.80
CA ALA A 298 0.39 -25.67 -20.75
C ALA A 298 1.88 -25.38 -21.05
N GLY A 299 2.20 -24.14 -21.40
CA GLY A 299 3.60 -23.68 -21.53
C GLY A 299 4.32 -24.31 -22.73
N ASP A 300 5.57 -24.75 -22.54
CA ASP A 300 6.41 -25.35 -23.60
C ASP A 300 5.84 -26.66 -24.17
N ALA A 301 4.95 -27.33 -23.43
CA ALA A 301 4.24 -28.54 -23.85
C ALA A 301 2.85 -28.25 -24.42
N GLY A 302 2.50 -26.97 -24.61
CA GLY A 302 1.28 -26.50 -25.27
C GLY A 302 1.53 -26.00 -26.69
N GLY A 303 0.51 -25.39 -27.29
CA GLY A 303 0.59 -24.82 -28.64
C GLY A 303 0.41 -25.83 -29.77
N GLU A 304 0.16 -27.12 -29.47
CA GLU A 304 -0.21 -28.12 -30.46
C GLU A 304 -1.74 -28.18 -30.66
N LEU A 305 -2.14 -28.48 -31.90
CA LEU A 305 -3.53 -28.72 -32.26
C LEU A 305 -3.90 -30.15 -31.90
N VAL A 306 -4.66 -30.33 -30.81
CA VAL A 306 -5.00 -31.66 -30.28
C VAL A 306 -6.16 -32.27 -31.07
N ALA A 307 -7.21 -31.49 -31.31
CA ALA A 307 -8.39 -31.94 -32.04
C ALA A 307 -9.16 -30.76 -32.65
N VAL A 308 -9.82 -30.99 -33.78
CA VAL A 308 -10.68 -30.00 -34.45
C VAL A 308 -11.90 -30.70 -35.04
N GLY A 309 -13.09 -30.17 -34.79
CA GLY A 309 -14.34 -30.76 -35.29
C GLY A 309 -15.57 -30.27 -34.53
N THR A 310 -16.69 -30.92 -34.76
CA THR A 310 -17.93 -30.72 -33.99
C THR A 310 -17.76 -31.17 -32.52
N PRO A 311 -18.57 -30.66 -31.58
CA PRO A 311 -18.52 -31.10 -30.17
C PRO A 311 -18.55 -32.62 -29.98
N GLU A 312 -19.33 -33.33 -30.80
CA GLU A 312 -19.41 -34.79 -30.79
C GLU A 312 -18.09 -35.44 -31.23
N GLN A 313 -17.45 -34.91 -32.26
CA GLN A 313 -16.15 -35.41 -32.76
C GLN A 313 -15.02 -35.17 -31.75
N ILE A 314 -15.01 -34.00 -31.07
CA ILE A 314 -14.04 -33.73 -30.01
C ILE A 314 -14.25 -34.68 -28.84
N ALA A 315 -15.51 -34.97 -28.46
CA ALA A 315 -15.83 -35.90 -27.39
C ALA A 315 -15.36 -37.35 -27.66
N GLU A 316 -15.14 -37.74 -28.91
CA GLU A 316 -14.61 -39.05 -29.29
C GLU A 316 -13.07 -39.11 -29.25
N THR A 317 -12.38 -37.97 -29.13
CA THR A 317 -10.92 -37.93 -29.15
C THR A 317 -10.33 -38.28 -27.78
N GLU A 318 -9.52 -39.34 -27.69
CA GLU A 318 -8.96 -39.83 -26.41
C GLU A 318 -7.94 -38.87 -25.78
N ASN A 319 -7.11 -38.23 -26.61
CA ASN A 319 -6.03 -37.33 -26.19
C ASN A 319 -6.49 -35.88 -25.93
N SER A 320 -7.78 -35.58 -26.08
CA SER A 320 -8.36 -34.25 -25.82
C SER A 320 -8.90 -34.18 -24.40
N HIS A 321 -8.30 -33.35 -23.53
CA HIS A 321 -8.85 -33.06 -22.20
C HIS A 321 -10.29 -32.53 -22.31
N THR A 322 -10.52 -31.59 -23.24
CA THR A 322 -11.85 -31.05 -23.53
C THR A 322 -12.84 -32.15 -23.93
N GLY A 323 -12.42 -33.08 -24.79
CA GLY A 323 -13.22 -34.22 -25.24
C GLY A 323 -13.66 -35.15 -24.10
N GLN A 324 -12.78 -35.41 -23.13
CA GLN A 324 -13.09 -36.24 -21.95
C GLN A 324 -14.23 -35.63 -21.10
N PHE A 325 -14.25 -34.30 -20.94
CA PHE A 325 -15.32 -33.59 -20.23
C PHE A 325 -16.60 -33.47 -21.06
N LEU A 326 -16.49 -33.14 -22.37
CA LEU A 326 -17.63 -33.07 -23.28
C LEU A 326 -18.40 -34.38 -23.36
N ARG A 327 -17.70 -35.53 -23.34
CA ARG A 327 -18.31 -36.87 -23.34
C ARG A 327 -19.31 -37.05 -22.19
N HIS A 328 -18.99 -36.54 -21.00
CA HIS A 328 -19.90 -36.61 -19.85
C HIS A 328 -21.14 -35.71 -20.03
N VAL A 329 -20.96 -34.50 -20.56
CA VAL A 329 -22.04 -33.52 -20.76
C VAL A 329 -22.99 -33.95 -21.88
N LEU A 330 -22.45 -34.41 -23.02
CA LEU A 330 -23.24 -34.91 -24.16
C LEU A 330 -23.95 -36.24 -23.83
N SER A 331 -23.36 -37.10 -23.00
CA SER A 331 -24.00 -38.37 -22.59
C SER A 331 -25.26 -38.16 -21.74
N LYS A 332 -25.31 -37.11 -20.90
CA LYS A 332 -26.50 -36.72 -20.13
C LYS A 332 -27.63 -36.15 -21.01
N SER A 333 -27.29 -35.60 -22.18
CA SER A 333 -28.23 -34.97 -23.12
C SER A 333 -28.98 -35.95 -24.04
N ARG A 334 -28.66 -37.26 -24.00
CA ARG A 334 -29.37 -38.29 -24.78
C ARG A 334 -30.81 -38.58 -24.32
N LYS A 335 -31.32 -37.90 -23.29
CA LYS A 335 -32.76 -37.84 -22.99
C LYS A 335 -33.35 -36.62 -23.66
N ALA A 336 -33.96 -36.88 -24.82
CA ALA A 336 -34.67 -35.99 -25.73
C ALA A 336 -35.16 -34.64 -25.17
N LEU A 337 -34.65 -33.55 -25.74
CA LEU A 337 -35.40 -32.32 -25.98
C LEU A 337 -35.76 -32.28 -27.48
N PRO A 338 -37.00 -31.96 -27.85
CA PRO A 338 -37.47 -32.10 -29.22
C PRO A 338 -36.79 -31.10 -30.16
N ILE A 339 -36.22 -31.65 -31.23
CA ILE A 339 -35.76 -30.94 -32.41
C ILE A 339 -36.98 -30.28 -33.07
N ILE A 340 -37.04 -28.95 -33.12
CA ILE A 340 -37.87 -28.26 -34.11
C ILE A 340 -37.03 -28.21 -35.38
N ALA A 341 -37.24 -29.23 -36.23
CA ALA A 341 -36.70 -29.24 -37.57
C ALA A 341 -37.48 -28.24 -38.42
N THR A 342 -36.73 -27.39 -39.09
CA THR A 342 -37.13 -26.50 -40.17
C THR A 342 -37.95 -27.26 -41.22
N GLN A 343 -39.18 -26.82 -41.45
CA GLN A 343 -39.93 -27.17 -42.66
C GLN A 343 -40.32 -25.89 -43.42
N LEU A 344 -39.77 -25.84 -44.64
CA LEU A 344 -40.34 -25.23 -45.85
C LEU A 344 -40.07 -23.74 -46.14
N LEU A 345 -39.08 -23.56 -47.02
CA LEU A 345 -39.17 -22.64 -48.16
C LEU A 345 -40.51 -22.84 -48.90
N SER A 346 -41.30 -21.77 -49.05
CA SER A 346 -41.82 -21.26 -50.34
C SER A 346 -43.11 -20.44 -50.14
N THR A 347 -43.05 -19.17 -50.57
CA THR A 347 -44.11 -18.44 -51.29
C THR A 347 -45.51 -18.25 -50.67
N HIS A 348 -45.85 -16.96 -50.55
CA HIS A 348 -47.16 -16.35 -50.81
C HIS A 348 -48.29 -16.43 -49.75
N GLU A 349 -48.66 -15.21 -49.34
CA GLU A 349 -50.04 -14.71 -49.18
C GLU A 349 -50.77 -14.84 -47.84
N PHE A 350 -50.81 -13.68 -47.17
CA PHE A 350 -51.96 -13.13 -46.48
C PHE A 350 -53.31 -13.56 -47.10
N HIS A 351 -54.19 -14.15 -46.30
CA HIS A 351 -55.61 -13.79 -46.34
C HIS A 351 -56.28 -13.86 -44.95
N ARG A 352 -56.64 -12.65 -44.50
CA ARG A 352 -57.75 -12.21 -43.63
C ARG A 352 -58.59 -13.26 -42.89
N GLY A 353 -58.80 -13.00 -41.59
CA GLY A 353 -60.16 -13.05 -41.01
C GLY A 353 -60.27 -13.71 -39.64
N GLU A 354 -60.40 -12.87 -38.61
CA GLU A 354 -61.29 -13.02 -37.44
C GLU A 354 -61.12 -14.16 -36.40
N ARG A 355 -61.03 -13.68 -35.14
CA ARG A 355 -61.60 -14.19 -33.87
C ARG A 355 -61.54 -15.70 -33.56
N LEU A 356 -60.86 -16.00 -32.45
CA LEU A 356 -61.09 -17.20 -31.65
C LEU A 356 -61.62 -16.79 -30.26
N ASP A 357 -62.93 -16.94 -30.08
CA ASP A 357 -63.52 -17.24 -28.77
C ASP A 357 -63.55 -18.76 -28.60
N GLN A 358 -63.08 -19.20 -27.42
CA GLN A 358 -63.44 -20.44 -26.72
C GLN A 358 -63.25 -21.79 -27.44
N VAL A 359 -62.23 -22.56 -27.03
CA VAL A 359 -62.45 -23.82 -26.28
C VAL A 359 -61.27 -24.03 -25.32
N ALA A 360 -61.58 -23.99 -24.03
CA ALA A 360 -60.72 -24.46 -22.94
C ALA A 360 -60.92 -25.97 -22.75
N GLY A 361 -59.84 -26.66 -22.38
CA GLY A 361 -59.93 -28.01 -21.80
C GLY A 361 -58.67 -28.83 -22.06
N GLU A 362 -57.99 -29.21 -20.98
CA GLU A 362 -56.97 -30.28 -20.89
C GLU A 362 -55.47 -29.95 -21.09
N GLY A 363 -55.08 -28.70 -21.39
CA GLY A 363 -53.66 -28.30 -21.43
C GLY A 363 -53.11 -27.64 -20.15
N LEU A 364 -53.98 -27.13 -19.27
CA LEU A 364 -53.60 -26.16 -18.23
C LEU A 364 -53.53 -26.72 -16.79
N GLN A 365 -53.92 -27.98 -16.57
CA GLN A 365 -53.83 -28.60 -15.23
C GLN A 365 -52.48 -29.29 -14.95
N LYS A 366 -51.61 -29.46 -15.94
CA LYS A 366 -50.30 -30.11 -15.75
C LYS A 366 -49.14 -29.13 -15.54
N ILE A 367 -49.33 -27.85 -15.85
CA ILE A 367 -48.35 -26.78 -15.56
C ILE A 367 -48.60 -26.17 -14.17
N ALA A 368 -49.84 -26.21 -13.68
CA ALA A 368 -50.19 -25.75 -12.34
C ALA A 368 -49.70 -26.69 -11.21
N TYR A 369 -49.45 -27.97 -11.49
CA TYR A 369 -49.00 -28.94 -10.47
C TYR A 369 -47.47 -29.00 -10.29
N ASP A 370 -46.69 -28.43 -11.22
CA ASP A 370 -45.21 -28.34 -11.09
C ASP A 370 -44.73 -26.93 -10.66
N PHE A 371 -45.62 -25.93 -10.56
CA PHE A 371 -45.29 -24.60 -10.04
C PHE A 371 -45.55 -24.46 -8.52
N GLU A 372 -46.32 -25.37 -7.91
CA GLU A 372 -46.58 -25.38 -6.46
C GLU A 372 -45.49 -26.10 -5.65
N ARG A 373 -44.50 -26.74 -6.29
CA ARG A 373 -43.39 -27.42 -5.60
C ARG A 373 -42.11 -26.59 -5.44
N SER A 374 -42.10 -25.37 -5.98
CA SER A 374 -41.00 -24.39 -5.86
C SER A 374 -41.33 -23.21 -4.92
N GLY A 375 -42.50 -23.23 -4.26
CA GLY A 375 -42.95 -22.19 -3.32
C GLY A 375 -42.87 -22.54 -1.82
N ALA A 376 -42.36 -23.73 -1.46
CA ALA A 376 -42.39 -24.24 -0.07
C ALA A 376 -41.06 -24.13 0.71
N TYR A 377 -40.13 -23.26 0.30
CA TYR A 377 -38.86 -23.01 1.00
C TYR A 377 -38.72 -21.58 1.56
N ALA A 378 -39.83 -20.84 1.71
CA ALA A 378 -39.75 -19.40 2.01
C ALA A 378 -40.47 -18.93 3.28
N GLN A 379 -40.98 -19.80 4.17
CA GLN A 379 -41.76 -19.33 5.32
C GLN A 379 -41.46 -19.93 6.71
N ASP A 380 -40.46 -20.80 6.89
CA ASP A 380 -40.06 -21.25 8.25
C ASP A 380 -38.72 -20.67 8.77
N ASP A 381 -37.95 -19.95 7.93
CA ASP A 381 -36.62 -19.45 8.33
C ASP A 381 -36.62 -18.12 9.09
N SER A 382 -37.78 -17.47 9.28
CA SER A 382 -37.84 -16.16 9.95
C SER A 382 -37.83 -16.22 11.49
N ILE A 383 -37.97 -17.41 12.09
CA ILE A 383 -37.95 -17.59 13.56
C ILE A 383 -36.71 -18.39 14.03
N GLU A 384 -36.02 -19.14 13.15
CA GLU A 384 -34.73 -19.77 13.47
C GLU A 384 -33.52 -18.84 13.27
N PHE A 385 -33.55 -17.91 12.29
CA PHE A 385 -32.44 -16.98 12.07
C PHE A 385 -32.26 -15.96 13.21
N ALA A 386 -33.32 -15.61 13.93
CA ALA A 386 -33.26 -14.70 15.08
C ALA A 386 -32.76 -15.37 16.38
N ARG A 387 -32.78 -16.72 16.46
CA ARG A 387 -32.18 -17.48 17.59
C ARG A 387 -30.79 -18.05 17.27
N ALA A 388 -30.43 -18.19 15.99
CA ALA A 388 -29.08 -18.54 15.55
C ALA A 388 -28.06 -17.39 15.75
N ALA A 389 -28.51 -16.15 15.94
CA ALA A 389 -27.65 -14.99 16.19
C ALA A 389 -27.19 -14.84 17.66
N GLU A 390 -27.85 -15.50 18.62
CA GLU A 390 -27.47 -15.46 20.06
C GLU A 390 -26.78 -16.74 20.56
N ALA A 391 -26.69 -17.77 19.72
CA ALA A 391 -25.84 -18.93 19.95
C ALA A 391 -24.79 -19.00 18.83
N ALA A 392 -23.78 -18.12 18.92
CA ALA A 392 -22.60 -18.21 18.07
C ALA A 392 -22.14 -19.68 18.02
N PRO A 393 -21.89 -20.25 16.83
CA PRO A 393 -21.36 -21.60 16.75
C PRO A 393 -20.05 -21.59 17.53
N ARG A 394 -20.03 -22.26 18.68
CA ARG A 394 -18.78 -22.81 19.18
C ARG A 394 -18.32 -23.69 18.05
N PHE A 395 -17.33 -23.23 17.29
CA PHE A 395 -16.48 -24.05 16.45
C PHE A 395 -15.96 -25.16 17.36
N ARG A 396 -16.72 -26.24 17.50
CA ARG A 396 -16.17 -27.53 17.89
C ARG A 396 -15.46 -27.99 16.63
N ALA A 397 -14.23 -27.51 16.47
CA ALA A 397 -13.23 -28.23 15.71
C ALA A 397 -13.24 -29.66 16.26
N SER A 398 -13.84 -30.59 15.51
CA SER A 398 -13.84 -31.99 15.87
C SER A 398 -12.43 -32.54 15.67
N SER A 399 -11.62 -32.32 16.71
CA SER A 399 -10.48 -33.09 17.21
C SER A 399 -9.38 -33.52 16.23
N ARG A 400 -8.19 -32.95 16.50
CA ARG A 400 -6.80 -33.43 16.26
C ARG A 400 -6.07 -32.85 15.03
N ASN A 401 -5.55 -31.64 15.25
CA ASN A 401 -4.45 -30.94 14.57
C ASN A 401 -4.66 -30.57 13.09
N GLY A 402 -5.36 -29.45 12.85
CA GLY A 402 -5.17 -28.71 11.60
C GLY A 402 -3.70 -28.25 11.53
N ALA A 403 -2.97 -28.71 10.53
CA ALA A 403 -1.60 -28.27 10.24
C ALA A 403 -1.60 -27.62 8.86
N ILE A 404 -0.65 -26.72 8.63
CA ILE A 404 -0.28 -26.27 7.29
C ILE A 404 0.66 -27.34 6.74
N HIS A 405 0.37 -27.83 5.55
CA HIS A 405 1.20 -28.81 4.85
C HIS A 405 1.81 -28.14 3.63
N VAL A 406 3.13 -28.16 3.54
CA VAL A 406 3.91 -27.71 2.40
C VAL A 406 4.49 -28.96 1.75
N HIS A 407 4.21 -29.16 0.46
CA HIS A 407 4.66 -30.32 -0.30
C HIS A 407 5.53 -29.89 -1.48
N GLY A 408 6.68 -30.55 -1.62
CA GLY A 408 7.60 -30.34 -2.75
C GLY A 408 8.09 -28.90 -2.89
N ALA A 409 8.49 -28.25 -1.79
CA ALA A 409 9.03 -26.89 -1.84
C ALA A 409 10.45 -26.87 -2.43
N ARG A 410 10.64 -26.09 -3.50
CA ARG A 410 11.88 -25.99 -4.28
C ARG A 410 12.37 -24.55 -4.50
N GLU A 411 11.62 -23.58 -4.00
CA GLU A 411 11.99 -22.17 -4.08
C GLU A 411 13.44 -21.93 -3.62
N HIS A 412 14.18 -21.12 -4.38
CA HIS A 412 15.60 -20.83 -4.18
C HIS A 412 16.51 -22.06 -3.99
N ASN A 413 16.93 -22.36 -2.76
CA ASN A 413 17.86 -23.44 -2.44
C ASN A 413 17.17 -24.67 -1.80
N LEU A 414 15.85 -24.64 -1.62
CA LEU A 414 15.10 -25.74 -1.00
C LEU A 414 15.15 -27.01 -1.87
N LYS A 415 15.32 -28.16 -1.23
CA LYS A 415 15.56 -29.45 -1.90
C LYS A 415 14.31 -30.31 -2.02
N ASN A 416 13.25 -29.76 -2.60
CA ASN A 416 11.97 -30.44 -2.77
C ASN A 416 11.40 -30.97 -1.44
N ILE A 417 11.36 -30.10 -0.42
CA ILE A 417 11.06 -30.50 0.96
C ILE A 417 9.55 -30.59 1.22
N ASP A 418 9.19 -31.55 2.06
CA ASP A 418 7.85 -31.67 2.66
C ASP A 418 7.90 -31.22 4.13
N VAL A 419 7.04 -30.27 4.51
CA VAL A 419 7.01 -29.72 5.88
C VAL A 419 5.59 -29.67 6.42
N LYS A 420 5.42 -30.11 7.67
CA LYS A 420 4.17 -30.00 8.42
C LYS A 420 4.33 -28.97 9.54
N ILE A 421 3.52 -27.91 9.50
CA ILE A 421 3.55 -26.80 10.45
C ILE A 421 2.25 -26.82 11.27
N PRO A 422 2.30 -27.06 12.59
CA PRO A 422 1.08 -27.09 13.40
C PRO A 422 0.41 -25.71 13.50
N ARG A 423 -0.92 -25.65 13.40
CA ARG A 423 -1.68 -24.40 13.59
C ARG A 423 -1.89 -24.12 15.08
N GLU A 424 -2.21 -22.86 15.38
CA GLU A 424 -2.47 -22.34 16.74
C GLU A 424 -1.30 -22.54 17.71
N GLN A 425 -0.10 -22.69 17.16
CA GLN A 425 1.16 -22.86 17.88
C GLN A 425 2.15 -21.75 17.52
N LEU A 426 3.12 -21.54 18.41
CA LEU A 426 4.33 -20.77 18.15
C LEU A 426 5.37 -21.71 17.54
N VAL A 427 5.50 -21.67 16.21
CA VAL A 427 6.47 -22.45 15.45
C VAL A 427 7.68 -21.59 15.16
N VAL A 428 8.87 -22.09 15.51
CA VAL A 428 10.15 -21.41 15.22
C VAL A 428 10.88 -22.15 14.11
N ILE A 429 11.28 -21.43 13.05
CA ILE A 429 12.16 -21.92 12.00
C ILE A 429 13.57 -21.43 12.32
N THR A 430 14.51 -22.36 12.54
CA THR A 430 15.91 -22.08 12.87
C THR A 430 16.86 -22.77 11.89
N GLY A 431 18.16 -22.49 12.02
CA GLY A 431 19.22 -23.01 11.14
C GLY A 431 20.23 -21.94 10.74
N LEU A 432 21.30 -22.34 10.03
CA LEU A 432 22.40 -21.44 9.63
C LEU A 432 21.97 -20.30 8.70
N SER A 433 22.70 -19.17 8.71
CA SER A 433 22.48 -18.07 7.76
C SER A 433 22.52 -18.62 6.33
N GLY A 434 21.45 -18.44 5.54
CA GLY A 434 21.35 -18.99 4.19
C GLY A 434 20.87 -20.45 4.07
N SER A 435 20.38 -21.09 5.14
CA SER A 435 19.89 -22.48 5.07
C SER A 435 18.51 -22.67 4.42
N GLY A 436 17.79 -21.58 4.07
CA GLY A 436 16.46 -21.61 3.43
C GLY A 436 15.28 -21.20 4.33
N LYS A 437 15.53 -20.63 5.52
CA LYS A 437 14.48 -20.28 6.49
C LYS A 437 13.53 -19.19 5.99
N SER A 438 14.10 -18.08 5.53
CA SER A 438 13.31 -16.97 4.98
C SER A 438 12.59 -17.39 3.71
N THR A 439 13.18 -18.31 2.94
CA THR A 439 12.53 -18.90 1.76
C THR A 439 11.28 -19.68 2.12
N LEU A 440 11.35 -20.57 3.11
CA LEU A 440 10.17 -21.29 3.57
C LEU A 440 9.11 -20.34 4.18
N ALA A 441 9.55 -19.38 4.99
CA ALA A 441 8.65 -18.49 5.74
C ALA A 441 7.99 -17.42 4.87
N PHE A 442 8.76 -16.68 4.08
CA PHE A 442 8.32 -15.50 3.34
C PHE A 442 8.02 -15.81 1.88
N ASP A 443 8.99 -16.42 1.19
CA ASP A 443 8.88 -16.66 -0.25
C ASP A 443 7.86 -17.78 -0.58
N ILE A 444 7.54 -18.65 0.38
CA ILE A 444 6.50 -19.68 0.25
C ILE A 444 5.26 -19.37 1.10
N LEU A 445 5.34 -19.43 2.44
CA LEU A 445 4.12 -19.38 3.27
C LEU A 445 3.43 -18.02 3.23
N PHE A 446 4.19 -16.93 3.30
CA PHE A 446 3.62 -15.59 3.20
C PHE A 446 3.17 -15.28 1.77
N ALA A 447 4.02 -15.51 0.78
CA ALA A 447 3.68 -15.28 -0.63
C ALA A 447 2.41 -16.01 -1.04
N GLU A 448 2.30 -17.31 -0.73
CA GLU A 448 1.12 -18.10 -1.07
C GLU A 448 -0.11 -17.69 -0.25
N GLY A 449 0.06 -17.28 1.01
CA GLY A 449 -1.03 -16.78 1.86
C GLY A 449 -1.57 -15.44 1.38
N GLN A 450 -0.69 -14.53 0.99
CA GLN A 450 -1.03 -13.23 0.42
C GLN A 450 -1.69 -13.39 -0.94
N ARG A 451 -1.14 -14.23 -1.82
CA ARG A 451 -1.70 -14.56 -3.13
C ARG A 451 -3.12 -15.09 -3.01
N ARG A 452 -3.36 -16.09 -2.15
CA ARG A 452 -4.71 -16.64 -1.90
C ARG A 452 -5.68 -15.61 -1.34
N PHE A 453 -5.21 -14.72 -0.48
CA PHE A 453 -6.04 -13.66 0.05
C PHE A 453 -6.45 -12.67 -1.04
N LEU A 454 -5.52 -12.27 -1.91
CA LEU A 454 -5.80 -11.37 -3.03
C LEU A 454 -6.64 -12.05 -4.13
N ASP A 455 -6.49 -13.35 -4.35
CA ASP A 455 -7.37 -14.13 -5.23
C ASP A 455 -8.83 -14.04 -4.78
N SER A 456 -9.08 -13.90 -3.47
CA SER A 456 -10.43 -13.73 -2.94
C SER A 456 -10.99 -12.31 -3.09
N MET A 457 -10.16 -11.34 -3.48
CA MET A 457 -10.56 -9.94 -3.69
C MET A 457 -11.27 -9.74 -5.04
N SER A 458 -11.54 -8.47 -5.38
CA SER A 458 -12.24 -8.08 -6.59
C SER A 458 -11.56 -8.61 -7.87
N PRO A 459 -12.30 -8.80 -8.97
CA PRO A 459 -11.73 -9.24 -10.25
C PRO A 459 -10.55 -8.37 -10.73
N TYR A 460 -10.59 -7.05 -10.45
CA TYR A 460 -9.48 -6.14 -10.73
C TYR A 460 -8.22 -6.51 -9.96
N ALA A 461 -8.33 -6.83 -8.66
CA ALA A 461 -7.18 -7.24 -7.86
C ALA A 461 -6.57 -8.55 -8.39
N ARG A 462 -7.40 -9.51 -8.84
CA ARG A 462 -6.92 -10.79 -9.40
C ARG A 462 -6.03 -10.63 -10.63
N GLN A 463 -6.33 -9.67 -11.52
CA GLN A 463 -5.49 -9.39 -12.69
C GLN A 463 -4.04 -9.02 -12.32
N PHE A 464 -3.82 -8.37 -11.16
CA PHE A 464 -2.47 -8.08 -10.68
C PHE A 464 -1.82 -9.30 -10.02
N VAL A 465 -2.63 -10.16 -9.40
CA VAL A 465 -2.12 -11.40 -8.78
C VAL A 465 -1.59 -12.37 -9.83
N GLU A 466 -2.21 -12.43 -11.01
CA GLU A 466 -1.72 -13.28 -12.12
C GLU A 466 -0.34 -12.87 -12.65
N GLN A 467 0.07 -11.61 -12.44
CA GLN A 467 1.40 -11.12 -12.79
C GLN A 467 2.46 -11.44 -11.73
N LEU A 468 2.06 -11.91 -10.54
CA LEU A 468 2.99 -12.36 -9.51
C LEU A 468 3.50 -13.76 -9.85
N GLU A 469 4.82 -13.92 -9.79
CA GLU A 469 5.45 -15.22 -9.89
C GLU A 469 4.96 -16.12 -8.75
N LYS A 470 4.49 -17.33 -9.08
CA LYS A 470 4.07 -18.31 -8.07
C LYS A 470 5.33 -18.93 -7.45
N PRO A 471 5.36 -19.12 -6.12
CA PRO A 471 6.46 -19.85 -5.48
C PRO A 471 6.58 -21.26 -6.07
N ASP A 472 7.80 -21.76 -6.25
CA ASP A 472 8.06 -23.13 -6.72
C ASP A 472 7.78 -24.14 -5.60
N VAL A 473 6.52 -24.58 -5.54
CA VAL A 473 6.00 -25.56 -4.58
C VAL A 473 4.87 -26.37 -5.22
N ASP A 474 4.78 -27.66 -4.92
CA ASP A 474 3.74 -28.53 -5.51
C ASP A 474 2.36 -28.24 -4.91
N LEU A 475 2.26 -28.18 -3.59
CA LEU A 475 1.01 -27.92 -2.89
C LEU A 475 1.25 -27.33 -1.50
N VAL A 476 0.53 -26.25 -1.20
CA VAL A 476 0.37 -25.76 0.18
C VAL A 476 -1.09 -25.95 0.60
N SER A 477 -1.36 -26.71 1.67
CA SER A 477 -2.73 -26.92 2.18
C SER A 477 -2.87 -26.50 3.63
N GLY A 478 -4.09 -26.15 4.04
CA GLY A 478 -4.36 -25.70 5.42
C GLY A 478 -3.86 -24.29 5.78
N LEU A 479 -3.39 -23.51 4.80
CA LEU A 479 -2.86 -22.16 4.98
C LEU A 479 -3.99 -21.14 5.24
N PRO A 480 -4.02 -20.48 6.40
CA PRO A 480 -4.97 -19.40 6.68
C PRO A 480 -4.54 -18.07 6.03
N PRO A 481 -5.32 -16.98 6.14
CA PRO A 481 -4.85 -15.64 5.79
C PRO A 481 -3.56 -15.31 6.53
N THR A 482 -2.56 -14.82 5.80
CA THR A 482 -1.20 -14.63 6.33
C THR A 482 -0.83 -13.15 6.41
N VAL A 483 -0.19 -12.76 7.51
CA VAL A 483 0.38 -11.43 7.71
C VAL A 483 1.87 -11.55 7.99
N ALA A 484 2.71 -10.92 7.17
CA ALA A 484 4.14 -10.84 7.41
C ALA A 484 4.53 -9.60 8.24
N ILE A 485 5.46 -9.82 9.17
CA ILE A 485 6.14 -8.80 9.95
C ILE A 485 7.65 -8.95 9.70
N GLU A 486 8.07 -8.45 8.53
CA GLU A 486 9.46 -8.44 8.06
C GLU A 486 10.28 -7.30 8.67
N GLN A 487 11.61 -7.45 8.58
CA GLN A 487 12.57 -6.39 8.91
C GLN A 487 12.74 -5.36 7.80
N ARG A 488 12.40 -5.73 6.56
CA ARG A 488 12.49 -4.84 5.40
C ARG A 488 11.57 -3.67 5.63
N VAL A 489 12.21 -2.53 5.91
CA VAL A 489 11.56 -1.28 6.27
C VAL A 489 10.73 -0.84 5.07
N THR A 490 9.41 -1.09 5.12
CA THR A 490 8.47 -0.18 4.45
C THR A 490 8.59 1.11 5.22
N ARG A 491 9.58 1.93 4.84
CA ARG A 491 9.78 3.26 5.42
C ARG A 491 8.46 3.98 5.19
N GLY A 492 7.82 4.39 6.27
CA GLY A 492 6.67 5.27 6.13
C GLY A 492 7.10 6.50 5.34
N GLY A 493 6.24 7.00 4.45
CA GLY A 493 6.51 8.21 3.67
C GLY A 493 6.85 9.40 4.58
N GLY A 494 7.35 10.51 4.03
CA GLY A 494 7.84 11.65 4.83
C GLY A 494 6.84 12.20 5.86
N LYS A 495 5.54 12.01 5.65
CA LYS A 495 4.49 12.44 6.59
C LYS A 495 4.18 11.39 7.68
N SER A 496 4.65 10.15 7.55
CA SER A 496 4.36 9.06 8.50
C SER A 496 5.06 9.27 9.85
N THR A 497 4.31 9.03 10.93
CA THR A 497 4.76 9.11 12.32
C THR A 497 4.45 7.82 13.08
N VAL A 498 5.05 7.64 14.26
CA VAL A 498 4.74 6.52 15.16
C VAL A 498 3.23 6.42 15.44
N ALA A 499 2.55 7.54 15.66
CA ALA A 499 1.11 7.57 15.95
C ALA A 499 0.24 7.23 14.73
N THR A 500 0.66 7.55 13.51
CA THR A 500 -0.11 7.17 12.31
C THR A 500 0.02 5.69 12.01
N VAL A 501 1.23 5.12 12.14
CA VAL A 501 1.49 3.69 11.89
C VAL A 501 0.80 2.79 12.93
N THR A 502 0.74 3.22 14.19
CA THR A 502 0.02 2.52 15.26
C THR A 502 -1.49 2.80 15.27
N GLU A 503 -1.97 3.61 14.33
CA GLU A 503 -3.33 4.15 14.23
C GLU A 503 -3.81 5.01 15.41
N ILE A 504 -3.01 5.18 16.46
CA ILE A 504 -3.34 6.00 17.65
C ILE A 504 -3.78 7.41 17.23
N TYR A 505 -3.11 7.98 16.22
CA TYR A 505 -3.44 9.31 15.71
C TYR A 505 -4.88 9.39 15.19
N HIS A 506 -5.40 8.35 14.52
CA HIS A 506 -6.76 8.36 13.97
C HIS A 506 -7.81 8.49 15.08
N PHE A 507 -7.63 7.78 16.18
CA PHE A 507 -8.49 7.87 17.36
C PHE A 507 -8.35 9.22 18.07
N LEU A 508 -7.12 9.77 18.14
CA LEU A 508 -6.90 11.13 18.66
C LEU A 508 -7.64 12.19 17.82
N ARG A 509 -7.56 12.13 16.49
CA ARG A 509 -8.29 13.05 15.60
C ARG A 509 -9.80 12.99 15.85
N LEU A 510 -10.36 11.78 15.99
CA LEU A 510 -11.78 11.60 16.29
C LEU A 510 -12.15 12.16 17.66
N LEU A 511 -11.33 11.90 18.68
CA LEU A 511 -11.54 12.41 20.03
C LEU A 511 -11.53 13.95 20.05
N PHE A 512 -10.54 14.57 19.40
CA PHE A 512 -10.40 16.02 19.30
C PHE A 512 -11.51 16.68 18.49
N ALA A 513 -11.91 16.08 17.36
CA ALA A 513 -13.01 16.60 16.55
C ALA A 513 -14.34 16.57 17.30
N LYS A 514 -14.59 15.53 18.12
CA LYS A 514 -15.89 15.33 18.78
C LYS A 514 -16.00 15.93 20.18
N THR A 515 -14.89 16.09 20.90
CA THR A 515 -14.89 16.59 22.29
C THR A 515 -14.09 17.86 22.50
N GLY A 516 -13.34 18.30 21.48
CA GLY A 516 -12.47 19.46 21.55
C GLY A 516 -13.24 20.78 21.52
N THR A 517 -12.77 21.75 22.30
CA THR A 517 -13.21 23.14 22.21
C THR A 517 -12.29 23.88 21.26
N GLN A 518 -12.84 24.51 20.23
CA GLN A 518 -12.09 25.32 19.28
C GLN A 518 -11.80 26.70 19.86
N PHE A 519 -10.57 27.18 19.73
CA PHE A 519 -10.17 28.54 20.06
C PHE A 519 -9.73 29.29 18.81
N CYS A 520 -9.94 30.61 18.81
CA CYS A 520 -9.50 31.47 17.72
C CYS A 520 -7.96 31.60 17.75
N PRO A 521 -7.23 31.30 16.64
CA PRO A 521 -5.77 31.42 16.61
C PRO A 521 -5.24 32.84 16.87
N ASP A 522 -6.05 33.86 16.55
CA ASP A 522 -5.64 35.26 16.66
C ASP A 522 -5.98 35.88 18.03
N CYS A 523 -7.03 35.38 18.70
CA CYS A 523 -7.55 35.97 19.94
C CYS A 523 -7.47 35.05 21.16
N ASP A 524 -7.20 33.76 20.95
CA ASP A 524 -7.23 32.68 21.95
C ASP A 524 -8.51 32.63 22.80
N LEU A 525 -9.65 32.98 22.21
CA LEU A 525 -10.97 32.90 22.84
C LEU A 525 -11.74 31.69 22.34
N PRO A 526 -12.55 31.04 23.20
CA PRO A 526 -13.34 29.87 22.81
C PRO A 526 -14.38 30.27 21.77
N VAL A 527 -14.40 29.53 20.67
CA VAL A 527 -15.40 29.62 19.61
C VAL A 527 -16.55 28.73 20.02
N ALA A 528 -17.68 29.34 20.40
CA ALA A 528 -18.85 28.62 20.86
C ALA A 528 -20.09 29.05 20.07
N LYS A 529 -20.93 28.08 19.70
CA LYS A 529 -22.28 28.36 19.22
C LYS A 529 -23.13 28.83 20.39
N GLN A 530 -23.87 29.90 20.21
CA GLN A 530 -24.88 30.33 21.18
C GLN A 530 -26.27 30.03 20.62
N SER A 531 -27.12 29.40 21.43
CA SER A 531 -28.53 29.28 21.05
C SER A 531 -29.17 30.66 21.02
N ALA A 532 -30.13 30.87 20.11
CA ALA A 532 -30.86 32.14 20.04
C ALA A 532 -31.48 32.51 21.41
N ALA A 533 -31.93 31.53 22.19
CA ALA A 533 -32.42 31.73 23.55
C ALA A 533 -31.33 32.22 24.52
N SER A 534 -30.10 31.69 24.43
CA SER A 534 -28.96 32.14 25.23
C SER A 534 -28.55 33.58 24.87
N ILE A 535 -28.53 33.91 23.58
CA ILE A 535 -28.24 35.26 23.08
C ILE A 535 -29.26 36.26 23.64
N VAL A 536 -30.56 35.92 23.56
CA VAL A 536 -31.64 36.74 24.13
C VAL A 536 -31.43 36.95 25.63
N LYS A 537 -31.17 35.89 26.40
CA LYS A 537 -30.97 35.98 27.86
C LYS A 537 -29.76 36.85 28.23
N GLN A 538 -28.67 36.79 27.47
CA GLN A 538 -27.50 37.65 27.67
C GLN A 538 -27.82 39.13 27.39
N ILE A 539 -28.58 39.40 26.33
CA ILE A 539 -29.03 40.76 25.98
C ILE A 539 -29.98 41.31 27.03
N GLU A 540 -30.92 40.52 27.52
CA GLU A 540 -31.82 40.90 28.62
C GLU A 540 -31.05 41.22 29.90
N GLY A 541 -30.02 40.42 30.22
CA GLY A 541 -29.14 40.65 31.36
C GLY A 541 -28.30 41.93 31.22
N ALA A 542 -27.75 42.18 30.04
CA ALA A 542 -26.96 43.37 29.75
C ALA A 542 -27.85 44.64 29.71
N ALA A 543 -29.09 44.55 29.18
CA ALA A 543 -30.03 45.66 29.10
C ALA A 543 -30.50 46.16 30.47
N LYS A 544 -30.42 45.32 31.51
CA LYS A 544 -30.65 45.74 32.90
C LYS A 544 -29.59 46.71 33.43
N ARG A 545 -28.39 46.74 32.82
CA ARG A 545 -27.24 47.57 33.22
C ARG A 545 -27.15 48.89 32.44
N GLY A 546 -27.81 48.99 31.29
CA GLY A 546 -27.84 50.20 30.45
C GLY A 546 -28.48 49.93 29.08
N PRO A 547 -28.85 50.96 28.32
CA PRO A 547 -29.42 50.79 26.98
C PRO A 547 -28.40 50.19 26.01
N LEU A 548 -28.84 49.23 25.20
CA LEU A 548 -28.03 48.52 24.20
C LEU A 548 -28.62 48.70 22.81
N LYS A 549 -27.79 48.92 21.81
CA LYS A 549 -28.19 48.85 20.39
C LYS A 549 -27.83 47.47 19.85
N VAL A 550 -28.83 46.79 19.29
CA VAL A 550 -28.66 45.51 18.59
C VAL A 550 -28.43 45.82 17.12
N LEU A 551 -27.29 45.36 16.62
CA LEU A 551 -26.80 45.60 15.27
C LEU A 551 -26.78 44.28 14.49
N ALA A 552 -26.98 44.36 13.18
CA ALA A 552 -26.78 43.25 12.25
C ALA A 552 -25.67 43.59 11.24
N PRO A 553 -24.60 42.79 11.13
CA PRO A 553 -23.52 43.06 10.20
C PRO A 553 -23.94 42.85 8.74
N LEU A 554 -23.82 43.89 7.92
CA LEU A 554 -24.08 43.86 6.48
C LEU A 554 -22.80 43.68 5.67
N VAL A 555 -21.72 44.34 6.09
CA VAL A 555 -20.39 44.26 5.45
C VAL A 555 -19.33 44.06 6.51
N LYS A 556 -18.53 43.00 6.38
CA LYS A 556 -17.45 42.64 7.33
C LYS A 556 -16.09 42.85 6.64
N ALA A 557 -15.37 43.92 7.01
CA ALA A 557 -14.02 44.24 6.52
C ALA A 557 -13.83 44.05 4.99
N ARG A 558 -14.69 44.69 4.17
CA ARG A 558 -14.57 44.63 2.70
C ARG A 558 -14.29 46.00 2.09
N LYS A 559 -13.45 46.02 1.07
CA LYS A 559 -13.15 47.21 0.25
C LYS A 559 -14.32 47.52 -0.69
N GLY A 560 -14.68 48.79 -0.82
CA GLY A 560 -15.76 49.20 -1.72
C GLY A 560 -16.49 50.47 -1.28
N PHE A 561 -17.27 51.03 -2.20
CA PHE A 561 -18.04 52.25 -1.95
C PHE A 561 -19.29 52.02 -1.09
N HIS A 562 -19.84 50.80 -1.11
CA HIS A 562 -20.99 50.30 -0.33
C HIS A 562 -22.25 51.18 -0.33
N THR A 563 -22.45 52.01 -1.37
CA THR A 563 -23.64 52.89 -1.49
C THR A 563 -24.94 52.14 -1.76
N ASP A 564 -24.82 50.94 -2.32
CA ASP A 564 -25.89 49.95 -2.50
C ASP A 564 -26.41 49.42 -1.16
N VAL A 565 -25.53 49.24 -0.17
CA VAL A 565 -25.89 48.79 1.19
C VAL A 565 -26.75 49.83 1.89
N ALA A 566 -26.41 51.12 1.76
CA ALA A 566 -27.21 52.21 2.32
C ALA A 566 -28.59 52.33 1.66
N ARG A 567 -28.66 52.19 0.32
CA ARG A 567 -29.94 52.15 -0.41
C ARG A 567 -30.81 50.95 0.00
N TRP A 568 -30.18 49.81 0.25
CA TRP A 568 -30.88 48.62 0.76
C TRP A 568 -31.44 48.89 2.15
N ALA A 569 -30.66 49.49 3.05
CA ALA A 569 -31.09 49.81 4.41
C ALA A 569 -32.30 50.77 4.42
N ASP A 570 -32.28 51.79 3.55
CA ASP A 570 -33.37 52.74 3.35
C ASP A 570 -34.66 52.05 2.88
N ARG A 571 -34.57 51.19 1.85
CA ARG A 571 -35.72 50.41 1.34
C ARG A 571 -36.32 49.47 2.39
N GLN A 572 -35.51 48.96 3.31
CA GLN A 572 -35.95 48.07 4.39
C GLN A 572 -36.46 48.85 5.62
N GLY A 573 -36.46 50.18 5.57
CA GLY A 573 -36.99 51.06 6.62
C GLY A 573 -36.06 51.27 7.81
N PHE A 574 -34.74 51.09 7.65
CA PHE A 574 -33.76 51.37 8.69
C PHE A 574 -33.29 52.83 8.63
N ASP A 575 -33.15 53.47 9.79
CA ASP A 575 -32.78 54.88 9.92
C ASP A 575 -31.28 55.11 10.12
N THR A 576 -30.57 54.12 10.69
CA THR A 576 -29.21 54.28 11.20
C THR A 576 -28.32 53.09 10.83
N LEU A 577 -27.12 53.40 10.35
CA LEU A 577 -26.02 52.47 10.15
C LEU A 577 -24.91 52.73 11.17
N TYR A 578 -24.12 51.70 11.46
CA TYR A 578 -22.89 51.77 12.22
C TYR A 578 -21.73 51.46 11.28
N VAL A 579 -21.01 52.50 10.86
CA VAL A 579 -19.98 52.45 9.82
C VAL A 579 -18.64 52.80 10.46
N ASP A 580 -17.68 51.87 10.40
CA ASP A 580 -16.30 52.05 10.90
C ASP A 580 -16.22 52.66 12.31
N GLY A 581 -17.08 52.19 13.22
CA GLY A 581 -17.11 52.62 14.60
C GLY A 581 -17.96 53.88 14.88
N ARG A 582 -18.68 54.42 13.89
CA ARG A 582 -19.54 55.60 14.05
C ARG A 582 -20.97 55.34 13.61
N LEU A 583 -21.94 55.89 14.35
CA LEU A 583 -23.34 55.87 13.96
C LEU A 583 -23.61 56.95 12.91
N VAL A 584 -24.17 56.56 11.77
CA VAL A 584 -24.44 57.40 10.62
C VAL A 584 -25.92 57.22 10.22
N PRO A 585 -26.73 58.28 10.21
CA PRO A 585 -28.08 58.22 9.64
C PRO A 585 -28.03 57.81 8.17
N VAL A 586 -28.92 56.93 7.72
CA VAL A 586 -28.95 56.42 6.33
C VAL A 586 -29.08 57.56 5.32
N SER A 587 -29.89 58.58 5.65
CA SER A 587 -30.06 59.80 4.85
C SER A 587 -28.76 60.60 4.66
N HIS A 588 -27.79 60.46 5.58
CA HIS A 588 -26.52 61.17 5.57
C HIS A 588 -25.35 60.25 5.16
N PHE A 589 -25.63 59.03 4.69
CA PHE A 589 -24.58 58.09 4.28
C PHE A 589 -23.84 58.63 3.05
N ARG A 590 -22.52 58.83 3.20
CA ARG A 590 -21.63 59.28 2.12
C ARG A 590 -20.89 58.10 1.51
N LYS A 591 -20.53 58.24 0.23
CA LYS A 591 -19.70 57.29 -0.50
C LYS A 591 -18.37 57.05 0.26
N LEU A 592 -18.09 55.79 0.61
CA LEU A 592 -16.88 55.38 1.34
C LEU A 592 -15.65 55.29 0.43
N GLU A 593 -14.47 55.04 0.98
CA GLU A 593 -13.23 54.94 0.20
C GLU A 593 -13.11 53.57 -0.48
N ARG A 594 -12.89 53.53 -1.80
CA ARG A 594 -12.88 52.27 -2.57
C ARG A 594 -11.85 51.26 -2.08
N PHE A 595 -10.67 51.73 -1.70
CA PHE A 595 -9.48 50.88 -1.49
C PHE A 595 -9.21 50.57 -0.01
N LYS A 596 -10.05 51.10 0.89
CA LYS A 596 -9.97 50.86 2.33
C LYS A 596 -11.02 49.83 2.74
N GLU A 597 -10.68 48.97 3.69
CA GLU A 597 -11.64 48.02 4.25
C GLU A 597 -12.63 48.74 5.15
N HIS A 598 -13.91 48.49 4.93
CA HIS A 598 -15.01 49.09 5.67
C HIS A 598 -15.84 48.01 6.35
N THR A 599 -16.36 48.33 7.53
CA THR A 599 -17.31 47.49 8.27
C THR A 599 -18.60 48.26 8.49
N ILE A 600 -19.72 47.69 8.05
CA ILE A 600 -21.04 48.32 8.08
C ILE A 600 -22.02 47.38 8.76
N ASP A 601 -22.59 47.84 9.88
CA ASP A 601 -23.68 47.17 10.56
C ASP A 601 -24.96 48.03 10.49
N VAL A 602 -26.14 47.42 10.40
CA VAL A 602 -27.41 48.13 10.51
C VAL A 602 -27.93 48.08 11.95
N VAL A 603 -28.46 49.20 12.45
CA VAL A 603 -29.10 49.22 13.77
C VAL A 603 -30.50 48.63 13.64
N VAL A 604 -30.71 47.43 14.17
CA VAL A 604 -31.99 46.72 14.09
C VAL A 604 -32.96 47.19 15.18
N GLY A 605 -32.44 47.59 16.34
CA GLY A 605 -33.24 48.15 17.41
C GLY A 605 -32.43 48.45 18.67
N ALA A 606 -33.05 49.15 19.62
CA ALA A 606 -32.48 49.41 20.94
C ALA A 606 -33.29 48.72 22.04
N ILE A 607 -32.59 48.03 22.94
CA ILE A 607 -33.16 47.33 24.10
C ILE A 607 -32.71 48.04 25.38
N ASP A 608 -33.68 48.39 26.22
CA ASP A 608 -33.50 48.99 27.54
C ASP A 608 -34.36 48.25 28.58
N ARG A 609 -34.31 48.66 29.86
CA ARG A 609 -35.12 48.08 30.94
C ARG A 609 -36.64 48.04 30.66
N LYS A 610 -37.18 48.97 29.88
CA LYS A 610 -38.63 49.04 29.56
C LYS A 610 -39.01 48.18 28.35
N ARG A 611 -38.04 47.85 27.48
CA ARG A 611 -38.25 47.13 26.21
C ARG A 611 -37.70 45.70 26.22
N ILE A 612 -37.37 45.16 27.39
CA ILE A 612 -36.84 43.78 27.56
C ILE A 612 -37.75 42.74 26.87
N THR A 613 -39.07 42.88 26.94
CA THR A 613 -40.03 41.95 26.32
C THR A 613 -39.94 41.87 24.79
N LYS A 614 -39.37 42.89 24.13
CA LYS A 614 -39.15 42.93 22.67
C LYS A 614 -37.78 42.39 22.24
N ALA A 615 -36.92 42.00 23.19
CA ALA A 615 -35.56 41.54 22.89
C ALA A 615 -35.54 40.34 21.95
N ARG A 616 -36.47 39.39 22.13
CA ARG A 616 -36.56 38.18 21.29
C ARG A 616 -36.77 38.48 19.81
N ASP A 617 -37.67 39.41 19.49
CA ASP A 617 -37.97 39.76 18.09
C ASP A 617 -36.84 40.57 17.44
N VAL A 618 -36.25 41.51 18.18
CA VAL A 618 -35.13 42.32 17.68
C VAL A 618 -33.90 41.44 17.43
N VAL A 619 -33.62 40.49 18.32
CA VAL A 619 -32.50 39.54 18.18
C VAL A 619 -32.72 38.58 17.01
N ARG A 620 -33.93 38.02 16.87
CA ARG A 620 -34.27 37.17 15.72
C ARG A 620 -34.05 37.92 14.42
N ARG A 621 -34.57 39.13 14.29
CA ARG A 621 -34.42 39.96 13.10
C ARG A 621 -32.96 40.33 12.83
N ALA A 622 -32.18 40.60 13.87
CA ALA A 622 -30.75 40.89 13.74
C ALA A 622 -29.94 39.68 13.26
N LEU A 623 -30.26 38.49 13.78
CA LEU A 623 -29.65 37.24 13.34
C LEU A 623 -30.06 36.88 11.91
N GLU A 624 -31.32 37.09 11.51
CA GLU A 624 -31.77 36.87 10.13
C GLU A 624 -31.04 37.77 9.12
N ILE A 625 -30.96 39.07 9.41
CA ILE A 625 -30.26 40.04 8.55
C ILE A 625 -28.75 39.77 8.50
N GLY A 626 -28.15 39.48 9.65
CA GLY A 626 -26.73 39.23 9.80
C GLY A 626 -26.29 37.79 9.48
N ARG A 627 -27.18 36.98 8.91
CA ARG A 627 -26.96 35.56 8.56
C ARG A 627 -26.37 34.73 9.70
N GLY A 628 -27.03 34.77 10.85
CA GLY A 628 -26.62 34.07 12.08
C GLY A 628 -25.66 34.85 12.97
N THR A 629 -25.25 36.07 12.61
CA THR A 629 -24.44 36.96 13.47
C THR A 629 -25.21 38.22 13.86
N ALA A 630 -25.14 38.63 15.12
CA ALA A 630 -25.59 39.91 15.63
C ALA A 630 -24.45 40.59 16.42
N ARG A 631 -24.48 41.91 16.56
CA ARG A 631 -23.53 42.67 17.38
C ARG A 631 -24.28 43.54 18.36
N LEU A 632 -23.72 43.74 19.55
CA LEU A 632 -24.29 44.59 20.59
C LEU A 632 -23.35 45.76 20.83
N LEU A 633 -23.90 46.96 20.78
CA LEU A 633 -23.20 48.19 21.13
C LEU A 633 -23.76 48.70 22.46
N ASP A 634 -22.91 48.73 23.48
CA ASP A 634 -23.26 49.23 24.81
C ASP A 634 -23.18 50.76 24.91
N SER A 635 -23.63 51.31 26.05
CA SER A 635 -23.59 52.75 26.32
C SER A 635 -22.18 53.34 26.44
N LYS A 636 -21.13 52.49 26.45
CA LYS A 636 -19.70 52.87 26.45
C LYS A 636 -19.06 52.69 25.07
N ASN A 637 -19.86 52.48 24.01
CA ASN A 637 -19.41 52.18 22.65
C ASN A 637 -18.54 50.91 22.54
N ARG A 638 -18.67 49.94 23.47
CA ARG A 638 -18.06 48.63 23.32
C ARG A 638 -18.95 47.73 22.46
N LEU A 639 -18.32 47.12 21.46
CA LEU A 639 -18.95 46.17 20.56
C LEU A 639 -18.72 44.74 21.08
N SER A 640 -19.78 43.94 21.15
CA SER A 640 -19.69 42.50 21.43
C SER A 640 -20.42 41.71 20.35
N VAL A 641 -19.81 40.62 19.87
CA VAL A 641 -20.37 39.79 18.80
C VAL A 641 -21.16 38.64 19.43
N MET A 642 -22.37 38.39 18.93
CA MET A 642 -23.23 37.26 19.28
C MET A 642 -23.51 36.47 18.00
N SER A 643 -23.34 35.15 18.02
CA SER A 643 -23.48 34.35 16.81
C SER A 643 -24.12 33.01 17.11
N THR A 644 -25.07 32.61 16.26
CA THR A 644 -25.57 31.23 16.22
C THR A 644 -24.61 30.31 15.47
N GLU A 645 -23.73 30.90 14.65
CA GLU A 645 -22.60 30.23 13.99
C GLU A 645 -21.34 30.22 14.85
N MET A 646 -20.44 29.26 14.63
CA MET A 646 -19.12 29.21 15.26
C MET A 646 -18.32 30.45 14.85
N SER A 647 -18.23 31.45 15.72
CA SER A 647 -17.44 32.66 15.46
C SER A 647 -16.71 33.15 16.70
N CYS A 648 -15.55 33.76 16.50
CA CYS A 648 -14.79 34.36 17.59
C CYS A 648 -15.55 35.58 18.15
N PRO A 649 -15.78 35.66 19.47
CA PRO A 649 -16.51 36.78 20.08
C PRO A 649 -15.76 38.12 20.03
N SER A 650 -14.44 38.11 19.80
CA SER A 650 -13.61 39.31 19.73
C SER A 650 -13.43 39.82 18.29
N CYS A 651 -12.84 39.00 17.40
CA CYS A 651 -12.55 39.43 16.02
C CYS A 651 -13.68 39.15 15.03
N GLY A 652 -14.70 38.37 15.40
CA GLY A 652 -15.84 38.03 14.53
C GLY A 652 -15.50 37.07 13.38
N ARG A 653 -14.30 36.48 13.37
CA ARG A 653 -13.90 35.43 12.43
C ARG A 653 -14.82 34.22 12.59
N ALA A 654 -15.42 33.78 11.49
CA ALA A 654 -16.23 32.56 11.46
C ALA A 654 -15.31 31.33 11.32
N PHE A 655 -15.74 30.23 11.91
CA PHE A 655 -15.06 28.93 11.89
C PHE A 655 -16.05 27.86 11.43
N GLU A 656 -15.53 26.86 10.75
CA GLU A 656 -16.29 25.67 10.40
C GLU A 656 -16.39 24.71 11.61
N GLU A 657 -17.32 23.76 11.54
CA GLU A 657 -17.37 22.71 12.55
C GLU A 657 -16.11 21.83 12.51
N LEU A 658 -15.75 21.29 13.66
CA LEU A 658 -14.58 20.43 13.78
C LEU A 658 -14.81 19.09 13.06
N ASP A 659 -14.11 18.92 11.95
CA ASP A 659 -14.03 17.66 11.19
C ASP A 659 -12.69 16.96 11.50
N PRO A 660 -12.65 15.62 11.63
CA PRO A 660 -11.41 14.87 11.82
C PRO A 660 -10.30 15.16 10.77
N ARG A 661 -10.67 15.57 9.55
CA ARG A 661 -9.72 15.95 8.48
C ARG A 661 -8.91 17.19 8.84
N LEU A 662 -9.44 18.12 9.63
CA LEU A 662 -8.70 19.29 10.12
C LEU A 662 -7.50 18.91 10.98
N PHE A 663 -7.56 17.76 11.64
CA PHE A 663 -6.46 17.24 12.47
C PHE A 663 -5.52 16.32 11.67
N SER A 664 -5.71 16.18 10.37
CA SER A 664 -4.89 15.32 9.52
C SER A 664 -3.86 16.16 8.76
N PHE A 665 -2.58 16.01 9.10
CA PHE A 665 -1.50 16.63 8.31
C PHE A 665 -1.26 15.95 6.95
N ASN A 666 -1.92 14.81 6.68
CA ASN A 666 -1.98 14.18 5.36
C ASN A 666 -3.13 14.74 4.49
N SER A 667 -3.98 15.62 5.03
CA SER A 667 -5.03 16.28 4.27
C SER A 667 -4.67 17.76 4.08
N PRO A 668 -4.88 18.33 2.89
CA PRO A 668 -4.71 19.78 2.68
C PRO A 668 -5.52 20.64 3.65
N HIS A 669 -6.62 20.11 4.18
CA HIS A 669 -7.49 20.82 5.13
C HIS A 669 -6.83 20.99 6.51
N GLY A 670 -5.98 20.04 6.91
CA GLY A 670 -5.34 20.01 8.21
C GLY A 670 -3.83 20.25 8.18
N ALA A 671 -3.20 20.13 7.02
CA ALA A 671 -1.76 20.32 6.84
C ALA A 671 -1.32 21.77 7.09
N CYS A 672 -0.12 21.93 7.66
CA CYS A 672 0.52 23.24 7.73
C CYS A 672 0.81 23.75 6.31
N GLU A 673 0.33 24.95 6.00
CA GLU A 673 0.51 25.62 4.71
C GLU A 673 1.96 25.86 4.31
N GLU A 674 2.90 25.86 5.27
CA GLU A 674 4.30 26.20 5.00
C GLU A 674 5.18 24.99 4.69
N CYS A 675 4.88 23.84 5.31
CA CYS A 675 5.66 22.62 5.12
C CYS A 675 4.84 21.48 4.49
N GLY A 676 3.64 21.77 3.97
CA GLY A 676 2.77 20.76 3.33
C GLY A 676 2.37 19.58 4.24
N GLY A 677 2.51 19.73 5.56
CA GLY A 677 2.25 18.66 6.53
C GLY A 677 3.44 17.73 6.84
N PHE A 678 4.65 18.04 6.38
CA PHE A 678 5.86 17.27 6.72
C PHE A 678 6.43 17.61 8.11
N GLY A 679 6.24 18.85 8.59
CA GLY A 679 6.79 19.35 9.86
C GLY A 679 8.20 19.95 9.74
N GLU A 680 8.88 19.67 8.65
CA GLU A 680 10.22 20.16 8.29
C GLU A 680 10.18 20.73 6.86
N ILE A 681 11.13 21.60 6.54
CA ILE A 681 11.26 22.27 5.24
C ILE A 681 12.64 21.96 4.68
N TRP A 682 12.69 21.43 3.45
CA TRP A 682 13.92 21.28 2.66
C TRP A 682 13.81 22.10 1.37
N ASP A 683 12.69 21.96 0.67
CA ASP A 683 12.31 22.71 -0.52
C ASP A 683 10.83 23.05 -0.40
N GLN A 684 10.56 24.31 -0.07
CA GLN A 684 9.22 24.77 0.22
C GLN A 684 8.31 24.74 -1.01
N ASP A 685 8.84 24.98 -2.21
CA ASP A 685 8.05 25.10 -3.43
C ASP A 685 7.56 23.72 -3.88
N VAL A 686 8.43 22.70 -3.78
CA VAL A 686 8.06 21.30 -4.02
C VAL A 686 7.07 20.80 -2.96
N GLN A 687 7.32 21.08 -1.69
CA GLN A 687 6.47 20.60 -0.58
C GLN A 687 5.06 21.19 -0.56
N THR A 688 4.89 22.41 -1.08
CA THR A 688 3.60 23.12 -1.10
C THR A 688 2.90 23.07 -2.46
N GLY A 689 3.54 22.50 -3.49
CA GLY A 689 2.98 22.37 -4.84
C GLY A 689 2.77 23.71 -5.54
N ALA A 690 3.65 24.68 -5.29
CA ALA A 690 3.57 26.04 -5.84
C ALA A 690 4.20 26.19 -7.24
N SER A 691 4.51 25.09 -7.93
CA SER A 691 5.02 25.10 -9.31
C SER A 691 4.02 25.71 -10.29
N ALA A 692 4.51 26.53 -11.22
CA ALA A 692 3.70 27.29 -12.17
C ALA A 692 3.16 26.47 -13.36
N ASP A 693 3.53 25.19 -13.43
CA ASP A 693 3.11 24.25 -14.46
C ASP A 693 1.86 23.54 -13.93
N GLY A 694 0.75 23.58 -14.68
CA GLY A 694 -0.58 23.12 -14.27
C GLY A 694 -0.74 21.61 -14.00
N GLU A 695 0.18 20.99 -13.27
CA GLU A 695 0.13 19.64 -12.73
C GLU A 695 -0.88 19.55 -11.57
N SER A 696 -1.41 18.34 -11.33
CA SER A 696 -2.40 18.14 -10.27
C SER A 696 -1.77 18.26 -8.87
N VAL A 697 -2.55 18.70 -7.88
CA VAL A 697 -2.11 18.79 -6.47
C VAL A 697 -1.52 17.45 -5.97
N LEU A 698 -2.07 16.33 -6.45
CA LEU A 698 -1.62 14.98 -6.09
C LEU A 698 -0.25 14.64 -6.68
N GLU A 699 0.03 15.01 -7.93
CA GLU A 699 1.35 14.77 -8.54
C GLU A 699 2.46 15.53 -7.82
N ASN A 700 2.18 16.78 -7.43
CA ASN A 700 3.08 17.58 -6.60
C ASN A 700 3.28 16.95 -5.22
N GLU A 701 2.22 16.46 -4.56
CA GLU A 701 2.33 15.76 -3.28
C GLU A 701 3.16 14.46 -3.40
N LEU A 702 2.95 13.68 -4.46
CA LEU A 702 3.71 12.44 -4.74
C LEU A 702 5.17 12.73 -5.13
N ALA A 703 5.43 13.85 -5.81
CA ALA A 703 6.79 14.31 -6.11
C ALA A 703 7.51 14.71 -4.81
N ALA A 704 6.87 15.51 -3.96
CA ALA A 704 7.40 15.89 -2.65
C ALA A 704 7.63 14.68 -1.73
N GLU A 705 6.70 13.71 -1.72
CA GLU A 705 6.88 12.47 -0.96
C GLU A 705 8.06 11.65 -1.49
N ARG A 706 8.17 11.48 -2.81
CA ARG A 706 9.31 10.78 -3.44
C ARG A 706 10.62 11.47 -3.12
N GLU A 707 10.73 12.78 -3.30
CA GLU A 707 11.95 13.54 -2.95
C GLU A 707 12.29 13.38 -1.47
N SER A 708 11.30 13.44 -0.58
CA SER A 708 11.54 13.28 0.86
C SER A 708 12.27 11.97 1.20
N GLU A 709 12.18 10.92 0.38
CA GLU A 709 12.89 9.65 0.60
C GLU A 709 14.41 9.72 0.38
N TRP A 710 14.88 10.78 -0.28
CA TRP A 710 16.27 10.95 -0.71
C TRP A 710 17.02 12.07 0.02
N ILE A 711 16.33 12.79 0.90
CA ILE A 711 16.89 13.95 1.61
C ILE A 711 17.58 13.48 2.88
N GLU A 712 18.80 13.97 3.09
CA GLU A 712 19.58 13.70 4.30
C GLU A 712 19.06 14.58 5.46
N GLU A 713 19.12 14.09 6.70
CA GLU A 713 18.52 14.77 7.86
C GLU A 713 19.12 16.18 8.12
N ASP A 714 20.35 16.42 7.70
CA ASP A 714 21.04 17.70 7.80
C ASP A 714 20.64 18.73 6.74
N GLU A 715 19.88 18.32 5.71
CA GLU A 715 19.35 19.21 4.67
C GLU A 715 17.96 19.78 5.04
N ALA A 716 17.23 19.14 5.95
CA ALA A 716 15.90 19.55 6.37
C ALA A 716 15.94 20.39 7.66
N ARG A 717 15.19 21.49 7.70
CA ARG A 717 15.04 22.34 8.90
C ARG A 717 13.64 22.24 9.48
N GLU A 718 13.52 22.31 10.81
CA GLU A 718 12.21 22.34 11.47
C GLU A 718 11.36 23.53 10.96
N CYS A 719 10.08 23.28 10.66
CA CYS A 719 9.19 24.31 10.14
C CYS A 719 8.93 25.40 11.20
N PRO A 720 9.25 26.68 10.93
CA PRO A 720 9.14 27.74 11.93
C PRO A 720 7.69 28.14 12.25
N ARG A 721 6.72 27.83 11.38
CA ARG A 721 5.30 28.18 11.60
C ARG A 721 4.54 27.13 12.38
N CYS A 722 4.84 25.85 12.18
CA CYS A 722 4.19 24.77 12.92
C CYS A 722 5.03 24.22 14.07
N HIS A 723 6.33 24.54 14.15
CA HIS A 723 7.27 23.99 15.15
C HIS A 723 7.17 22.47 15.22
N GLY A 724 7.32 21.81 14.06
CA GLY A 724 7.26 20.35 13.94
C GLY A 724 5.87 19.71 14.09
N SER A 725 4.82 20.44 14.48
CA SER A 725 3.48 19.88 14.72
C SER A 725 2.74 19.39 13.47
N ARG A 726 3.19 19.77 12.26
CA ARG A 726 2.67 19.37 10.95
C ARG A 726 1.27 19.88 10.60
N ILE A 727 0.48 20.34 11.57
CA ILE A 727 -0.91 20.75 11.40
C ILE A 727 -1.10 22.26 11.31
N ASN A 728 -2.21 22.68 10.70
CA ASN A 728 -2.55 24.08 10.49
C ASN A 728 -2.81 24.85 11.81
N ALA A 729 -2.91 26.17 11.71
CA ALA A 729 -3.13 27.02 12.89
C ALA A 729 -4.47 26.74 13.59
N VAL A 730 -5.53 26.43 12.87
CA VAL A 730 -6.87 26.21 13.45
C VAL A 730 -6.89 24.95 14.32
N ALA A 731 -6.35 23.84 13.81
CA ALA A 731 -6.32 22.56 14.51
C ALA A 731 -5.46 22.60 15.77
N ARG A 732 -4.32 23.33 15.74
CA ARG A 732 -3.47 23.56 16.92
C ARG A 732 -4.18 24.30 18.06
N HIS A 733 -5.19 25.10 17.73
CA HIS A 733 -5.95 25.86 18.72
C HIS A 733 -7.23 25.14 19.18
N VAL A 734 -7.37 23.84 18.91
CA VAL A 734 -8.42 23.02 19.51
C VAL A 734 -7.88 22.34 20.76
N ARG A 735 -8.62 22.45 21.87
CA ARG A 735 -8.20 21.89 23.16
C ARG A 735 -9.22 20.90 23.72
N VAL A 736 -8.76 19.73 24.14
CA VAL A 736 -9.49 18.78 24.97
C VAL A 736 -8.98 18.92 26.40
N GLN A 737 -9.82 19.45 27.30
CA GLN A 737 -9.46 19.69 28.71
C GLN A 737 -8.15 20.48 28.90
N GLY A 738 -7.90 21.46 28.03
CA GLY A 738 -6.71 22.31 28.06
C GLY A 738 -5.52 21.77 27.26
N HIS A 739 -5.61 20.58 26.67
CA HIS A 739 -4.54 19.98 25.86
C HIS A 739 -4.83 20.06 24.37
N THR A 740 -3.82 20.44 23.58
CA THR A 740 -3.86 20.42 22.12
C THR A 740 -3.42 19.06 21.60
N ILE A 741 -3.71 18.74 20.33
CA ILE A 741 -3.39 17.42 19.77
C ILE A 741 -1.87 17.23 19.58
N ASP A 742 -1.16 18.30 19.23
CA ASP A 742 0.29 18.33 19.06
C ASP A 742 1.04 18.10 20.39
N GLN A 743 0.44 18.49 21.52
CA GLN A 743 0.97 18.13 22.83
C GLN A 743 0.95 16.61 23.03
N PHE A 744 -0.03 15.87 22.51
CA PHE A 744 -0.02 14.41 22.59
C PHE A 744 1.01 13.78 21.66
N THR A 745 1.20 14.34 20.45
CA THR A 745 2.23 13.82 19.53
C THR A 745 3.65 14.02 20.08
N ASN A 746 3.89 15.08 20.86
CA ASN A 746 5.21 15.33 21.44
C ASN A 746 5.51 14.48 22.69
N LEU A 747 4.51 13.80 23.26
CA LEU A 747 4.72 12.90 24.40
C LEU A 747 5.21 11.53 23.96
N SER A 748 6.00 10.89 24.83
CA SER A 748 6.26 9.46 24.72
C SER A 748 4.96 8.66 24.88
N ALA A 749 4.88 7.46 24.29
CA ALA A 749 3.69 6.60 24.43
C ALA A 749 3.30 6.36 25.89
N SER A 750 4.29 6.20 26.79
CA SER A 750 4.04 6.02 28.23
C SER A 750 3.45 7.27 28.89
N GLU A 751 3.90 8.46 28.51
CA GLU A 751 3.37 9.72 29.03
C GLU A 751 2.00 10.05 28.45
N ALA A 752 1.81 9.79 27.15
CA ALA A 752 0.52 9.92 26.49
C ALA A 752 -0.52 9.04 27.18
N MET A 753 -0.17 7.80 27.56
CA MET A 753 -1.05 6.92 28.33
C MET A 753 -1.44 7.54 29.67
N ARG A 754 -0.45 7.99 30.46
CA ARG A 754 -0.71 8.68 31.75
C ARG A 754 -1.57 9.93 31.59
N ARG A 755 -1.42 10.64 30.47
CA ARG A 755 -2.22 11.84 30.16
C ARG A 755 -3.65 11.47 29.80
N ILE A 756 -3.85 10.47 28.94
CA ILE A 756 -5.18 9.97 28.54
C ILE A 756 -5.95 9.44 29.75
N ASP A 757 -5.30 8.72 30.67
CA ASP A 757 -5.91 8.19 31.90
C ASP A 757 -6.47 9.28 32.83
N ARG A 758 -5.97 10.51 32.71
CA ARG A 758 -6.43 11.65 33.53
C ARG A 758 -7.61 12.40 32.91
N LEU A 759 -7.94 12.16 31.64
CA LEU A 759 -9.06 12.80 30.98
C LEU A 759 -10.38 12.30 31.55
N LYS A 760 -11.24 13.21 32.02
CA LYS A 760 -12.55 12.87 32.61
C LYS A 760 -13.67 13.58 31.87
N PHE A 761 -14.47 12.85 31.10
CA PHE A 761 -15.56 13.44 30.32
C PHE A 761 -16.87 13.40 31.11
N THR A 762 -17.78 14.33 30.83
CA THR A 762 -19.13 14.37 31.38
C THR A 762 -20.16 14.38 30.26
N ASP A 763 -21.39 13.99 30.58
CA ASP A 763 -22.56 14.12 29.71
C ASP A 763 -22.37 13.44 28.32
N THR A 764 -22.68 14.16 27.23
CA THR A 764 -22.57 13.67 25.85
C THR A 764 -21.15 13.31 25.44
N HIS A 765 -20.14 14.02 25.97
CA HIS A 765 -18.74 13.70 25.70
C HIS A 765 -18.33 12.36 26.30
N GLN A 766 -18.91 11.96 27.44
CA GLN A 766 -18.63 10.66 28.06
C GLN A 766 -19.07 9.49 27.18
N ALA A 767 -20.25 9.59 26.54
CA ALA A 767 -20.74 8.55 25.64
C ALA A 767 -19.82 8.35 24.42
N ILE A 768 -19.29 9.45 23.86
CA ILE A 768 -18.34 9.41 22.73
C ILE A 768 -16.97 8.86 23.20
N ALA A 769 -16.45 9.37 24.31
CA ALA A 769 -15.16 8.98 24.85
C ALA A 769 -15.13 7.51 25.31
N ALA A 770 -16.27 6.94 25.74
CA ALA A 770 -16.37 5.55 26.18
C ALA A 770 -15.98 4.54 25.09
N GLY A 771 -16.17 4.87 23.81
CA GLY A 771 -15.71 4.03 22.69
C GLY A 771 -14.27 4.31 22.25
N LEU A 772 -13.78 5.55 22.39
CA LEU A 772 -12.49 5.97 21.83
C LEU A 772 -11.31 5.82 22.81
N VAL A 773 -11.52 6.19 24.08
CA VAL A 773 -10.45 6.20 25.09
C VAL A 773 -9.89 4.81 25.36
N PRO A 774 -10.72 3.75 25.52
CA PRO A 774 -10.19 2.39 25.70
C PRO A 774 -9.32 1.92 24.52
N GLU A 775 -9.70 2.26 23.29
CA GLU A 775 -8.95 1.91 22.08
C GLU A 775 -7.58 2.60 22.01
N ILE A 776 -7.51 3.88 22.43
CA ILE A 776 -6.25 4.63 22.54
C ILE A 776 -5.37 4.02 23.64
N GLN A 777 -5.93 3.79 24.83
CA GLN A 777 -5.21 3.21 25.97
C GLN A 777 -4.68 1.80 25.65
N GLN A 778 -5.47 0.98 24.95
CA GLN A 778 -5.09 -0.36 24.55
C GLN A 778 -3.89 -0.34 23.59
N ARG A 779 -3.90 0.52 22.57
CA ARG A 779 -2.77 0.67 21.63
C ARG A 779 -1.51 1.19 22.30
N LEU A 780 -1.64 2.19 23.18
CA LEU A 780 -0.51 2.70 23.97
C LEU A 780 0.09 1.63 24.91
N ARG A 781 -0.77 0.82 25.56
CA ARG A 781 -0.31 -0.34 26.35
C ARG A 781 0.42 -1.37 25.50
N PHE A 782 -0.02 -1.63 24.27
CA PHE A 782 0.70 -2.54 23.40
C PHE A 782 2.08 -2.00 23.03
N MET A 783 2.21 -0.71 22.72
CA MET A 783 3.52 -0.08 22.53
C MET A 783 4.43 -0.26 23.75
N GLU A 784 3.91 -0.07 24.96
CA GLU A 784 4.68 -0.29 26.20
C GLU A 784 5.11 -1.76 26.35
N LYS A 785 4.21 -2.71 26.09
CA LYS A 785 4.49 -4.15 26.17
C LYS A 785 5.61 -4.60 25.22
N VAL A 786 5.63 -4.07 24.00
CA VAL A 786 6.70 -4.36 23.04
C VAL A 786 7.96 -3.50 23.26
N GLY A 787 8.06 -2.78 24.39
CA GLY A 787 9.24 -2.02 24.76
C GLY A 787 9.41 -0.68 24.04
N LEU A 788 8.36 -0.15 23.42
CA LEU A 788 8.37 1.12 22.66
C LEU A 788 7.74 2.29 23.42
N GLY A 789 7.55 2.14 24.74
CA GLY A 789 6.94 3.17 25.58
C GLY A 789 7.67 4.51 25.60
N TYR A 790 8.96 4.54 25.24
CA TYR A 790 9.81 5.73 25.20
C TYR A 790 9.66 6.56 23.92
N LEU A 791 9.05 6.01 22.86
CA LEU A 791 8.93 6.70 21.58
C LEU A 791 7.89 7.81 21.65
N ALA A 792 8.27 9.00 21.18
CA ALA A 792 7.35 10.09 20.94
C ALA A 792 6.36 9.71 19.82
N LEU A 793 5.09 10.00 20.03
CA LEU A 793 4.00 9.68 19.09
C LEU A 793 4.16 10.39 17.73
N GLY A 794 4.73 11.59 17.73
CA GLY A 794 5.03 12.40 16.54
C GLY A 794 6.38 12.11 15.88
N ARG A 795 7.19 11.20 16.45
CA ARG A 795 8.50 10.83 15.86
C ARG A 795 8.29 10.34 14.43
N SER A 796 9.10 10.84 13.51
CA SER A 796 9.08 10.46 12.11
C SER A 796 9.38 8.96 11.95
N ALA A 797 8.56 8.27 11.16
CA ALA A 797 8.75 6.84 10.89
C ALA A 797 10.07 6.53 10.17
N LYS A 798 10.69 7.53 9.52
CA LYS A 798 12.00 7.40 8.85
C LYS A 798 13.16 7.22 9.82
N THR A 799 13.06 7.83 10.99
CA THR A 799 14.13 7.84 12.02
C THR A 799 14.15 6.56 12.86
N LEU A 800 13.18 5.66 12.66
CA LEU A 800 13.06 4.43 13.45
C LEU A 800 14.10 3.40 13.01
N SER A 801 14.68 2.68 13.98
CA SER A 801 15.50 1.51 13.66
C SER A 801 14.64 0.37 13.08
N GLY A 802 15.27 -0.61 12.43
CA GLY A 802 14.58 -1.78 11.90
C GLY A 802 13.74 -2.50 12.97
N GLY A 803 14.35 -2.77 14.14
CA GLY A 803 13.68 -3.37 15.28
C GLY A 803 12.57 -2.49 15.88
N GLU A 804 12.73 -1.16 15.93
CA GLU A 804 11.66 -0.26 16.36
C GLU A 804 10.45 -0.32 15.41
N SER A 805 10.68 -0.25 14.10
CA SER A 805 9.64 -0.33 13.07
C SER A 805 8.88 -1.66 13.13
N GLN A 806 9.61 -2.77 13.27
CA GLN A 806 9.03 -4.10 13.39
C GLN A 806 8.13 -4.23 14.63
N ARG A 807 8.61 -3.76 15.79
CA ARG A 807 7.83 -3.78 17.05
C ARG A 807 6.62 -2.86 16.99
N ILE A 808 6.70 -1.72 16.29
CA ILE A 808 5.53 -0.86 16.03
C ILE A 808 4.48 -1.62 15.23
N ARG A 809 4.89 -2.32 14.17
CA ARG A 809 3.96 -3.13 13.36
C ARG A 809 3.34 -4.25 14.20
N LEU A 810 4.12 -4.92 15.04
CA LEU A 810 3.58 -5.91 15.97
C LEU A 810 2.57 -5.31 16.95
N ALA A 811 2.85 -4.13 17.52
CA ALA A 811 1.92 -3.40 18.39
C ALA A 811 0.61 -3.05 17.67
N ALA A 812 0.68 -2.60 16.41
CA ALA A 812 -0.49 -2.33 15.58
C ALA A 812 -1.34 -3.60 15.36
N GLN A 813 -0.69 -4.74 15.06
CA GLN A 813 -1.39 -6.02 14.86
C GLN A 813 -2.02 -6.59 16.14
N LEU A 814 -1.43 -6.35 17.31
CA LEU A 814 -2.07 -6.71 18.58
C LEU A 814 -3.34 -5.90 18.84
N GLY A 815 -3.42 -4.69 18.26
CA GLY A 815 -4.58 -3.80 18.27
C GLY A 815 -5.73 -4.21 17.36
N SER A 816 -5.48 -4.93 16.26
CA SER A 816 -6.51 -5.28 15.26
C SER A 816 -7.44 -6.43 15.68
N ASN A 817 -7.17 -7.08 16.82
CA ASN A 817 -7.97 -8.16 17.42
C ASN A 817 -8.33 -9.32 16.48
N LEU A 818 -7.50 -9.58 15.47
CA LEU A 818 -7.68 -10.65 14.50
C LEU A 818 -7.53 -12.04 15.13
N ARG A 819 -8.28 -13.01 14.60
CA ARG A 819 -8.25 -14.44 14.97
C ARG A 819 -8.17 -15.32 13.72
N GLY A 820 -7.56 -16.49 13.85
CA GLY A 820 -7.42 -17.44 12.75
C GLY A 820 -6.39 -17.02 11.70
N VAL A 821 -5.53 -16.03 11.99
CA VAL A 821 -4.49 -15.53 11.09
C VAL A 821 -3.18 -16.29 11.33
N LEU A 822 -2.39 -16.49 10.26
CA LEU A 822 -0.98 -16.89 10.37
C LEU A 822 -0.11 -15.63 10.37
N TYR A 823 0.62 -15.40 11.46
CA TYR A 823 1.64 -14.38 11.52
C TYR A 823 3.00 -14.98 11.19
N VAL A 824 3.68 -14.44 10.17
CA VAL A 824 5.05 -14.81 9.82
C VAL A 824 5.98 -13.68 10.26
N LEU A 825 6.91 -13.94 11.17
CA LEU A 825 7.79 -12.94 11.77
C LEU A 825 9.26 -13.23 11.43
N ASP A 826 9.99 -12.20 11.02
CA ASP A 826 11.40 -12.28 10.65
C ASP A 826 12.29 -11.76 11.78
N GLU A 827 12.89 -12.65 12.55
CA GLU A 827 13.82 -12.33 13.64
C GLU A 827 13.37 -11.15 14.53
N PRO A 828 12.19 -11.25 15.18
CA PRO A 828 11.62 -10.13 15.94
C PRO A 828 12.45 -9.76 17.18
N THR A 829 13.44 -10.57 17.56
CA THR A 829 14.38 -10.29 18.65
C THR A 829 15.55 -9.38 18.26
N ILE A 830 15.65 -8.99 16.98
CA ILE A 830 16.74 -8.12 16.52
C ILE A 830 16.77 -6.77 17.23
N GLY A 831 17.99 -6.37 17.62
CA GLY A 831 18.26 -5.12 18.33
C GLY A 831 17.51 -4.99 19.65
N LEU A 832 17.02 -6.11 20.20
CA LEU A 832 16.41 -6.15 21.53
C LEU A 832 17.44 -6.54 22.58
N HIS A 833 17.41 -5.80 23.67
CA HIS A 833 18.09 -6.21 24.88
C HIS A 833 17.44 -7.50 25.43
N PRO A 834 18.21 -8.45 26.01
CA PRO A 834 17.67 -9.73 26.52
C PRO A 834 16.48 -9.60 27.47
N ARG A 835 16.44 -8.53 28.29
CA ARG A 835 15.29 -8.18 29.14
C ARG A 835 14.00 -7.97 28.35
N ASP A 836 14.10 -7.24 27.25
CA ASP A 836 12.94 -6.82 26.45
C ASP A 836 12.52 -7.94 25.49
N ASN A 837 13.45 -8.83 25.11
CA ASN A 837 13.16 -10.08 24.40
C ASN A 837 12.12 -10.94 25.16
N LEU A 838 12.29 -11.13 26.48
CA LEU A 838 11.31 -11.88 27.27
C LEU A 838 9.88 -11.28 27.21
N ARG A 839 9.76 -9.94 27.20
CA ARG A 839 8.45 -9.26 27.08
C ARG A 839 7.83 -9.44 25.70
N LEU A 840 8.67 -9.45 24.66
CA LEU A 840 8.23 -9.76 23.30
C LEU A 840 7.68 -11.20 23.23
N LEU A 841 8.39 -12.18 23.80
CA LEU A 841 7.94 -13.58 23.82
C LEU A 841 6.61 -13.76 24.55
N GLU A 842 6.39 -13.08 25.68
CA GLU A 842 5.09 -13.04 26.35
C GLU A 842 3.98 -12.48 25.44
N THR A 843 4.33 -11.49 24.64
CA THR A 843 3.41 -10.84 23.70
C THR A 843 3.06 -11.75 22.51
N LEU A 844 4.05 -12.46 21.94
CA LEU A 844 3.83 -13.47 20.90
C LEU A 844 2.97 -14.63 21.43
N THR A 845 3.23 -15.06 22.66
CA THR A 845 2.42 -16.06 23.36
C THR A 845 0.97 -15.58 23.52
N ALA A 846 0.76 -14.31 23.89
CA ALA A 846 -0.58 -13.74 23.98
C ALA A 846 -1.28 -13.67 22.61
N LEU A 847 -0.55 -13.36 21.53
CA LEU A 847 -1.10 -13.35 20.16
C LEU A 847 -1.52 -14.76 19.73
N ARG A 848 -0.72 -15.78 20.02
CA ARG A 848 -1.05 -17.19 19.81
C ARG A 848 -2.31 -17.59 20.58
N ASN A 849 -2.35 -17.29 21.88
CA ASN A 849 -3.47 -17.65 22.76
C ASN A 849 -4.81 -16.99 22.37
N LYS A 850 -4.82 -15.97 21.50
CA LYS A 850 -6.04 -15.42 20.88
C LYS A 850 -6.62 -16.29 19.76
N GLY A 851 -5.97 -17.41 19.41
CA GLY A 851 -6.37 -18.31 18.32
C GLY A 851 -5.68 -18.00 16.99
N ASN A 852 -4.43 -17.53 17.05
CA ASN A 852 -3.60 -17.28 15.86
C ASN A 852 -2.46 -18.28 15.78
N SER A 853 -1.96 -18.53 14.58
CA SER A 853 -0.76 -19.34 14.34
C SER A 853 0.44 -18.42 14.13
N LEU A 854 1.59 -18.73 14.71
CA LEU A 854 2.80 -17.93 14.56
C LEU A 854 3.91 -18.79 13.96
N VAL A 855 4.53 -18.31 12.89
CA VAL A 855 5.77 -18.85 12.33
C VAL A 855 6.84 -17.78 12.47
N VAL A 856 7.87 -18.05 13.25
CA VAL A 856 8.93 -17.10 13.58
C VAL A 856 10.25 -17.65 13.05
N VAL A 857 10.91 -16.91 12.17
CA VAL A 857 12.30 -17.21 11.79
C VAL A 857 13.20 -16.62 12.87
N GLU A 858 13.93 -17.46 13.61
CA GLU A 858 14.75 -17.01 14.74
C GLU A 858 15.96 -17.89 15.04
N HIS A 859 16.92 -17.30 15.74
CA HIS A 859 18.18 -17.91 16.19
C HIS A 859 18.41 -17.76 17.68
N ASP A 860 17.61 -16.96 18.37
CA ASP A 860 17.72 -16.73 19.80
C ASP A 860 17.35 -17.98 20.65
N ASP A 861 18.19 -18.28 21.64
CA ASP A 861 18.03 -19.42 22.55
C ASP A 861 16.71 -19.34 23.33
N GLU A 862 16.40 -18.17 23.90
CA GLU A 862 15.19 -17.99 24.70
C GLU A 862 13.94 -18.15 23.82
N THR A 863 13.95 -17.66 22.59
CA THR A 863 12.84 -17.84 21.63
C THR A 863 12.61 -19.31 21.28
N MET A 864 13.66 -20.05 20.96
CA MET A 864 13.57 -21.49 20.70
C MET A 864 13.05 -22.27 21.92
N ARG A 865 13.43 -21.86 23.14
CA ARG A 865 12.91 -22.46 24.39
C ARG A 865 11.43 -22.19 24.65
N HIS A 866 10.88 -21.09 24.13
CA HIS A 866 9.47 -20.74 24.26
C HIS A 866 8.62 -21.29 23.09
N ALA A 867 9.24 -21.82 22.05
CA ALA A 867 8.55 -22.41 20.91
C ALA A 867 7.76 -23.67 21.31
N ASP A 868 6.57 -23.82 20.74
CA ASP A 868 5.80 -25.05 20.86
C ASP A 868 6.34 -26.13 19.91
N HIS A 869 6.85 -25.70 18.75
CA HIS A 869 7.39 -26.56 17.68
C HIS A 869 8.55 -25.86 16.98
N ILE A 870 9.57 -26.61 16.60
CA ILE A 870 10.78 -26.11 15.94
C ILE A 870 10.96 -26.85 14.61
N ILE A 871 11.38 -26.12 13.59
CA ILE A 871 11.81 -26.65 12.29
C ILE A 871 13.25 -26.19 12.08
N ASP A 872 14.18 -27.12 12.06
CA ASP A 872 15.60 -26.85 11.83
C ASP A 872 15.94 -27.12 10.36
N LEU A 873 16.40 -26.07 9.66
CA LEU A 873 16.80 -26.12 8.26
C LEU A 873 18.32 -26.07 8.12
N GLY A 874 18.86 -26.96 7.28
CA GLY A 874 20.29 -27.14 7.12
C GLY A 874 20.59 -28.23 6.10
N PRO A 875 21.66 -29.04 6.29
CA PRO A 875 22.64 -28.96 7.40
C PRO A 875 23.61 -27.77 7.30
N SER A 876 23.74 -27.16 6.12
CA SER A 876 24.66 -26.04 5.85
C SER A 876 23.94 -24.83 5.23
N ALA A 877 24.68 -23.79 4.87
CA ALA A 877 24.17 -22.62 4.13
C ALA A 877 24.15 -22.85 2.61
N GLY A 878 23.35 -22.07 1.88
CA GLY A 878 23.40 -22.00 0.42
C GLY A 878 23.00 -23.30 -0.27
N ILE A 879 23.77 -23.70 -1.29
CA ILE A 879 23.51 -24.90 -2.08
C ILE A 879 23.57 -26.21 -1.27
N HIS A 880 24.25 -26.18 -0.12
CA HIS A 880 24.41 -27.28 0.82
C HIS A 880 23.36 -27.26 1.96
N GLY A 881 22.46 -26.28 1.94
CA GLY A 881 21.29 -26.20 2.81
C GLY A 881 20.02 -26.60 2.08
N GLY A 882 18.89 -26.11 2.59
CA GLY A 882 17.57 -26.28 1.97
C GLY A 882 16.90 -27.61 2.28
N GLU A 883 17.42 -28.37 3.25
CA GLU A 883 16.82 -29.61 3.76
C GLU A 883 16.28 -29.41 5.19
N VAL A 884 15.26 -30.19 5.55
CA VAL A 884 14.77 -30.25 6.93
C VAL A 884 15.64 -31.23 7.70
N VAL A 885 16.49 -30.72 8.60
CA VAL A 885 17.38 -31.56 9.42
C VAL A 885 16.58 -32.28 10.50
N THR A 886 15.68 -31.55 11.15
CA THR A 886 14.80 -32.09 12.20
C THR A 886 13.61 -31.18 12.44
N THR A 887 12.53 -31.76 12.96
CA THR A 887 11.32 -31.03 13.32
C THR A 887 10.66 -31.68 14.54
N GLY A 888 10.20 -30.86 15.49
CA GLY A 888 9.64 -31.35 16.75
C GLY A 888 9.75 -30.34 17.89
N ALA A 889 9.70 -30.81 19.12
CA ALA A 889 9.97 -29.98 20.28
C ALA A 889 11.48 -29.74 20.44
N LEU A 890 11.89 -28.77 21.26
CA LEU A 890 13.31 -28.48 21.52
C LEU A 890 14.13 -29.73 21.90
N ARG A 891 13.53 -30.65 22.68
CA ARG A 891 14.18 -31.90 23.10
C ARG A 891 14.49 -32.86 21.94
N ASP A 892 13.74 -32.77 20.85
CA ASP A 892 13.95 -33.58 19.66
C ASP A 892 15.11 -32.98 18.84
N ILE A 893 15.20 -31.64 18.80
CA ILE A 893 16.32 -30.92 18.19
C ILE A 893 17.62 -31.25 18.92
N GLU A 894 17.66 -31.09 20.25
CA GLU A 894 18.86 -31.32 21.07
C GLU A 894 19.45 -32.75 20.96
N LYS A 895 18.66 -33.73 20.54
CA LYS A 895 19.10 -35.12 20.35
C LYS A 895 19.68 -35.39 18.97
N ASN A 896 19.46 -34.53 17.99
CA ASN A 896 19.90 -34.77 16.62
C ASN A 896 21.38 -34.35 16.44
N PRO A 897 22.31 -35.27 16.18
CA PRO A 897 23.72 -34.95 16.01
C PRO A 897 24.04 -34.19 14.71
N ASN A 898 23.13 -34.23 13.72
CA ASN A 898 23.29 -33.54 12.44
C ASN A 898 22.82 -32.07 12.50
N SER A 899 22.20 -31.65 13.60
CA SER A 899 21.75 -30.27 13.81
C SER A 899 22.88 -29.43 14.40
N GLU A 900 23.34 -28.44 13.63
CA GLU A 900 24.32 -27.47 14.10
C GLU A 900 23.75 -26.61 15.24
N THR A 901 22.43 -26.35 15.22
CA THR A 901 21.72 -25.72 16.33
C THR A 901 21.79 -26.58 17.60
N ALA A 902 21.57 -27.89 17.51
CA ALA A 902 21.71 -28.81 18.65
C ALA A 902 23.14 -28.82 19.22
N ARG A 903 24.17 -28.76 18.36
CA ARG A 903 25.57 -28.65 18.80
C ARG A 903 25.80 -27.38 19.62
N CYS A 904 25.32 -26.23 19.14
CA CYS A 904 25.47 -24.94 19.84
C CYS A 904 24.69 -24.89 21.16
N LEU A 905 23.49 -25.47 21.22
CA LEU A 905 22.67 -25.53 22.43
C LEU A 905 23.26 -26.46 23.51
N SER A 906 23.76 -27.63 23.10
CA SER A 906 24.39 -28.61 24.01
C SER A 906 25.78 -28.15 24.48
N THR A 907 26.53 -27.50 23.59
CA THR A 907 27.89 -27.05 23.82
C THR A 907 28.02 -25.54 23.56
N PRO A 908 27.40 -24.69 24.41
CA PRO A 908 27.51 -23.23 24.26
C PRO A 908 28.97 -22.78 24.43
N LEU A 909 29.31 -21.68 23.76
CA LEU A 909 30.63 -21.07 23.79
C LEU A 909 31.06 -20.75 25.23
N CYS A 910 32.31 -21.08 25.55
CA CYS A 910 32.93 -20.73 26.82
C CYS A 910 33.68 -19.42 26.66
N HIS A 911 33.33 -18.41 27.45
CA HIS A 911 33.93 -17.09 27.37
C HIS A 911 34.95 -16.85 28.50
N PRO A 912 36.11 -16.22 28.21
CA PRO A 912 36.58 -15.81 26.89
C PRO A 912 37.04 -16.99 26.02
N ILE A 913 36.74 -16.98 24.72
CA ILE A 913 37.08 -18.05 23.76
C ILE A 913 38.58 -18.27 23.69
N ARG A 914 39.37 -17.21 23.88
CA ARG A 914 40.85 -17.26 23.91
C ARG A 914 41.44 -17.80 25.21
N GLY A 915 40.62 -18.21 26.16
CA GLY A 915 41.04 -18.66 27.50
C GLY A 915 41.26 -17.52 28.50
N SER A 916 41.81 -16.37 28.08
CA SER A 916 41.99 -15.15 28.89
C SER A 916 41.71 -13.86 28.10
N ARG A 917 41.21 -12.82 28.80
CA ARG A 917 41.02 -11.46 28.23
C ARG A 917 42.34 -10.73 28.05
N ARG A 918 42.38 -9.74 27.17
CA ARG A 918 43.53 -8.84 27.07
C ARG A 918 43.57 -7.93 28.29
N SER A 919 44.74 -7.83 28.92
CA SER A 919 44.92 -7.03 30.12
C SER A 919 44.62 -5.55 29.85
N LEU A 920 43.83 -4.93 30.73
CA LEU A 920 43.57 -3.50 30.74
C LEU A 920 44.65 -2.70 31.49
N ARG A 921 45.54 -3.39 32.22
CA ARG A 921 46.64 -2.73 32.97
C ARG A 921 47.74 -2.23 32.05
N ASP A 922 47.92 -2.91 30.91
CA ASP A 922 48.98 -2.62 29.93
C ASP A 922 48.49 -1.66 28.83
N VAL A 923 47.40 -0.93 29.07
CA VAL A 923 46.85 0.04 28.11
C VAL A 923 47.42 1.41 28.41
N GLU A 924 48.33 1.87 27.54
CA GLU A 924 48.97 3.19 27.65
C GLU A 924 48.01 4.33 27.25
N ASN A 925 47.16 4.10 26.24
CA ASN A 925 46.33 5.14 25.62
C ASN A 925 44.83 4.77 25.62
N TRP A 926 43.99 5.79 25.87
CA TRP A 926 42.53 5.68 25.93
C TRP A 926 41.89 6.75 25.05
N ILE A 927 40.87 6.38 24.29
CA ILE A 927 39.99 7.33 23.61
C ILE A 927 38.99 7.81 24.66
N GLU A 928 39.06 9.08 25.06
CA GLU A 928 38.18 9.65 26.08
C GLU A 928 37.28 10.72 25.48
N VAL A 929 35.98 10.59 25.71
CA VAL A 929 34.95 11.55 25.32
C VAL A 929 34.39 12.17 26.60
N HIS A 930 34.46 13.49 26.70
CA HIS A 930 34.03 14.23 27.87
C HIS A 930 32.78 15.06 27.58
N GLY A 931 31.79 14.96 28.46
CA GLY A 931 30.55 15.72 28.45
C GLY A 931 29.69 15.51 27.20
N ALA A 932 29.44 14.27 26.78
CA ALA A 932 28.59 13.95 25.64
C ALA A 932 27.10 14.23 25.93
N ARG A 933 26.46 15.07 25.10
CA ARG A 933 25.10 15.63 25.32
C ARG A 933 24.14 15.45 24.14
N ALA A 934 24.54 14.71 23.11
CA ALA A 934 23.69 14.45 21.95
C ALA A 934 22.40 13.71 22.37
N ASN A 935 21.25 14.10 21.81
CA ASN A 935 19.93 13.53 22.07
C ASN A 935 19.62 13.35 23.57
N ASN A 936 19.45 12.11 24.04
CA ASN A 936 19.10 11.84 25.44
C ASN A 936 20.31 11.66 26.37
N LEU A 937 21.55 11.79 25.89
CA LEU A 937 22.77 11.64 26.69
C LEU A 937 22.90 12.75 27.74
N LYS A 938 23.19 12.36 28.99
CA LYS A 938 23.19 13.26 30.17
C LYS A 938 24.58 13.79 30.50
N GLU A 939 25.23 14.43 29.53
CA GLU A 939 26.59 14.98 29.68
C GLU A 939 27.63 13.95 30.14
N ILE A 940 27.59 12.74 29.57
CA ILE A 940 28.38 11.62 30.07
C ILE A 940 29.85 11.70 29.67
N ASP A 941 30.72 11.21 30.57
CA ASP A 941 32.14 10.98 30.30
C ASP A 941 32.38 9.48 30.08
N VAL A 942 32.93 9.11 28.93
CA VAL A 942 33.23 7.72 28.57
C VAL A 942 34.64 7.56 28.03
N ARG A 943 35.23 6.39 28.23
CA ARG A 943 36.57 6.07 27.72
C ARG A 943 36.66 4.66 27.16
N PHE A 944 37.46 4.48 26.11
CA PHE A 944 37.68 3.21 25.43
C PHE A 944 39.19 2.91 25.29
N PRO A 945 39.65 1.71 25.70
CA PRO A 945 41.06 1.35 25.61
C PRO A 945 41.49 1.09 24.16
N VAL A 946 42.62 1.68 23.74
CA VAL A 946 43.20 1.47 22.40
C VAL A 946 43.76 0.04 22.29
N GLY A 947 43.57 -0.60 21.14
CA GLY A 947 44.06 -1.97 20.86
C GLY A 947 43.31 -3.05 21.64
N ARG A 948 42.02 -2.84 21.94
CA ARG A 948 41.15 -3.77 22.69
C ARG A 948 39.79 -3.91 22.00
N LEU A 949 39.08 -4.97 22.34
CA LEU A 949 37.67 -5.15 21.98
C LEU A 949 36.78 -4.51 23.06
N SER A 950 36.13 -3.40 22.72
CA SER A 950 35.18 -2.73 23.61
C SER A 950 33.74 -2.93 23.14
N VAL A 951 32.81 -3.10 24.07
CA VAL A 951 31.38 -3.25 23.76
C VAL A 951 30.57 -2.17 24.47
N ILE A 952 29.74 -1.45 23.70
CA ILE A 952 28.69 -0.56 24.21
C ILE A 952 27.40 -1.39 24.28
N THR A 953 26.81 -1.48 25.47
CA THR A 953 25.59 -2.26 25.71
C THR A 953 24.59 -1.47 26.56
N GLY A 954 23.43 -2.05 26.84
CA GLY A 954 22.31 -1.39 27.50
C GLY A 954 21.02 -1.48 26.70
N ILE A 955 19.89 -1.11 27.30
CA ILE A 955 18.58 -1.34 26.69
C ILE A 955 18.33 -0.51 25.41
N SER A 956 17.38 -0.91 24.57
CA SER A 956 17.05 -0.17 23.35
C SER A 956 16.52 1.22 23.71
N GLY A 957 17.04 2.28 23.07
CA GLY A 957 16.71 3.67 23.41
C GLY A 957 17.53 4.29 24.56
N SER A 958 18.56 3.61 25.09
CA SER A 958 19.42 4.16 26.16
C SER A 958 20.48 5.18 25.69
N GLY A 959 20.65 5.37 24.38
CA GLY A 959 21.64 6.30 23.80
C GLY A 959 22.88 5.65 23.16
N LYS A 960 22.89 4.32 22.92
CA LYS A 960 24.03 3.58 22.35
C LYS A 960 24.45 4.09 20.96
N SER A 961 23.53 4.11 20.00
CA SER A 961 23.80 4.58 18.63
C SER A 961 24.18 6.05 18.62
N THR A 962 23.52 6.88 19.43
CA THR A 962 23.90 8.29 19.62
C THR A 962 25.34 8.46 20.11
N LEU A 963 25.78 7.63 21.07
CA LEU A 963 27.16 7.69 21.54
C LEU A 963 28.16 7.28 20.44
N MET A 964 27.85 6.29 19.61
CA MET A 964 28.76 5.84 18.55
C MET A 964 28.78 6.80 17.35
N HIS A 965 27.60 7.13 16.82
CA HIS A 965 27.42 7.82 15.53
C HIS A 965 27.44 9.34 15.65
N ASP A 966 26.80 9.89 16.68
CA ASP A 966 26.68 11.35 16.83
C ASP A 966 27.85 11.94 17.65
N VAL A 967 28.58 11.09 18.37
CA VAL A 967 29.65 11.52 19.28
C VAL A 967 31.01 10.92 18.92
N ILE A 968 31.22 9.61 19.06
CA ILE A 968 32.57 8.99 18.89
C ILE A 968 33.08 9.15 17.44
N TRP A 969 32.29 8.74 16.46
CA TRP A 969 32.69 8.79 15.06
C TRP A 969 33.05 10.21 14.57
N PRO A 970 32.22 11.25 14.74
CA PRO A 970 32.52 12.58 14.25
C PRO A 970 33.69 13.19 15.03
N ALA A 971 33.79 12.93 16.35
CA ALA A 971 34.89 13.42 17.17
C ALA A 971 36.25 12.89 16.70
N VAL A 972 36.36 11.58 16.45
CA VAL A 972 37.61 10.97 15.95
C VAL A 972 37.91 11.45 14.52
N ARG A 973 36.89 11.54 13.66
CA ARG A 973 37.05 11.97 12.26
C ARG A 973 37.48 13.43 12.13
N GLU A 974 36.98 14.31 13.00
CA GLU A 974 37.37 15.73 13.04
C GLU A 974 38.85 15.88 13.42
N GLN A 975 39.30 15.11 14.42
CA GLN A 975 40.70 15.08 14.82
C GLN A 975 41.63 14.57 13.71
N LEU A 976 41.21 13.55 12.96
CA LEU A 976 41.96 13.00 11.81
C LEU A 976 42.10 13.99 10.64
N ASN A 977 41.06 14.77 10.35
CA ASN A 977 41.01 15.63 9.16
C ASN A 977 41.57 17.05 9.37
N GLN A 978 41.98 17.42 10.59
CA GLN A 978 42.46 18.77 10.97
C GLN A 978 41.52 19.93 10.54
N ARG A 979 40.25 19.63 10.24
CA ARG A 979 39.24 20.61 9.84
C ARG A 979 38.28 20.81 11.00
N LYS A 980 38.36 21.97 11.67
CA LYS A 980 37.31 22.40 12.61
C LYS A 980 36.03 22.61 11.81
N ARG A 981 34.99 21.81 12.05
CA ARG A 981 33.62 22.19 11.66
C ARG A 981 33.11 23.15 12.74
N ALA A 982 32.63 24.32 12.33
CA ALA A 982 31.87 25.19 13.23
C ALA A 982 30.50 24.52 13.47
N GLY A 983 30.37 23.69 14.52
CA GLY A 983 29.06 23.08 14.84
C GLY A 983 29.06 21.92 15.86
N ASN A 984 30.15 21.16 16.03
CA ASN A 984 30.13 19.98 16.90
C ASN A 984 30.34 20.26 18.40
N GLY A 985 30.70 21.50 18.77
CA GLY A 985 30.96 21.88 20.17
C GLY A 985 29.75 21.75 21.11
N ASP A 986 28.54 21.63 20.54
CA ASP A 986 27.29 21.46 21.29
C ASP A 986 27.01 19.98 21.66
N LEU A 987 27.61 19.01 20.95
CA LEU A 987 27.33 17.58 21.13
C LEU A 987 28.24 16.91 22.17
N PHE A 988 29.47 17.41 22.35
CA PHE A 988 30.43 16.95 23.36
C PHE A 988 31.45 18.06 23.68
N LYS A 989 32.06 18.03 24.88
CA LYS A 989 33.01 19.08 25.31
C LYS A 989 34.42 18.89 24.74
N LEU A 990 34.95 17.66 24.79
CA LEU A 990 36.32 17.36 24.40
C LEU A 990 36.48 15.87 24.06
N ILE A 991 37.32 15.58 23.05
CA ILE A 991 37.88 14.25 22.83
C ILE A 991 39.39 14.28 23.08
N SER A 992 39.93 13.26 23.76
CA SER A 992 41.37 13.10 24.00
C SER A 992 41.82 11.66 23.74
N GLY A 993 43.12 11.48 23.46
CA GLY A 993 43.75 10.18 23.22
C GLY A 993 43.48 9.53 21.86
N ALA A 994 42.76 10.19 20.94
CA ALA A 994 42.56 9.73 19.57
C ALA A 994 43.73 10.07 18.62
N GLN A 995 44.86 10.58 19.12
CA GLN A 995 46.06 10.90 18.31
C GLN A 995 46.74 9.66 17.73
N GLU A 996 46.56 8.51 18.38
CA GLU A 996 47.12 7.20 17.98
C GLU A 996 46.24 6.47 16.96
N ILE A 997 45.07 7.04 16.62
CA ILE A 997 44.18 6.51 15.59
C ILE A 997 44.59 7.08 14.24
N GLU A 998 44.84 6.22 13.25
CA GLU A 998 45.22 6.63 11.89
C GLU A 998 44.03 6.66 10.92
N ALA A 999 43.02 5.84 11.19
CA ALA A 999 41.81 5.76 10.41
C ALA A 999 40.64 5.31 11.29
N VAL A 1000 39.44 5.80 10.97
CA VAL A 1000 38.18 5.33 11.54
C VAL A 1000 37.31 4.76 10.43
N TYR A 1001 36.80 3.55 10.66
CA TYR A 1001 35.87 2.88 9.76
C TYR A 1001 34.60 2.52 10.52
N GLU A 1002 33.48 2.98 10.00
CA GLU A 1002 32.16 2.68 10.52
C GLU A 1002 31.49 1.61 9.65
N VAL A 1003 30.83 0.66 10.31
CA VAL A 1003 30.03 -0.38 9.67
C VAL A 1003 28.66 -0.43 10.34
N ASP A 1004 27.73 0.30 9.73
CA ASP A 1004 26.34 0.44 10.14
C ASP A 1004 25.41 -0.56 9.44
N GLN A 1005 24.15 -0.57 9.85
CA GLN A 1005 23.10 -1.46 9.33
C GLN A 1005 22.44 -0.96 8.04
N SER A 1006 22.86 0.19 7.49
CA SER A 1006 22.20 0.74 6.30
C SER A 1006 22.29 -0.21 5.09
N PRO A 1007 21.29 -0.25 4.20
CA PRO A 1007 21.37 -1.05 2.98
C PRO A 1007 22.57 -0.64 2.12
N ILE A 1008 23.30 -1.61 1.58
CA ILE A 1008 24.49 -1.38 0.73
C ILE A 1008 24.18 -0.57 -0.54
N GLY A 1009 22.99 -0.77 -1.12
CA GLY A 1009 22.57 -0.06 -2.31
C GLY A 1009 21.11 -0.34 -2.61
N LYS A 1010 20.36 0.72 -2.92
CA LYS A 1010 18.92 0.67 -3.25
C LYS A 1010 18.64 0.09 -4.65
N THR A 1011 19.66 -0.15 -5.47
CA THR A 1011 19.51 -0.57 -6.87
C THR A 1011 20.05 -1.98 -7.09
N SER A 1012 19.41 -2.70 -8.01
CA SER A 1012 19.82 -4.03 -8.53
C SER A 1012 21.20 -4.04 -9.22
N ARG A 1013 21.79 -2.86 -9.42
CA ARG A 1013 23.13 -2.65 -9.98
C ARG A 1013 24.25 -2.86 -8.98
N SER A 1014 23.96 -2.71 -7.68
CA SER A 1014 24.91 -3.07 -6.64
C SER A 1014 24.85 -4.58 -6.43
N THR A 1015 26.01 -5.22 -6.32
CA THR A 1015 26.17 -6.67 -6.08
C THR A 1015 27.38 -6.90 -5.17
N PRO A 1016 27.53 -8.07 -4.52
CA PRO A 1016 28.72 -8.40 -3.73
C PRO A 1016 30.04 -8.15 -4.48
N GLY A 1017 30.11 -8.59 -5.74
CA GLY A 1017 31.31 -8.42 -6.57
C GLY A 1017 31.66 -6.95 -6.87
N THR A 1018 30.65 -6.12 -7.16
CA THR A 1018 30.86 -4.70 -7.46
C THR A 1018 31.16 -3.89 -6.20
N TYR A 1019 30.52 -4.20 -5.09
CA TYR A 1019 30.67 -3.47 -3.83
C TYR A 1019 32.07 -3.63 -3.23
N VAL A 1020 32.60 -4.86 -3.19
CA VAL A 1020 33.97 -5.15 -2.75
C VAL A 1020 35.01 -4.71 -3.78
N LYS A 1021 34.58 -4.27 -4.96
CA LYS A 1021 35.43 -3.91 -6.11
C LYS A 1021 36.33 -5.06 -6.55
N VAL A 1022 35.84 -6.30 -6.47
CA VAL A 1022 36.55 -7.46 -7.06
C VAL A 1022 36.14 -7.63 -8.53
N PHE A 1023 34.93 -7.18 -8.89
CA PHE A 1023 34.44 -7.24 -10.25
C PHE A 1023 35.28 -6.42 -11.24
N ASP A 1024 35.90 -5.33 -10.80
CA ASP A 1024 36.82 -4.54 -11.64
C ASP A 1024 38.02 -5.38 -12.12
N GLU A 1025 38.60 -6.19 -11.24
CA GLU A 1025 39.71 -7.08 -11.57
C GLU A 1025 39.25 -8.21 -12.50
N ILE A 1026 38.05 -8.75 -12.29
CA ILE A 1026 37.44 -9.77 -13.17
C ILE A 1026 37.20 -9.20 -14.57
N ARG A 1027 36.65 -7.98 -14.70
CA ARG A 1027 36.43 -7.33 -16.00
C ARG A 1027 37.75 -7.09 -16.73
N ASN A 1028 38.79 -6.68 -16.00
CA ASN A 1028 40.13 -6.50 -16.57
C ASN A 1028 40.71 -7.82 -17.09
N LEU A 1029 40.51 -8.93 -16.37
CA LEU A 1029 40.91 -10.26 -16.82
C LEU A 1029 40.20 -10.64 -18.14
N TYR A 1030 38.88 -10.48 -18.21
CA TYR A 1030 38.10 -10.80 -19.42
C TYR A 1030 38.49 -9.94 -20.62
N ALA A 1031 38.82 -8.67 -20.41
CA ALA A 1031 39.31 -7.77 -21.46
C ALA A 1031 40.69 -8.21 -22.02
N GLN A 1032 41.49 -8.93 -21.24
CA GLN A 1032 42.82 -9.39 -21.65
C GLN A 1032 42.79 -10.71 -22.43
N LEU A 1033 41.63 -11.38 -22.53
CA LEU A 1033 41.50 -12.63 -23.28
C LEU A 1033 41.78 -12.44 -24.79
N PRO A 1034 42.35 -13.45 -25.48
CA PRO A 1034 42.64 -13.35 -26.92
C PRO A 1034 41.41 -12.95 -27.76
N VAL A 1035 40.26 -13.59 -27.51
CA VAL A 1035 38.99 -13.29 -28.21
C VAL A 1035 38.55 -11.84 -27.99
N SER A 1036 38.67 -11.33 -26.76
CA SER A 1036 38.34 -9.95 -26.41
C SER A 1036 39.25 -8.95 -27.12
N ARG A 1037 40.57 -9.21 -27.14
CA ARG A 1037 41.55 -8.34 -27.80
C ARG A 1037 41.31 -8.26 -29.30
N VAL A 1038 41.03 -9.39 -29.96
CA VAL A 1038 40.70 -9.43 -31.40
C VAL A 1038 39.43 -8.64 -31.71
N ARG A 1039 38.42 -8.71 -30.84
CA ARG A 1039 37.15 -7.98 -30.99
C ARG A 1039 37.20 -6.52 -30.51
N GLY A 1040 38.35 -6.04 -30.02
CA GLY A 1040 38.50 -4.68 -29.49
C GLY A 1040 37.74 -4.44 -28.19
N TYR A 1041 37.41 -5.48 -27.44
CA TYR A 1041 36.65 -5.37 -26.19
C TYR A 1041 37.55 -4.93 -25.03
N SER A 1042 37.19 -3.82 -24.40
CA SER A 1042 37.81 -3.33 -23.16
C SER A 1042 37.04 -3.79 -21.92
N ALA A 1043 37.56 -3.50 -20.73
CA ALA A 1043 36.88 -3.79 -19.47
C ALA A 1043 35.50 -3.11 -19.35
N SER A 1044 35.24 -2.05 -20.14
CA SER A 1044 33.93 -1.39 -20.23
C SER A 1044 32.85 -2.31 -20.80
N ARG A 1045 33.19 -3.11 -21.83
CA ARG A 1045 32.26 -4.08 -22.45
C ARG A 1045 31.72 -5.08 -21.43
N PHE A 1046 32.57 -5.47 -20.48
CA PHE A 1046 32.26 -6.42 -19.44
C PHE A 1046 31.59 -5.79 -18.21
N SER A 1047 31.24 -4.51 -18.26
CA SER A 1047 30.46 -3.84 -17.21
C SER A 1047 28.98 -3.85 -17.54
N PHE A 1048 28.15 -4.48 -16.71
CA PHE A 1048 26.69 -4.41 -16.87
C PHE A 1048 26.13 -3.00 -16.61
N ASN A 1049 26.92 -2.09 -16.01
CA ASN A 1049 26.53 -0.70 -15.83
C ASN A 1049 26.80 0.18 -17.07
N ALA A 1050 27.68 -0.26 -17.96
CA ALA A 1050 28.09 0.51 -19.14
C ALA A 1050 27.33 0.06 -20.40
N GLU A 1051 27.12 1.00 -21.32
CA GLU A 1051 26.52 0.71 -22.62
C GLU A 1051 27.47 -0.09 -23.52
N GLY A 1052 26.87 -0.88 -24.41
CA GLY A 1052 27.56 -1.68 -25.42
C GLY A 1052 27.60 -3.18 -25.12
N GLY A 1053 27.86 -3.60 -23.87
CA GLY A 1053 27.92 -5.04 -23.51
C GLY A 1053 26.77 -5.54 -22.65
N ARG A 1054 26.08 -4.65 -21.94
CA ARG A 1054 24.90 -5.00 -21.13
C ARG A 1054 23.71 -5.41 -21.99
N CYS A 1055 22.73 -6.08 -21.37
CA CYS A 1055 21.40 -6.25 -21.95
C CYS A 1055 20.66 -4.90 -21.90
N GLU A 1056 20.11 -4.46 -23.04
CA GLU A 1056 19.46 -3.15 -23.13
C GLU A 1056 18.04 -3.13 -22.53
N THR A 1057 17.33 -4.25 -22.56
CA THR A 1057 15.98 -4.38 -22.01
C THR A 1057 15.93 -4.12 -20.51
N CYS A 1058 16.79 -4.83 -19.75
CA CYS A 1058 16.92 -4.59 -18.31
C CYS A 1058 17.95 -3.52 -17.96
N LYS A 1059 18.60 -2.89 -18.96
CA LYS A 1059 19.73 -1.96 -18.78
C LYS A 1059 20.80 -2.50 -17.82
N GLY A 1060 21.13 -3.79 -17.96
CA GLY A 1060 22.11 -4.53 -17.16
C GLY A 1060 21.70 -4.92 -15.73
N GLN A 1061 20.43 -4.73 -15.36
CA GLN A 1061 19.94 -5.12 -14.03
C GLN A 1061 19.75 -6.63 -13.89
N GLY A 1062 19.49 -7.34 -14.98
CA GLY A 1062 19.15 -8.78 -14.98
C GLY A 1062 17.70 -9.07 -14.58
N VAL A 1063 17.05 -8.11 -13.93
CA VAL A 1063 15.65 -8.15 -13.50
C VAL A 1063 14.92 -6.88 -13.96
N ILE A 1064 13.59 -6.97 -14.04
CA ILE A 1064 12.68 -5.86 -14.33
C ILE A 1064 11.86 -5.61 -13.06
N LYS A 1065 11.79 -4.35 -12.62
CA LYS A 1065 10.97 -3.94 -11.47
C LYS A 1065 9.52 -3.77 -11.93
N LEU A 1066 8.61 -4.55 -11.36
CA LEU A 1066 7.17 -4.40 -11.53
C LEU A 1066 6.62 -3.53 -10.39
N GLU A 1067 6.09 -2.36 -10.74
CA GLU A 1067 5.42 -1.49 -9.78
C GLU A 1067 3.98 -1.95 -9.59
N MET A 1068 3.56 -2.05 -8.33
CA MET A 1068 2.23 -2.50 -7.94
C MET A 1068 1.62 -1.47 -6.99
N ASN A 1069 0.32 -1.22 -7.13
CA ASN A 1069 -0.37 -0.18 -6.35
C ASN A 1069 -0.64 -0.58 -4.89
N PHE A 1070 -0.86 -1.88 -4.63
CA PHE A 1070 -1.28 -2.40 -3.32
C PHE A 1070 -0.27 -3.32 -2.65
N LEU A 1071 0.80 -3.67 -3.38
CA LEU A 1071 1.81 -4.63 -2.95
C LEU A 1071 3.21 -4.01 -3.08
N PRO A 1072 4.18 -4.45 -2.27
CA PRO A 1072 5.57 -4.10 -2.48
C PRO A 1072 5.99 -4.40 -3.93
N SER A 1073 6.72 -3.50 -4.58
CA SER A 1073 7.21 -3.75 -5.94
C SER A 1073 7.98 -5.07 -6.00
N SER A 1074 7.70 -5.90 -7.01
CA SER A 1074 8.40 -7.16 -7.22
C SER A 1074 9.44 -7.04 -8.33
N TYR A 1075 10.41 -7.95 -8.36
CA TYR A 1075 11.44 -8.02 -9.39
C TYR A 1075 11.30 -9.34 -10.13
N VAL A 1076 11.05 -9.28 -11.44
CA VAL A 1076 10.98 -10.47 -12.29
C VAL A 1076 12.27 -10.61 -13.10
N PRO A 1077 12.77 -11.83 -13.35
CA PRO A 1077 13.91 -12.05 -14.23
C PRO A 1077 13.66 -11.44 -15.62
N CYS A 1078 14.67 -10.79 -16.18
CA CYS A 1078 14.58 -10.26 -17.54
C CYS A 1078 14.56 -11.41 -18.55
N GLU A 1079 13.51 -11.49 -19.36
CA GLU A 1079 13.30 -12.56 -20.34
C GLU A 1079 14.42 -12.60 -21.40
N ASP A 1080 14.89 -11.44 -21.88
CA ASP A 1080 15.87 -11.36 -22.95
C ASP A 1080 17.27 -11.85 -22.57
N CYS A 1081 17.69 -11.60 -21.34
CA CYS A 1081 19.01 -12.04 -20.86
C CYS A 1081 18.94 -13.20 -19.87
N ARG A 1082 17.73 -13.63 -19.49
CA ARG A 1082 17.45 -14.67 -18.47
C ARG A 1082 18.28 -14.45 -17.20
N GLY A 1083 18.27 -13.22 -16.69
CA GLY A 1083 19.05 -12.86 -15.50
C GLY A 1083 20.54 -12.59 -15.73
N ARG A 1084 21.13 -12.96 -16.87
CA ARG A 1084 22.59 -12.88 -17.11
C ARG A 1084 23.14 -11.47 -17.29
N ARG A 1085 22.30 -10.44 -17.39
CA ARG A 1085 22.67 -8.99 -17.46
C ARG A 1085 23.40 -8.51 -18.72
N TYR A 1086 23.89 -9.41 -19.58
CA TYR A 1086 24.69 -9.10 -20.77
C TYR A 1086 23.99 -9.49 -22.06
N ASN A 1087 24.40 -8.86 -23.17
CA ASN A 1087 23.96 -9.26 -24.50
C ASN A 1087 24.69 -10.55 -24.98
N PRO A 1088 24.11 -11.30 -25.94
CA PRO A 1088 24.67 -12.57 -26.40
C PRO A 1088 26.13 -12.48 -26.86
N GLN A 1089 26.51 -11.40 -27.57
CA GLN A 1089 27.87 -11.24 -28.10
C GLN A 1089 28.92 -11.11 -27.00
N THR A 1090 28.55 -10.55 -25.84
CA THR A 1090 29.44 -10.44 -24.67
C THR A 1090 29.54 -11.79 -23.95
N LEU A 1091 28.47 -12.57 -23.93
CA LEU A 1091 28.43 -13.90 -23.32
C LEU A 1091 29.24 -14.96 -24.09
N GLU A 1092 29.56 -14.73 -25.37
CA GLU A 1092 30.46 -15.61 -26.14
C GLU A 1092 31.90 -15.62 -25.61
N VAL A 1093 32.34 -14.56 -24.92
CA VAL A 1093 33.69 -14.49 -24.36
C VAL A 1093 33.75 -15.30 -23.06
N CYS A 1094 34.56 -16.36 -23.08
CA CYS A 1094 34.69 -17.27 -21.95
C CYS A 1094 36.12 -17.32 -21.39
N TYR A 1095 36.24 -17.35 -20.06
CA TYR A 1095 37.45 -17.74 -19.33
C TYR A 1095 37.22 -19.12 -18.72
N ASN A 1096 38.11 -20.09 -19.00
CA ASN A 1096 37.97 -21.49 -18.55
C ASN A 1096 36.57 -22.08 -18.80
N GLY A 1097 35.98 -21.79 -19.97
CA GLY A 1097 34.67 -22.33 -20.37
C GLY A 1097 33.46 -21.65 -19.72
N LYS A 1098 33.64 -20.55 -18.97
CA LYS A 1098 32.56 -19.78 -18.34
C LYS A 1098 32.55 -18.36 -18.88
N SER A 1099 31.37 -17.84 -19.21
CA SER A 1099 31.19 -16.45 -19.59
C SER A 1099 31.17 -15.54 -18.36
N ILE A 1100 31.26 -14.22 -18.57
CA ILE A 1100 31.14 -13.29 -17.45
C ILE A 1100 29.76 -13.34 -16.79
N GLY A 1101 28.71 -13.68 -17.55
CA GLY A 1101 27.37 -13.91 -17.00
C GLY A 1101 27.34 -15.14 -16.09
N ASP A 1102 28.02 -16.23 -16.49
CA ASP A 1102 28.10 -17.43 -15.65
C ASP A 1102 28.90 -17.18 -14.36
N VAL A 1103 29.97 -16.38 -14.43
CA VAL A 1103 30.75 -15.98 -13.24
C VAL A 1103 29.90 -15.18 -12.26
N MET A 1104 28.93 -14.39 -12.74
CA MET A 1104 28.01 -13.64 -11.88
C MET A 1104 27.00 -14.54 -11.15
N GLU A 1105 26.72 -15.73 -11.68
CA GLU A 1105 25.83 -16.72 -11.05
C GLU A 1105 26.55 -17.68 -10.10
N MET A 1106 27.89 -17.70 -10.11
CA MET A 1106 28.68 -18.50 -9.16
C MET A 1106 28.51 -17.98 -7.73
N THR A 1107 28.50 -18.92 -6.78
CA THR A 1107 28.69 -18.57 -5.37
C THR A 1107 30.08 -17.97 -5.15
N ILE A 1108 30.23 -17.18 -4.09
CA ILE A 1108 31.50 -16.55 -3.74
C ILE A 1108 32.56 -17.60 -3.40
N GLU A 1109 32.18 -18.72 -2.79
CA GLU A 1109 33.04 -19.87 -2.53
C GLU A 1109 33.55 -20.51 -3.83
N GLU A 1110 32.65 -20.82 -4.78
CA GLU A 1110 33.03 -21.34 -6.10
C GLU A 1110 33.93 -20.34 -6.84
N ALA A 1111 33.62 -19.05 -6.79
CA ALA A 1111 34.41 -18.00 -7.42
C ALA A 1111 35.82 -17.88 -6.79
N ALA A 1112 35.93 -18.03 -5.47
CA ALA A 1112 37.22 -18.01 -4.77
C ALA A 1112 38.13 -19.15 -5.24
N GLN A 1113 37.56 -20.35 -5.41
CA GLN A 1113 38.27 -21.52 -5.94
C GLN A 1113 38.61 -21.35 -7.44
N PHE A 1114 37.65 -20.88 -8.23
CA PHE A 1114 37.78 -20.67 -9.68
C PHE A 1114 38.88 -19.65 -10.03
N PHE A 1115 39.02 -18.59 -9.23
CA PHE A 1115 40.04 -17.55 -9.41
C PHE A 1115 41.29 -17.74 -8.54
N SER A 1116 41.51 -18.93 -7.97
CA SER A 1116 42.66 -19.22 -7.09
C SER A 1116 44.03 -18.83 -7.69
N ALA A 1117 44.19 -18.91 -9.01
CA ALA A 1117 45.40 -18.50 -9.72
C ALA A 1117 45.63 -16.97 -9.77
N HIS A 1118 44.63 -16.15 -9.39
CA HIS A 1118 44.68 -14.68 -9.42
C HIS A 1118 44.53 -14.10 -8.00
N PRO A 1119 45.63 -13.85 -7.27
CA PRO A 1119 45.58 -13.42 -5.87
C PRO A 1119 44.78 -12.14 -5.60
N LYS A 1120 44.76 -11.21 -6.58
CA LYS A 1120 43.98 -9.96 -6.48
C LYS A 1120 42.46 -10.17 -6.46
N ILE A 1121 42.01 -11.30 -7.03
CA ILE A 1121 40.60 -11.72 -7.03
C ILE A 1121 40.34 -12.71 -5.89
N ALA A 1122 41.16 -13.74 -5.75
CA ALA A 1122 40.96 -14.82 -4.78
C ALA A 1122 40.99 -14.35 -3.32
N ARG A 1123 41.89 -13.42 -2.95
CA ARG A 1123 42.05 -12.97 -1.55
C ARG A 1123 40.81 -12.23 -1.03
N PRO A 1124 40.25 -11.23 -1.74
CA PRO A 1124 38.96 -10.63 -1.34
C PRO A 1124 37.81 -11.64 -1.25
N LEU A 1125 37.72 -12.59 -2.19
CA LEU A 1125 36.67 -13.62 -2.16
C LEU A 1125 36.84 -14.57 -0.97
N SER A 1126 38.08 -14.95 -0.64
CA SER A 1126 38.37 -15.78 0.54
C SER A 1126 37.99 -15.08 1.84
N LEU A 1127 38.17 -13.75 1.94
CA LEU A 1127 37.71 -12.98 3.10
C LEU A 1127 36.17 -12.98 3.22
N LEU A 1128 35.45 -12.98 2.10
CA LEU A 1128 33.99 -13.13 2.12
C LEU A 1128 33.58 -14.54 2.58
N VAL A 1129 34.30 -15.58 2.15
CA VAL A 1129 34.08 -16.95 2.66
C VAL A 1129 34.37 -17.04 4.16
N ASP A 1130 35.50 -16.51 4.63
CA ASP A 1130 35.90 -16.48 6.04
C ASP A 1130 34.88 -15.76 6.95
N THR A 1131 34.13 -14.79 6.40
CA THR A 1131 33.08 -14.06 7.12
C THR A 1131 31.70 -14.71 7.01
N GLY A 1132 31.61 -15.90 6.40
CA GLY A 1132 30.38 -16.66 6.27
C GLY A 1132 29.49 -16.25 5.10
N LEU A 1133 30.01 -15.50 4.11
CA LEU A 1133 29.28 -15.05 2.91
C LEU A 1133 29.55 -15.93 1.68
N GLY A 1134 30.20 -17.07 1.84
CA GLY A 1134 30.61 -17.94 0.72
C GLY A 1134 29.45 -18.40 -0.16
N TYR A 1135 28.26 -18.57 0.42
CA TYR A 1135 27.06 -19.04 -0.29
C TYR A 1135 26.41 -18.00 -1.21
N LEU A 1136 26.68 -16.71 -1.04
CA LEU A 1136 26.08 -15.67 -1.85
C LEU A 1136 26.58 -15.73 -3.28
N LYS A 1137 25.72 -15.42 -4.25
CA LYS A 1137 26.17 -15.29 -5.65
C LYS A 1137 26.94 -13.98 -5.84
N LEU A 1138 28.00 -14.00 -6.65
CA LEU A 1138 28.83 -12.82 -6.91
C LEU A 1138 28.02 -11.66 -7.51
N GLY A 1139 27.04 -12.00 -8.35
CA GLY A 1139 26.12 -11.10 -9.03
C GLY A 1139 24.76 -10.93 -8.36
N GLN A 1140 24.57 -11.42 -7.13
CA GLN A 1140 23.31 -11.26 -6.40
C GLN A 1140 22.97 -9.75 -6.24
N PRO A 1141 21.74 -9.31 -6.58
CA PRO A 1141 21.35 -7.93 -6.36
C PRO A 1141 21.41 -7.54 -4.88
N SER A 1142 22.05 -6.42 -4.54
CA SER A 1142 22.17 -5.95 -3.15
C SER A 1142 20.84 -5.77 -2.40
N PRO A 1143 19.70 -5.39 -3.04
CA PRO A 1143 18.41 -5.32 -2.35
C PRO A 1143 17.88 -6.67 -1.84
N THR A 1144 18.38 -7.79 -2.36
CA THR A 1144 17.97 -9.13 -1.89
C THR A 1144 18.80 -9.62 -0.71
N LEU A 1145 19.88 -8.93 -0.37
CA LEU A 1145 20.73 -9.27 0.78
C LEU A 1145 20.02 -8.97 2.11
N SER A 1146 20.22 -9.81 3.10
CA SER A 1146 19.82 -9.51 4.48
C SER A 1146 20.67 -8.39 5.10
N GLY A 1147 20.18 -7.77 6.18
CA GLY A 1147 20.93 -6.74 6.90
C GLY A 1147 22.30 -7.25 7.38
N GLY A 1148 22.35 -8.47 7.95
CA GLY A 1148 23.59 -9.10 8.40
C GLY A 1148 24.54 -9.48 7.26
N GLU A 1149 24.03 -9.89 6.09
CA GLU A 1149 24.86 -10.12 4.88
C GLU A 1149 25.48 -8.82 4.39
N ALA A 1150 24.68 -7.76 4.29
CA ALA A 1150 25.13 -6.44 3.88
C ALA A 1150 26.20 -5.90 4.84
N GLN A 1151 26.02 -6.07 6.15
CA GLN A 1151 26.98 -5.62 7.13
C GLN A 1151 28.33 -6.36 7.03
N ARG A 1152 28.31 -7.70 6.88
CA ARG A 1152 29.53 -8.49 6.69
C ARG A 1152 30.25 -8.10 5.38
N LEU A 1153 29.51 -7.81 4.32
CA LEU A 1153 30.05 -7.35 3.05
C LEU A 1153 30.72 -5.96 3.17
N LYS A 1154 30.13 -5.06 3.96
CA LYS A 1154 30.76 -3.77 4.36
C LYS A 1154 32.03 -3.99 5.17
N LEU A 1155 31.99 -4.86 6.19
CA LEU A 1155 33.14 -5.19 7.02
C LEU A 1155 34.30 -5.66 6.14
N VAL A 1156 34.09 -6.63 5.25
CA VAL A 1156 35.13 -7.13 4.33
C VAL A 1156 35.66 -6.03 3.40
N THR A 1157 34.80 -5.11 2.96
CA THR A 1157 35.22 -3.95 2.16
C THR A 1157 36.17 -3.03 2.94
N GLN A 1158 35.90 -2.78 4.23
CA GLN A 1158 36.81 -2.00 5.08
C GLN A 1158 38.09 -2.76 5.43
N LEU A 1159 38.01 -4.07 5.66
CA LEU A 1159 39.18 -4.95 5.85
C LEU A 1159 40.12 -4.88 4.64
N LYS A 1160 39.58 -4.97 3.42
CA LYS A 1160 40.36 -4.84 2.18
C LYS A 1160 41.08 -3.49 2.08
N ARG A 1161 40.47 -2.39 2.55
CA ARG A 1161 41.09 -1.05 2.57
C ARG A 1161 42.21 -0.94 3.62
N GLY A 1162 41.97 -1.46 4.82
CA GLY A 1162 42.96 -1.44 5.91
C GLY A 1162 44.22 -2.24 5.59
N VAL A 1163 44.05 -3.43 5.00
CA VAL A 1163 45.17 -4.31 4.60
C VAL A 1163 46.07 -3.66 3.54
N SER A 1164 45.49 -2.99 2.54
CA SER A 1164 46.26 -2.29 1.50
C SER A 1164 47.08 -1.13 2.08
N ARG A 1165 46.52 -0.36 3.02
CA ARG A 1165 47.25 0.73 3.70
C ARG A 1165 48.39 0.23 4.56
N ALA A 1166 48.17 -0.79 5.39
CA ALA A 1166 49.21 -1.36 6.24
C ALA A 1166 50.37 -1.96 5.41
N ALA A 1167 50.09 -2.52 4.23
CA ALA A 1167 51.12 -2.98 3.30
C ALA A 1167 51.89 -1.80 2.66
N ASP A 1168 51.19 -0.77 2.18
CA ASP A 1168 51.81 0.40 1.55
C ASP A 1168 52.64 1.24 2.54
N GLU A 1169 52.23 1.33 3.81
CA GLU A 1169 52.93 2.08 4.85
C GLU A 1169 54.16 1.35 5.40
N ARG A 1170 54.08 0.01 5.56
CA ARG A 1170 55.27 -0.81 5.86
C ARG A 1170 56.35 -0.67 4.80
N ILE A 1171 55.96 -0.44 3.54
CA ILE A 1171 56.87 -0.21 2.41
C ILE A 1171 57.39 1.24 2.40
N ARG A 1172 56.58 2.23 2.79
CA ARG A 1172 56.92 3.66 2.65
C ARG A 1172 57.61 4.30 3.86
N LYS A 1173 57.40 3.83 5.10
CA LYS A 1173 57.98 4.43 6.31
C LYS A 1173 58.29 3.36 7.34
N MET A 1174 59.55 3.24 7.78
CA MET A 1174 59.99 2.41 8.91
C MET A 1174 59.41 2.90 10.27
N ARG A 1175 58.09 3.02 10.39
CA ARG A 1175 57.37 3.36 11.62
C ARG A 1175 56.41 2.23 11.98
N LYS A 1176 56.15 2.08 13.28
CA LYS A 1176 55.08 1.21 13.78
C LYS A 1176 53.76 1.83 13.30
N PRO A 1177 52.91 1.11 12.54
CA PRO A 1177 51.62 1.64 12.12
C PRO A 1177 50.76 1.90 13.36
N GLY A 1178 50.06 3.03 13.36
CA GLY A 1178 49.08 3.40 14.39
C GLY A 1178 47.83 2.52 14.33
N SER A 1179 46.94 2.71 15.29
CA SER A 1179 45.75 1.86 15.42
C SER A 1179 44.66 2.33 14.44
N THR A 1180 43.99 1.40 13.76
CA THR A 1180 42.72 1.70 13.08
C THR A 1180 41.56 1.48 14.04
N LEU A 1181 40.60 2.40 14.08
CA LEU A 1181 39.37 2.28 14.86
C LEU A 1181 38.24 1.73 14.00
N TYR A 1182 37.70 0.58 14.38
CA TYR A 1182 36.49 0.00 13.79
C TYR A 1182 35.30 0.21 14.72
N LEU A 1183 34.25 0.86 14.21
CA LEU A 1183 32.97 1.05 14.89
C LEU A 1183 31.94 0.14 14.21
N LEU A 1184 31.41 -0.84 14.93
CA LEU A 1184 30.47 -1.84 14.42
C LEU A 1184 29.15 -1.78 15.18
N GLU A 1185 28.04 -1.61 14.48
CA GLU A 1185 26.71 -1.56 15.12
C GLU A 1185 25.96 -2.88 14.98
N GLU A 1186 25.77 -3.61 16.09
CA GLU A 1186 25.05 -4.90 16.18
C GLU A 1186 25.44 -5.92 15.10
N PRO A 1187 26.73 -6.30 15.01
CA PRO A 1187 27.21 -7.22 13.98
C PRO A 1187 26.65 -8.65 14.07
N THR A 1188 25.91 -9.01 15.12
CA THR A 1188 25.27 -10.33 15.26
C THR A 1188 23.87 -10.43 14.66
N ILE A 1189 23.34 -9.35 14.08
CA ILE A 1189 22.05 -9.36 13.37
C ILE A 1189 22.03 -10.44 12.28
N GLY A 1190 20.98 -11.26 12.25
CA GLY A 1190 20.84 -12.31 11.23
C GLY A 1190 21.79 -13.49 11.38
N LEU A 1191 22.55 -13.56 12.49
CA LEU A 1191 23.57 -14.61 12.67
C LEU A 1191 23.07 -15.74 13.57
N HIS A 1192 23.24 -16.96 13.08
CA HIS A 1192 23.11 -18.14 13.90
C HIS A 1192 24.24 -18.21 14.94
N MET A 1193 24.05 -18.97 16.03
CA MET A 1193 25.05 -19.13 17.10
C MET A 1193 26.44 -19.59 16.58
N ALA A 1194 26.46 -20.43 15.55
CA ALA A 1194 27.70 -20.86 14.90
C ALA A 1194 28.38 -19.73 14.10
N ASP A 1195 27.59 -18.86 13.45
CA ASP A 1195 28.10 -17.72 12.69
C ASP A 1195 28.66 -16.64 13.63
N ILE A 1196 28.09 -16.50 14.82
CA ILE A 1196 28.62 -15.61 15.88
C ILE A 1196 30.02 -16.04 16.30
N GLU A 1197 30.31 -17.35 16.36
CA GLU A 1197 31.65 -17.85 16.66
C GLU A 1197 32.67 -17.41 15.59
N LEU A 1198 32.29 -17.49 14.31
CA LEU A 1198 33.12 -17.03 13.19
C LEU A 1198 33.38 -15.52 13.27
N LEU A 1199 32.33 -14.74 13.54
CA LEU A 1199 32.44 -13.30 13.73
C LEU A 1199 33.41 -12.95 14.86
N LEU A 1200 33.29 -13.61 16.03
CA LEU A 1200 34.19 -13.37 17.16
C LEU A 1200 35.65 -13.65 16.80
N LYS A 1201 35.93 -14.72 16.03
CA LYS A 1201 37.28 -15.01 15.52
C LYS A 1201 37.81 -13.86 14.64
N VAL A 1202 36.97 -13.27 13.80
CA VAL A 1202 37.33 -12.11 12.95
C VAL A 1202 37.60 -10.87 13.81
N LEU A 1203 36.74 -10.56 14.78
CA LEU A 1203 36.94 -9.43 15.69
C LEU A 1203 38.23 -9.57 16.51
N HIS A 1204 38.55 -10.77 16.97
CA HIS A 1204 39.81 -11.02 17.65
C HIS A 1204 41.02 -10.86 16.75
N ARG A 1205 40.96 -11.35 15.51
CA ARG A 1205 42.02 -11.18 14.49
C ARG A 1205 42.31 -9.70 14.26
N LEU A 1206 41.27 -8.88 14.10
CA LEU A 1206 41.38 -7.42 13.97
C LEU A 1206 42.15 -6.78 15.12
N VAL A 1207 41.79 -7.13 16.36
CA VAL A 1207 42.44 -6.56 17.56
C VAL A 1207 43.87 -7.08 17.70
N ASP A 1208 44.16 -8.33 17.35
CA ASP A 1208 45.52 -8.89 17.36
C ASP A 1208 46.47 -8.22 16.37
N GLU A 1209 45.94 -7.71 15.25
CA GLU A 1209 46.68 -6.92 14.29
C GLU A 1209 47.02 -5.49 14.79
N GLY A 1210 46.57 -5.13 16.00
CA GLY A 1210 46.83 -3.83 16.64
C GLY A 1210 45.69 -2.81 16.50
N ASN A 1211 44.55 -3.23 15.95
CA ASN A 1211 43.40 -2.35 15.77
C ASN A 1211 42.55 -2.21 17.03
N THR A 1212 41.79 -1.12 17.11
CA THR A 1212 40.80 -0.87 18.16
C THR A 1212 39.41 -1.17 17.59
N VAL A 1213 38.61 -1.97 18.31
CA VAL A 1213 37.27 -2.35 17.86
C VAL A 1213 36.27 -1.97 18.93
N ILE A 1214 35.30 -1.11 18.59
CA ILE A 1214 34.17 -0.76 19.45
C ILE A 1214 32.90 -1.28 18.78
N VAL A 1215 32.12 -2.05 19.53
CA VAL A 1215 30.91 -2.71 19.03
C VAL A 1215 29.70 -2.27 19.86
N ILE A 1216 28.58 -1.91 19.23
CA ILE A 1216 27.28 -1.88 19.92
C ILE A 1216 26.70 -3.29 19.89
N GLU A 1217 26.37 -3.86 21.04
CA GLU A 1217 25.76 -5.19 21.08
C GLU A 1217 24.77 -5.41 22.24
N HIS A 1218 23.82 -6.28 21.95
CA HIS A 1218 22.85 -6.89 22.86
C HIS A 1218 23.08 -8.39 23.06
N ASN A 1219 23.77 -9.06 22.13
CA ASN A 1219 24.09 -10.47 22.20
C ASN A 1219 25.06 -10.74 23.37
N VAL A 1220 24.61 -11.58 24.30
CA VAL A 1220 25.33 -11.82 25.56
C VAL A 1220 26.68 -12.49 25.33
N SER A 1221 26.84 -13.30 24.27
CA SER A 1221 28.11 -13.95 23.93
C SER A 1221 29.17 -12.93 23.49
N VAL A 1222 28.80 -11.95 22.67
CA VAL A 1222 29.72 -10.87 22.26
C VAL A 1222 30.06 -9.95 23.44
N ILE A 1223 29.06 -9.59 24.25
CA ILE A 1223 29.27 -8.81 25.47
C ILE A 1223 30.21 -9.56 26.44
N ALA A 1224 30.03 -10.88 26.57
CA ALA A 1224 30.87 -11.72 27.40
C ALA A 1224 32.30 -11.89 26.85
N GLU A 1225 32.55 -11.67 25.56
CA GLU A 1225 33.89 -11.75 24.97
C GLU A 1225 34.67 -10.44 25.10
N ALA A 1226 34.00 -9.31 25.33
CA ALA A 1226 34.62 -7.98 25.41
C ALA A 1226 35.80 -7.88 26.39
N ASP A 1227 36.83 -7.11 26.05
CA ASP A 1227 37.89 -6.73 26.97
C ASP A 1227 37.39 -5.61 27.92
N TYR A 1228 36.52 -4.73 27.43
CA TYR A 1228 35.93 -3.61 28.17
C TYR A 1228 34.47 -3.37 27.76
N ILE A 1229 33.60 -3.07 28.72
CA ILE A 1229 32.19 -2.75 28.50
C ILE A 1229 31.90 -1.32 28.96
N VAL A 1230 31.05 -0.63 28.21
CA VAL A 1230 30.31 0.57 28.62
C VAL A 1230 28.81 0.24 28.56
N ASP A 1231 28.15 0.19 29.71
CA ASP A 1231 26.71 -0.12 29.84
C ASP A 1231 25.91 1.17 30.05
N LEU A 1232 25.03 1.50 29.10
CA LEU A 1232 24.19 2.70 29.11
C LEU A 1232 22.77 2.39 29.61
N GLY A 1233 22.18 3.32 30.36
CA GLY A 1233 20.83 3.17 30.91
C GLY A 1233 20.53 4.23 31.97
N PRO A 1234 19.81 3.90 33.06
CA PRO A 1234 19.27 2.58 33.43
C PRO A 1234 18.02 2.17 32.63
N GLU A 1235 17.31 3.14 32.05
CA GLU A 1235 16.15 2.91 31.19
C GLU A 1235 16.33 3.59 29.81
N ALA A 1236 15.25 3.74 29.04
CA ALA A 1236 15.25 4.22 27.65
C ALA A 1236 14.66 5.63 27.56
N GLY A 1237 14.95 6.35 26.48
CA GLY A 1237 14.49 7.72 26.28
C GLY A 1237 15.04 8.66 27.36
N ASP A 1238 14.19 9.51 27.92
CA ASP A 1238 14.60 10.54 28.89
C ASP A 1238 15.17 9.98 30.20
N ALA A 1239 14.76 8.77 30.57
CA ALA A 1239 15.25 8.03 31.75
C ALA A 1239 16.52 7.21 31.47
N GLY A 1240 17.09 7.35 30.26
CA GLY A 1240 18.36 6.78 29.85
C GLY A 1240 19.44 7.84 29.67
N GLY A 1241 20.48 7.50 28.90
CA GLY A 1241 21.57 8.41 28.56
C GLY A 1241 22.63 8.59 29.65
N GLU A 1242 22.62 7.74 30.68
CA GLU A 1242 23.66 7.70 31.71
C GLU A 1242 24.53 6.44 31.59
N VAL A 1243 25.76 6.51 32.11
CA VAL A 1243 26.67 5.36 32.21
C VAL A 1243 26.36 4.61 33.50
N VAL A 1244 25.78 3.41 33.38
CA VAL A 1244 25.37 2.58 34.54
C VAL A 1244 26.54 1.77 35.09
N ALA A 1245 27.39 1.24 34.21
CA ALA A 1245 28.55 0.45 34.57
C ALA A 1245 29.63 0.49 33.49
N CYS A 1246 30.90 0.50 33.90
CA CYS A 1246 32.05 0.34 33.00
C CYS A 1246 33.08 -0.63 33.59
N GLY A 1247 33.80 -1.35 32.73
CA GLY A 1247 34.90 -2.22 33.12
C GLY A 1247 34.91 -3.56 32.39
N THR A 1248 35.60 -4.56 32.94
CA THR A 1248 35.55 -5.92 32.37
C THR A 1248 34.15 -6.53 32.54
N PRO A 1249 33.78 -7.53 31.72
CA PRO A 1249 32.51 -8.23 31.87
C PRO A 1249 32.22 -8.74 33.28
N GLU A 1250 33.22 -9.24 34.00
CA GLU A 1250 33.09 -9.74 35.37
C GLU A 1250 32.80 -8.61 36.39
N ARG A 1251 33.28 -7.39 36.12
CA ARG A 1251 32.97 -6.21 36.94
C ARG A 1251 31.55 -5.72 36.68
N VAL A 1252 31.16 -5.62 35.41
CA VAL A 1252 29.81 -5.19 35.02
C VAL A 1252 28.76 -6.19 35.52
N ALA A 1253 29.01 -7.50 35.45
CA ALA A 1253 28.11 -8.55 35.93
C ALA A 1253 27.80 -8.49 37.44
N LYS A 1254 28.58 -7.75 38.24
CA LYS A 1254 28.36 -7.52 39.69
C LYS A 1254 27.50 -6.29 39.98
N ASN A 1255 27.30 -5.39 39.01
CA ASN A 1255 26.51 -4.18 39.18
C ASN A 1255 25.03 -4.54 39.35
N ARG A 1256 24.34 -3.92 40.32
CA ARG A 1256 22.93 -4.18 40.64
C ARG A 1256 21.94 -3.31 39.84
N VAL A 1257 22.40 -2.19 39.30
CA VAL A 1257 21.59 -1.25 38.52
C VAL A 1257 21.57 -1.66 37.05
N SER A 1258 22.69 -2.19 36.55
CA SER A 1258 22.84 -2.69 35.17
C SER A 1258 21.76 -3.71 34.82
N ARG A 1259 21.02 -3.45 33.74
CA ARG A 1259 20.03 -4.38 33.18
C ARG A 1259 20.69 -5.53 32.43
N THR A 1260 21.92 -5.35 31.98
CA THR A 1260 22.74 -6.33 31.26
C THR A 1260 23.36 -7.36 32.23
N ALA A 1261 23.72 -6.92 33.45
CA ALA A 1261 24.44 -7.73 34.43
C ALA A 1261 23.84 -9.11 34.78
N PRO A 1262 22.51 -9.29 34.95
CA PRO A 1262 21.92 -10.60 35.25
C PRO A 1262 22.16 -11.63 34.15
N PHE A 1263 22.01 -11.23 32.88
CA PHE A 1263 22.19 -12.09 31.71
C PHE A 1263 23.66 -12.43 31.51
N LEU A 1264 24.53 -11.42 31.64
CA LEU A 1264 25.98 -11.59 31.56
C LEU A 1264 26.50 -12.57 32.64
N ARG A 1265 25.96 -12.50 33.85
CA ARG A 1265 26.31 -13.41 34.95
C ARG A 1265 25.94 -14.87 34.63
N LYS A 1266 24.78 -15.12 34.00
CA LYS A 1266 24.32 -16.47 33.60
C LYS A 1266 25.35 -17.12 32.65
N VAL A 1267 25.83 -16.37 31.66
CA VAL A 1267 26.80 -16.87 30.65
C VAL A 1267 28.19 -17.08 31.26
N LEU A 1268 28.69 -16.13 32.07
CA LEU A 1268 30.00 -16.26 32.71
C LEU A 1268 30.05 -17.41 33.74
N ASN A 1269 28.97 -17.64 34.49
CA ASN A 1269 28.90 -18.75 35.46
C ASN A 1269 28.82 -20.12 34.79
N THR A 1270 28.09 -20.23 33.68
CA THR A 1270 28.04 -21.47 32.88
C THR A 1270 29.43 -21.84 32.35
N SER A 1271 30.20 -20.84 31.92
CA SER A 1271 31.61 -21.01 31.51
C SER A 1271 32.50 -21.50 32.66
N LEU A 1272 32.30 -20.98 33.89
CA LEU A 1272 33.05 -21.38 35.09
C LEU A 1272 32.73 -22.83 35.52
N ALA A 1273 31.46 -23.22 35.51
CA ALA A 1273 31.04 -24.58 35.89
C ALA A 1273 31.60 -25.66 34.95
N LYS A 1274 31.69 -25.38 33.64
CA LYS A 1274 32.32 -26.29 32.68
C LYS A 1274 33.84 -26.33 32.78
N LYS A 1275 34.52 -25.20 33.07
CA LYS A 1275 35.97 -25.19 33.35
C LYS A 1275 36.32 -26.11 34.52
N VAL A 1276 35.51 -26.14 35.58
CA VAL A 1276 35.72 -27.01 36.76
C VAL A 1276 35.47 -28.49 36.45
N LEU A 1277 34.66 -28.83 35.43
CA LEU A 1277 34.43 -30.21 34.99
C LEU A 1277 35.45 -30.71 33.95
N SER A 1278 36.19 -29.80 33.31
CA SER A 1278 37.27 -30.13 32.34
C SER A 1278 38.66 -30.20 32.96
N PHE A 1279 38.82 -29.73 34.20
CA PHE A 1279 39.97 -29.96 35.08
C PHE A 1279 39.67 -31.17 35.96
#